data_AF-A0A397J6H8-F1
#
_entry.id   AF-A0A397J6H8-F1
#
_cell.length_a   1.000
_cell.length_b   1.000
_cell.length_c   1.000
_cell.angle_alpha   90.00
_cell.angle_beta   90.00
_cell.angle_gamma   90.00
#
_symmetry.space_group_name_H-M   'P 1'
#
loop_
_entity.id
_entity.type
_entity.pdbx_description
1 polymer ?
#
loop_
_entity_poly.entity_id
_entity_poly.type
_entity_poly.pdbx_seq_one_letter_code
_entity_poly.pdbx_strand_id
1 'polypeptide(L)'
;MRNNEIKAFQCCLESAEGGNHAEQNNLGNCYQNGIGTTKDEEKAFQWYMKSAEGGSGDGQLNLGYCYHYGIGTIKDEGKAFQWYLKSAEGGNYMGQFNLGHCYQNGIGTIKNEEKAFQWLLKSAEGGSGDGQQNLGYCYRNGIGTIKNEEKAFQWLLKSAEGGSGDGQQNLGYCYRNGIGTIKNEEKAFQWLLKSAEGGSGDGQLNLGYCYHYGIGTIKDEGKAFQWYLKSAEGGNHMGQDNLGYCYENGIGITKDEGKAFQWYLKSAEGGNHMGQNNLGICYRNGIGNIKDEGKAFQWYLKSAEGGNHMGQLNLGHCYENGIGTIKDEGKAFQWYLKSAEGGNHMGQNNLGICYHYGIGNIKDEGKAFQWYLKSAEGGNHMGQNNLGYCYRNGIGTIKDEGKAFQWYLKSAEGGNYMGQFNLGHCYENGIGTIKDEGKAFQWYLKSAEGGSGDGQLNLGNCYRHGIGTIKDEGKAFQWYLKSAEGGNHMGQNNLGTCYRHGIGTIKDEGKAFQWYLKSAEGGNQNGQNNLGIYYENGIGTIKDEGKAFQWYLKSAEGGSGDGQLNLGNCYRHGIGTIKDEGKAFQWYLKSAEGGNHMGQDNLGYCYGNGIGITKDEGKAFQWYLKSAEGGNHMGQNDLGICYHYGIGNIKDEGKAFQWYLKSAEGGNHMGQNNLGYCYRNGIGTIKDEGKAFQWYLKSAEGGNHMGQNNLGNCYLNGIGTLKDEGKAFQWYLKSAEGGSGDGQLNLGYCYYNGIGTMKDEGKAFQWYLKSAEGGNHMGQNNLGNCYLNGIGTLKDEGKAFQWYLKSAEGGNYTGQNNLGYCYQNGIGTIKNEEKAFQWLLKSAEGGEKYNQNAVEYVYRNEIGISNVKKKQNKLKYKCNNCKNSNIQNNTCSDCELIVMPKWTSGNYEVDKIIYMTQSDENANQWEIWSWIDYSKLKNIEYLAEGGFGSIWKAEWIDMPEEIFEFYKSNQVALKKLKNSQKISSEFLKELTANFQCRNKYVLPILGITQDSMTKEYAIVLRYMKNGNLRDFLKENKSLPWIERLWLLNSFVKGLTVIHDKGWIHRDIHPGNLMITEIHNNSKYKFVRLGDLGLCRLASETLSSGAYGVLPYIAPEVLNKYKYTQASDIYSVGIIMWVILTGKIPYANSACNLELAVDIFNGKRPKINKGSPQCYTELMEKCWHKDPSVRPSASMISNISEKWIFEVLYDKKTVDSLMFLNAEQKMQDEEDSDLSSDEFIHPEAHLISKLLPSDFKNFNIDNINFDGR
;
A
#
# COMPACT_ATOMS: atom_id res chain seq x y z
N MET A 1 -13.37 109.24 9.90
CA MET A 1 -12.07 108.55 9.72
C MET A 1 -11.36 109.02 8.46
N ARG A 2 -11.96 108.91 7.27
CA ARG A 2 -11.35 109.32 5.98
C ARG A 2 -10.68 110.72 5.93
N ASN A 3 -11.29 111.75 6.51
CA ASN A 3 -10.69 113.10 6.55
C ASN A 3 -9.45 113.23 7.46
N ASN A 4 -9.31 112.37 8.48
CA ASN A 4 -8.12 112.34 9.33
C ASN A 4 -6.99 111.55 8.66
N GLU A 5 -7.33 110.47 7.95
CA GLU A 5 -6.36 109.68 7.17
C GLU A 5 -5.76 110.49 6.01
N ILE A 6 -6.57 111.29 5.31
CA ILE A 6 -6.08 112.17 4.22
C ILE A 6 -5.15 113.26 4.77
N LYS A 7 -5.47 113.86 5.94
CA LYS A 7 -4.60 114.85 6.60
C LYS A 7 -3.29 114.23 7.09
N ALA A 8 -3.36 113.04 7.70
CA ALA A 8 -2.17 112.31 8.15
C ALA A 8 -1.28 111.89 6.97
N PHE A 9 -1.89 111.46 5.86
CA PHE A 9 -1.19 111.18 4.60
C PHE A 9 -0.47 112.42 4.06
N GLN A 10 -1.14 113.59 4.05
CA GLN A 10 -0.53 114.82 3.55
C GLN A 10 0.67 115.26 4.41
N CYS A 11 0.59 115.15 5.75
CA CYS A 11 1.72 115.42 6.64
C CYS A 11 2.86 114.40 6.46
N CYS A 12 2.54 113.12 6.26
CA CYS A 12 3.52 112.07 5.97
C CYS A 12 4.22 112.33 4.63
N LEU A 13 3.47 112.77 3.61
CA LEU A 13 3.99 113.14 2.29
C LEU A 13 4.99 114.30 2.38
N GLU A 14 4.63 115.40 3.06
CA GLU A 14 5.51 116.56 3.24
C GLU A 14 6.81 116.18 4.00
N SER A 15 6.72 115.35 5.04
CA SER A 15 7.88 114.90 5.81
C SER A 15 8.78 113.91 5.02
N ALA A 16 8.17 113.02 4.23
CA ALA A 16 8.87 112.09 3.36
C ALA A 16 9.61 112.80 2.21
N GLU A 17 9.01 113.83 1.62
CA GLU A 17 9.64 114.72 0.63
C GLU A 17 10.78 115.53 1.24
N GLY A 18 10.68 115.90 2.52
CA GLY A 18 11.74 116.54 3.31
C GLY A 18 12.93 115.63 3.68
N GLY A 19 12.95 114.36 3.24
CA GLY A 19 14.08 113.45 3.42
C GLY A 19 14.02 112.57 4.67
N ASN A 20 12.92 112.55 5.42
CA ASN A 20 12.77 111.67 6.58
C ASN A 20 12.53 110.21 6.14
N HIS A 21 13.52 109.35 6.33
CA HIS A 21 13.46 107.95 5.86
C HIS A 21 12.39 107.09 6.54
N ALA A 22 12.02 107.37 7.79
CA ALA A 22 10.93 106.66 8.46
C ALA A 22 9.58 107.04 7.83
N GLU A 23 9.38 108.32 7.53
CA GLU A 23 8.16 108.79 6.88
C GLU A 23 8.10 108.37 5.41
N GLN A 24 9.23 108.23 4.71
CA GLN A 24 9.28 107.61 3.38
C GLN A 24 8.77 106.16 3.40
N ASN A 25 9.09 105.38 4.44
CA ASN A 25 8.54 104.03 4.60
C ASN A 25 7.04 104.06 4.91
N ASN A 26 6.60 104.93 5.82
CA ASN A 26 5.18 105.08 6.15
C ASN A 26 4.35 105.51 4.94
N LEU A 27 4.90 106.40 4.10
CA LEU A 27 4.27 106.82 2.86
C LEU A 27 4.18 105.66 1.86
N GLY A 28 5.22 104.82 1.77
CA GLY A 28 5.17 103.56 1.03
C GLY A 28 4.02 102.64 1.50
N ASN A 29 3.86 102.47 2.82
CA ASN A 29 2.76 101.70 3.41
C ASN A 29 1.39 102.30 3.07
N CYS A 30 1.27 103.63 3.06
CA CYS A 30 0.04 104.32 2.69
C CYS A 30 -0.34 104.03 1.24
N TYR A 31 0.61 104.10 0.31
CA TYR A 31 0.38 103.77 -1.09
C TYR A 31 0.12 102.27 -1.31
N GLN A 32 0.80 101.37 -0.60
CA GLN A 32 0.57 99.93 -0.72
C GLN A 32 -0.84 99.51 -0.24
N ASN A 33 -1.36 100.16 0.80
CA ASN A 33 -2.62 99.79 1.43
C ASN A 33 -3.79 100.74 1.08
N GLY A 34 -3.54 101.82 0.33
CA GLY A 34 -4.55 102.84 0.02
C GLY A 34 -5.04 103.62 1.24
N ILE A 35 -4.16 103.85 2.22
CA ILE A 35 -4.49 104.59 3.45
C ILE A 35 -4.32 106.08 3.17
N GLY A 36 -5.43 106.84 3.19
CA GLY A 36 -5.42 108.28 2.88
C GLY A 36 -5.17 108.62 1.40
N THR A 37 -4.93 107.63 0.54
CA THR A 37 -4.68 107.75 -0.91
C THR A 37 -5.22 106.52 -1.68
N THR A 38 -5.18 106.52 -3.01
CA THR A 38 -5.47 105.30 -3.80
C THR A 38 -4.31 104.32 -3.74
N LYS A 39 -4.60 103.01 -3.68
CA LYS A 39 -3.57 101.97 -3.72
C LYS A 39 -2.74 102.09 -5.00
N ASP A 40 -1.41 102.15 -4.86
CA ASP A 40 -0.45 102.35 -5.94
C ASP A 40 0.85 101.62 -5.58
N GLU A 41 1.03 100.41 -6.12
CA GLU A 41 2.16 99.54 -5.77
C GLU A 41 3.49 100.05 -6.32
N GLU A 42 3.48 100.73 -7.47
CA GLU A 42 4.69 101.30 -8.08
C GLU A 42 5.19 102.50 -7.26
N LYS A 43 4.29 103.39 -6.81
CA LYS A 43 4.67 104.46 -5.88
C LYS A 43 5.11 103.92 -4.53
N ALA A 44 4.45 102.89 -4.00
CA ALA A 44 4.87 102.25 -2.76
C ALA A 44 6.32 101.74 -2.88
N PHE A 45 6.62 101.03 -3.96
CA PHE A 45 7.97 100.54 -4.27
C PHE A 45 9.00 101.69 -4.34
N GLN A 46 8.70 102.78 -5.07
CA GLN A 46 9.60 103.93 -5.18
C GLN A 46 9.90 104.58 -3.82
N TRP A 47 8.91 104.69 -2.93
CA TRP A 47 9.09 105.26 -1.60
C TRP A 47 9.83 104.32 -0.63
N TYR A 48 9.55 103.01 -0.68
CA TYR A 48 10.37 102.02 0.03
C TYR A 48 11.82 102.03 -0.46
N MET A 49 12.04 102.21 -1.76
CA MET A 49 13.39 102.30 -2.33
C MET A 49 14.16 103.50 -1.76
N LYS A 50 13.55 104.70 -1.77
CA LYS A 50 14.14 105.90 -1.16
C LYS A 50 14.43 105.72 0.34
N SER A 51 13.50 105.11 1.07
CA SER A 51 13.65 104.82 2.50
C SER A 51 14.79 103.83 2.77
N ALA A 52 14.88 102.76 1.97
CA ALA A 52 15.90 101.72 2.09
C ALA A 52 17.32 102.24 1.76
N GLU A 53 17.44 103.05 0.70
CA GLU A 53 18.68 103.71 0.30
C GLU A 53 19.16 104.73 1.34
N GLY A 54 18.22 105.38 2.05
CA GLY A 54 18.49 106.23 3.21
C GLY A 54 18.87 105.49 4.49
N GLY A 55 18.97 104.15 4.47
CA GLY A 55 19.42 103.34 5.60
C GLY A 55 18.33 102.95 6.61
N SER A 56 17.04 103.20 6.33
CA SER A 56 15.94 102.76 7.19
C SER A 56 15.81 101.24 7.18
N GLY A 57 15.87 100.61 8.36
CA GLY A 57 15.71 99.16 8.50
C GLY A 57 14.34 98.63 8.02
N ASP A 58 13.26 99.39 8.26
CA ASP A 58 11.91 99.05 7.78
C ASP A 58 11.77 99.29 6.28
N GLY A 59 12.42 100.35 5.76
CA GLY A 59 12.49 100.59 4.31
C GLY A 59 13.20 99.45 3.58
N GLN A 60 14.34 98.98 4.11
CA GLN A 60 15.08 97.85 3.58
C GLN A 60 14.27 96.54 3.63
N LEU A 61 13.54 96.30 4.71
CA LEU A 61 12.63 95.16 4.86
C LEU A 61 11.54 95.18 3.78
N ASN A 62 10.82 96.30 3.66
CA ASN A 62 9.69 96.43 2.74
C ASN A 62 10.14 96.42 1.28
N LEU A 63 11.31 96.99 0.97
CA LEU A 63 11.90 96.87 -0.36
C LEU A 63 12.28 95.42 -0.69
N GLY A 64 12.84 94.68 0.28
CA GLY A 64 13.08 93.25 0.14
C GLY A 64 11.79 92.47 -0.12
N TYR A 65 10.72 92.82 0.58
CA TYR A 65 9.38 92.25 0.39
C TYR A 65 8.81 92.52 -1.01
N CYS A 66 8.94 93.75 -1.51
CA CYS A 66 8.54 94.09 -2.86
C CYS A 66 9.28 93.26 -3.91
N TYR A 67 10.60 93.09 -3.79
CA TYR A 67 11.35 92.22 -4.70
C TYR A 67 11.00 90.74 -4.55
N HIS A 68 10.67 90.29 -3.34
CA HIS A 68 10.32 88.90 -3.10
C HIS A 68 8.99 88.50 -3.76
N TYR A 69 7.99 89.39 -3.71
CA TYR A 69 6.65 89.14 -4.24
C TYR A 69 6.34 89.81 -5.57
N GLY A 70 7.24 90.65 -6.09
CA GLY A 70 7.01 91.43 -7.31
C GLY A 70 5.97 92.54 -7.15
N ILE A 71 5.93 93.19 -5.98
CA ILE A 71 4.97 94.27 -5.68
C ILE A 71 5.56 95.59 -6.18
N GLY A 72 4.93 96.19 -7.19
CA GLY A 72 5.41 97.43 -7.83
C GLY A 72 6.72 97.27 -8.62
N THR A 73 7.22 96.05 -8.77
CA THR A 73 8.48 95.71 -9.46
C THR A 73 8.46 94.25 -9.96
N ILE A 74 9.46 93.83 -10.73
CA ILE A 74 9.60 92.42 -11.13
C ILE A 74 10.17 91.63 -9.96
N LYS A 75 9.62 90.43 -9.71
CA LYS A 75 10.13 89.49 -8.69
C LYS A 75 11.61 89.19 -8.93
N ASP A 76 12.45 89.43 -7.92
CA ASP A 76 13.90 89.21 -7.94
C ASP A 76 14.35 88.70 -6.56
N GLU A 77 14.50 87.39 -6.43
CA GLU A 77 14.84 86.74 -5.16
C GLU A 77 16.26 87.09 -4.68
N GLY A 78 17.19 87.34 -5.61
CA GLY A 78 18.55 87.75 -5.29
C GLY A 78 18.58 89.14 -4.65
N LYS A 79 17.84 90.10 -5.22
CA LYS A 79 17.70 91.44 -4.61
C LYS A 79 16.92 91.41 -3.31
N ALA A 80 15.87 90.59 -3.22
CA ALA A 80 15.13 90.40 -1.97
C ALA A 80 16.06 89.93 -0.84
N PHE A 81 16.88 88.90 -1.11
CA PHE A 81 17.86 88.40 -0.16
C PHE A 81 18.84 89.48 0.30
N GLN A 82 19.39 90.28 -0.63
CA GLN A 82 20.34 91.35 -0.29
C GLN A 82 19.72 92.43 0.60
N TRP A 83 18.47 92.81 0.36
CA TRP A 83 17.78 93.82 1.17
C TRP A 83 17.34 93.29 2.53
N TYR A 84 16.86 92.04 2.61
CA TYR A 84 16.63 91.38 3.89
C TYR A 84 17.92 91.22 4.69
N LEU A 85 19.05 90.92 4.04
CA LEU A 85 20.35 90.86 4.70
C LEU A 85 20.74 92.20 5.33
N LYS A 86 20.63 93.30 4.57
CA LYS A 86 20.90 94.65 5.09
C LYS A 86 19.98 95.01 6.27
N SER A 87 18.68 94.73 6.15
CA SER A 87 17.71 94.99 7.22
C SER A 87 18.01 94.16 8.48
N ALA A 88 18.37 92.89 8.31
CA ALA A 88 18.72 91.99 9.40
C ALA A 88 20.02 92.38 10.12
N GLU A 89 21.05 92.78 9.37
CA GLU A 89 22.32 93.28 9.90
C GLU A 89 22.14 94.62 10.62
N GLY A 90 21.20 95.45 10.18
CA GLY A 90 20.75 96.67 10.86
C GLY A 90 19.95 96.43 12.15
N GLY A 91 19.73 95.17 12.55
CA GLY A 91 19.05 94.81 13.81
C GLY A 91 17.52 94.71 13.72
N ASN A 92 16.92 94.83 12.54
CA ASN A 92 15.47 94.70 12.37
C ASN A 92 15.04 93.23 12.53
N TYR A 93 14.22 92.92 13.55
CA TYR A 93 13.83 91.53 13.87
C TYR A 93 12.96 90.88 12.79
N MET A 94 12.17 91.63 12.02
CA MET A 94 11.43 91.10 10.87
C MET A 94 12.34 90.90 9.66
N GLY A 95 13.36 91.74 9.48
CA GLY A 95 14.45 91.52 8.54
C GLY A 95 15.23 90.24 8.85
N GLN A 96 15.56 90.00 10.12
CA GLN A 96 16.20 88.77 10.60
C GLN A 96 15.33 87.54 10.35
N PHE A 97 14.02 87.63 10.59
CA PHE A 97 13.07 86.56 10.27
C PHE A 97 13.09 86.21 8.78
N ASN A 98 12.88 87.21 7.91
CA ASN A 98 12.82 87.00 6.46
C ASN A 98 14.15 86.49 5.90
N LEU A 99 15.28 86.95 6.44
CA LEU A 99 16.59 86.42 6.08
C LEU A 99 16.75 84.96 6.53
N GLY A 100 16.31 84.62 7.74
CA GLY A 100 16.26 83.24 8.24
C GLY A 100 15.42 82.34 7.32
N HIS A 101 14.25 82.81 6.91
CA HIS A 101 13.38 82.13 5.94
C HIS A 101 14.04 81.97 4.57
N CYS A 102 14.82 82.96 4.10
CA CYS A 102 15.56 82.84 2.85
C CYS A 102 16.63 81.75 2.91
N TYR A 103 17.41 81.69 4.00
CA TYR A 103 18.39 80.61 4.20
C TYR A 103 17.73 79.25 4.37
N GLN A 104 16.56 79.17 5.01
CA GLN A 104 15.84 77.92 5.21
C GLN A 104 15.35 77.31 3.89
N ASN A 105 14.90 78.16 2.96
CA ASN A 105 14.27 77.73 1.71
C ASN A 105 15.16 77.92 0.47
N GLY A 106 16.35 78.52 0.61
CA GLY A 106 17.24 78.81 -0.53
C GLY A 106 16.72 79.93 -1.45
N ILE A 107 16.03 80.93 -0.89
CA ILE A 107 15.46 82.04 -1.65
C ILE A 107 16.56 83.08 -1.87
N GLY A 108 16.98 83.28 -3.13
CA GLY A 108 18.07 84.21 -3.47
C GLY A 108 19.45 83.81 -2.94
N THR A 109 19.57 82.61 -2.35
CA THR A 109 20.81 82.07 -1.75
C THR A 109 20.77 80.54 -1.72
N ILE A 110 21.87 79.89 -1.36
CA ILE A 110 21.89 78.43 -1.16
C ILE A 110 21.25 78.10 0.20
N LYS A 111 20.40 77.06 0.25
CA LYS A 111 19.80 76.57 1.49
C LYS A 111 20.87 76.28 2.55
N ASN A 112 20.71 76.86 3.74
CA ASN A 112 21.62 76.68 4.87
C ASN A 112 20.83 76.71 6.20
N GLU A 113 20.59 75.53 6.77
CA GLU A 113 19.74 75.37 7.95
C GLU A 113 20.38 75.97 9.22
N GLU A 114 21.70 75.91 9.35
CA GLU A 114 22.42 76.48 10.50
C GLU A 114 22.33 78.01 10.52
N LYS A 115 22.55 78.65 9.36
CA LYS A 115 22.38 80.11 9.22
C LYS A 115 20.92 80.53 9.40
N ALA A 116 19.98 79.75 8.87
CA ALA A 116 18.55 79.98 9.09
C ALA A 116 18.22 79.98 10.59
N PHE A 117 18.68 78.96 11.32
CA PHE A 117 18.51 78.85 12.76
C PHE A 117 19.09 80.04 13.52
N GLN A 118 20.32 80.46 13.20
CA GLN A 118 20.97 81.60 13.86
C GLN A 118 20.19 82.92 13.68
N TRP A 119 19.66 83.18 12.49
CA TRP A 119 18.88 84.40 12.22
C TRP A 119 17.47 84.35 12.81
N LEU A 120 16.82 83.18 12.78
CA LEU A 120 15.54 82.95 13.46
C LEU A 120 15.69 83.09 14.98
N LEU A 121 16.81 82.66 15.55
CA LEU A 121 17.11 82.83 16.97
C LEU A 121 17.17 84.31 17.34
N LYS A 122 17.95 85.11 16.59
CA LYS A 122 18.03 86.56 16.80
C LYS A 122 16.66 87.24 16.66
N SER A 123 15.87 86.84 15.67
CA SER A 123 14.51 87.36 15.46
C SER A 123 13.56 87.02 16.63
N ALA A 124 13.61 85.79 17.12
CA ALA A 124 12.80 85.32 18.24
C ALA A 124 13.16 86.05 19.55
N GLU A 125 14.46 86.24 19.81
CA GLU A 125 14.99 87.01 20.95
C GLU A 125 14.62 88.50 20.83
N GLY A 126 14.56 89.03 19.61
CA GLY A 126 14.08 90.38 19.29
C GLY A 126 12.56 90.57 19.45
N GLY A 127 11.82 89.53 19.84
CA GLY A 127 10.38 89.60 20.13
C GLY A 127 9.44 89.32 18.96
N SER A 128 9.94 88.87 17.81
CA SER A 128 9.09 88.48 16.67
C SER A 128 8.24 87.25 17.01
N GLY A 129 6.91 87.37 16.93
CA GLY A 129 6.02 86.22 17.10
C GLY A 129 6.27 85.10 16.08
N ASP A 130 6.54 85.47 14.82
CA ASP A 130 6.85 84.54 13.73
C ASP A 130 8.27 83.96 13.90
N GLY A 131 9.23 84.76 14.34
CA GLY A 131 10.56 84.30 14.73
C GLY A 131 10.51 83.26 15.86
N GLN A 132 9.71 83.51 16.90
CA GLN A 132 9.51 82.59 18.03
C GLN A 132 8.86 81.27 17.60
N GLN A 133 7.84 81.31 16.75
CA GLN A 133 7.18 80.10 16.25
C GLN A 133 8.11 79.27 15.36
N ASN A 134 8.79 79.89 14.39
CA ASN A 134 9.73 79.18 13.53
C ASN A 134 10.95 78.64 14.29
N LEU A 135 11.46 79.36 15.29
CA LEU A 135 12.50 78.84 16.17
C LEU A 135 12.02 77.62 16.98
N GLY A 136 10.79 77.69 17.50
CA GLY A 136 10.14 76.55 18.16
C GLY A 136 10.03 75.34 17.23
N TYR A 137 9.67 75.55 15.96
CA TYR A 137 9.65 74.53 14.92
C TYR A 137 11.04 73.95 14.62
N CYS A 138 12.08 74.79 14.54
CA CYS A 138 13.46 74.33 14.35
C CYS A 138 13.91 73.42 15.49
N TYR A 139 13.67 73.80 16.75
CA TYR A 139 13.99 72.94 17.90
C TYR A 139 13.18 71.63 17.90
N ARG A 140 11.90 71.65 17.49
CA ARG A 140 11.06 70.45 17.44
C ARG A 140 11.58 69.42 16.45
N ASN A 141 12.10 69.88 15.32
CA ASN A 141 12.51 69.02 14.20
C ASN A 141 14.04 68.86 14.07
N GLY A 142 14.84 69.58 14.86
CA GLY A 142 16.30 69.57 14.75
C GLY A 142 16.83 70.26 13.48
N ILE A 143 16.17 71.30 13.01
CA ILE A 143 16.58 72.04 11.80
C ILE A 143 17.62 73.07 12.19
N GLY A 144 18.85 72.91 11.69
CA GLY A 144 19.98 73.79 12.03
C GLY A 144 20.45 73.71 13.50
N THR A 145 19.89 72.79 14.29
CA THR A 145 20.20 72.58 15.71
C THR A 145 19.87 71.14 16.13
N ILE A 146 20.25 70.72 17.34
CA ILE A 146 19.86 69.42 17.88
C ILE A 146 18.39 69.49 18.33
N LYS A 147 17.60 68.45 18.00
CA LYS A 147 16.21 68.32 18.43
C LYS A 147 16.07 68.52 19.95
N ASN A 148 15.22 69.44 20.37
CA ASN A 148 14.94 69.74 21.78
C ASN A 148 13.46 70.13 21.96
N GLU A 149 12.67 69.17 22.44
CA GLU A 149 11.22 69.32 22.55
C GLU A 149 10.82 70.33 23.65
N GLU A 150 11.58 70.42 24.73
CA GLU A 150 11.31 71.36 25.83
C GLU A 150 11.51 72.82 25.38
N LYS A 151 12.63 73.11 24.70
CA LYS A 151 12.88 74.43 24.11
C LYS A 151 11.87 74.77 23.02
N ALA A 152 11.50 73.78 22.21
CA ALA A 152 10.45 73.95 21.21
C ALA A 152 9.13 74.39 21.87
N PHE A 153 8.71 73.68 22.93
CA PHE A 153 7.50 74.00 23.68
C PHE A 153 7.55 75.41 24.27
N GLN A 154 8.67 75.81 24.90
CA GLN A 154 8.82 77.13 25.51
C GLN A 154 8.71 78.27 24.49
N TRP A 155 9.33 78.14 23.32
CA TRP A 155 9.24 79.17 22.26
C TRP A 155 7.87 79.22 21.59
N LEU A 156 7.25 78.06 21.35
CA LEU A 156 5.88 77.97 20.83
C LEU A 156 4.86 78.54 21.82
N LEU A 157 5.07 78.34 23.13
CA LEU A 157 4.24 78.93 24.19
C LEU A 157 4.30 80.46 24.15
N LYS A 158 5.51 81.04 24.10
CA LYS A 158 5.70 82.50 23.98
C LYS A 158 5.02 83.06 22.73
N SER A 159 5.18 82.40 21.58
CA SER A 159 4.55 82.82 20.32
C SER A 159 3.02 82.74 20.38
N ALA A 160 2.47 81.67 20.96
CA ALA A 160 1.04 81.47 21.12
C ALA A 160 0.40 82.51 22.08
N GLU A 161 1.07 82.80 23.19
CA GLU A 161 0.66 83.83 24.16
C GLU A 161 0.78 85.23 23.56
N GLY A 162 1.75 85.46 22.68
CA GLY A 162 1.90 86.67 21.87
C GLY A 162 0.84 86.84 20.77
N GLY A 163 -0.09 85.88 20.62
CA GLY A 163 -1.23 85.97 19.70
C GLY A 163 -0.98 85.41 18.29
N SER A 164 0.17 84.79 18.02
CA SER A 164 0.42 84.16 16.71
C SER A 164 -0.51 82.95 16.51
N GLY A 165 -1.30 82.97 15.43
CA GLY A 165 -2.21 81.88 15.07
C GLY A 165 -1.48 80.55 14.85
N ASP A 166 -0.31 80.58 14.23
CA ASP A 166 0.53 79.41 13.98
C ASP A 166 1.26 78.96 15.25
N GLY A 167 1.64 79.90 16.13
CA GLY A 167 2.12 79.60 17.47
C GLY A 167 1.08 78.84 18.29
N GLN A 168 -0.18 79.32 18.29
CA GLN A 168 -1.31 78.68 18.97
C GLN A 168 -1.61 77.27 18.43
N GLN A 169 -1.60 77.10 17.10
CA GLN A 169 -1.79 75.80 16.46
C GLN A 169 -0.69 74.80 16.85
N ASN A 170 0.57 75.20 16.74
CA ASN A 170 1.70 74.35 17.08
C ASN A 170 1.76 74.01 18.58
N LEU A 171 1.39 74.95 19.46
CA LEU A 171 1.27 74.69 20.88
C LEU A 171 0.14 73.71 21.19
N GLY A 172 -1.02 73.85 20.54
CA GLY A 172 -2.12 72.89 20.64
C GLY A 172 -1.69 71.49 20.21
N TYR A 173 -0.92 71.39 19.13
CA TYR A 173 -0.31 70.13 18.68
C TYR A 173 0.66 69.54 19.72
N CYS A 174 1.49 70.37 20.37
CA CYS A 174 2.39 69.90 21.43
C CYS A 174 1.62 69.33 22.62
N TYR A 175 0.56 70.01 23.09
CA TYR A 175 -0.30 69.48 24.16
C TYR A 175 -1.00 68.18 23.76
N ARG A 176 -1.47 68.06 22.50
CA ARG A 176 -2.15 66.84 22.02
C ARG A 176 -1.25 65.61 22.05
N ASN A 177 0.04 65.79 21.74
CA ASN A 177 1.00 64.70 21.58
C ASN A 177 1.98 64.57 22.75
N GLY A 178 1.95 65.47 23.73
CA GLY A 178 2.91 65.50 24.85
C GLY A 178 4.35 65.87 24.43
N ILE A 179 4.50 66.75 23.44
CA ILE A 179 5.82 67.17 22.93
C ILE A 179 6.34 68.31 23.81
N GLY A 180 7.42 68.05 24.55
CA GLY A 180 8.01 69.04 25.48
C GLY A 180 7.13 69.38 26.69
N THR A 181 6.01 68.68 26.88
CA THR A 181 5.06 68.86 27.98
C THR A 181 4.27 67.57 28.21
N ILE A 182 3.47 67.49 29.27
CA ILE A 182 2.57 66.34 29.51
C ILE A 182 1.38 66.45 28.55
N LYS A 183 1.01 65.33 27.91
CA LYS A 183 -0.17 65.23 27.04
C LYS A 183 -1.41 65.77 27.77
N ASN A 184 -2.10 66.74 27.16
CA ASN A 184 -3.32 67.35 27.70
C ASN A 184 -4.27 67.72 26.57
N GLU A 185 -5.31 66.92 26.37
CA GLU A 185 -6.25 67.06 25.25
C GLU A 185 -7.15 68.29 25.40
N GLU A 186 -7.52 68.67 26.62
CA GLU A 186 -8.35 69.86 26.89
C GLU A 186 -7.60 71.15 26.54
N LYS A 187 -6.35 71.29 26.98
CA LYS A 187 -5.49 72.43 26.60
C LYS A 187 -5.20 72.44 25.11
N ALA A 188 -5.01 71.27 24.50
CA ALA A 188 -4.84 71.16 23.06
C ALA A 188 -6.06 71.73 22.33
N PHE A 189 -7.26 71.31 22.73
CA PHE A 189 -8.51 71.80 22.16
C PHE A 189 -8.65 73.33 22.31
N GLN A 190 -8.39 73.87 23.50
CA GLN A 190 -8.52 75.31 23.75
C GLN A 190 -7.58 76.16 22.86
N TRP A 191 -6.33 75.74 22.68
CA TRP A 191 -5.37 76.46 21.83
C TRP A 191 -5.69 76.30 20.34
N LEU A 192 -6.11 75.11 19.90
CA LEU A 192 -6.56 74.88 18.53
C LEU A 192 -7.84 75.66 18.21
N LEU A 193 -8.76 75.81 19.18
CA LEU A 193 -9.96 76.63 19.04
C LEU A 193 -9.60 78.10 18.81
N LYS A 194 -8.72 78.67 19.65
CA LYS A 194 -8.23 80.04 19.47
C LYS A 194 -7.58 80.25 18.11
N SER A 195 -6.74 79.32 17.68
CA SER A 195 -6.07 79.38 16.37
C SER A 195 -7.07 79.31 15.20
N ALA A 196 -8.07 78.42 15.29
CA ALA A 196 -9.11 78.27 14.28
C ALA A 196 -10.03 79.50 14.17
N GLU A 197 -10.41 80.07 15.31
CA GLU A 197 -11.20 81.31 15.39
C GLU A 197 -10.39 82.52 14.90
N GLY A 198 -9.08 82.53 15.10
CA GLY A 198 -8.14 83.50 14.53
C GLY A 198 -7.92 83.35 13.02
N GLY A 199 -8.58 82.39 12.36
CA GLY A 199 -8.55 82.22 10.90
C GLY A 199 -7.42 81.34 10.36
N SER A 200 -6.61 80.70 11.21
CA SER A 200 -5.56 79.77 10.74
C SER A 200 -6.20 78.53 10.09
N GLY A 201 -5.88 78.28 8.82
CA GLY A 201 -6.39 77.12 8.07
C GLY A 201 -5.99 75.78 8.71
N ASP A 202 -4.78 75.69 9.26
CA ASP A 202 -4.31 74.52 10.01
C ASP A 202 -4.94 74.41 11.40
N GLY A 203 -5.23 75.55 12.05
CA GLY A 203 -6.04 75.59 13.27
C GLY A 203 -7.43 75.02 13.04
N GLN A 204 -8.11 75.46 11.98
CA GLN A 204 -9.45 74.98 11.57
C GLN A 204 -9.45 73.49 11.26
N LEU A 205 -8.45 73.01 10.50
CA LEU A 205 -8.24 71.59 10.22
C LEU A 205 -8.12 70.75 11.50
N ASN A 206 -7.22 71.16 12.40
CA ASN A 206 -6.96 70.42 13.64
C ASN A 206 -8.15 70.49 14.62
N LEU A 207 -8.91 71.59 14.63
CA LEU A 207 -10.13 71.68 15.41
C LEU A 207 -11.22 70.75 14.84
N GLY A 208 -11.36 70.67 13.52
CA GLY A 208 -12.22 69.68 12.87
C GLY A 208 -11.86 68.25 13.28
N TYR A 209 -10.56 67.95 13.32
CA TYR A 209 -10.04 66.66 13.81
C TYR A 209 -10.38 66.40 15.28
N CYS A 210 -10.26 67.40 16.15
CA CYS A 210 -10.68 67.27 17.54
C CYS A 210 -12.17 66.93 17.68
N TYR A 211 -13.05 67.59 16.92
CA TYR A 211 -14.48 67.25 16.92
C TYR A 211 -14.77 65.88 16.31
N HIS A 212 -14.05 65.47 15.26
CA HIS A 212 -14.25 64.18 14.61
C HIS A 212 -13.94 62.99 15.54
N TYR A 213 -12.88 63.12 16.36
CA TYR A 213 -12.43 62.05 17.26
C TYR A 213 -12.79 62.28 18.75
N GLY A 214 -13.37 63.41 19.11
CA GLY A 214 -13.67 63.77 20.50
C GLY A 214 -12.42 64.02 21.35
N ILE A 215 -11.39 64.66 20.77
CA ILE A 215 -10.12 64.95 21.48
C ILE A 215 -10.27 66.27 22.22
N GLY A 216 -10.29 66.19 23.56
CA GLY A 216 -10.48 67.36 24.43
C GLY A 216 -11.88 67.98 24.37
N THR A 217 -12.82 67.33 23.68
CA THR A 217 -14.23 67.72 23.53
C THR A 217 -15.10 66.49 23.24
N ILE A 218 -16.42 66.64 23.18
CA ILE A 218 -17.31 65.54 22.78
C ILE A 218 -17.26 65.38 21.26
N LYS A 219 -17.24 64.13 20.77
CA LYS A 219 -17.31 63.81 19.34
C LYS A 219 -18.56 64.45 18.71
N ASP A 220 -18.37 65.26 17.67
CA ASP A 220 -19.43 65.98 16.96
C ASP A 220 -19.09 66.05 15.46
N GLU A 221 -19.67 65.14 14.68
CA GLU A 221 -19.38 65.01 13.25
C GLU A 221 -19.87 66.21 12.44
N GLY A 222 -20.96 66.86 12.88
CA GLY A 222 -21.48 68.07 12.22
C GLY A 222 -20.53 69.26 12.36
N LYS A 223 -19.99 69.49 13.56
CA LYS A 223 -18.96 70.52 13.77
C LYS A 223 -17.65 70.17 13.09
N ALA A 224 -17.25 68.90 13.08
CA ALA A 224 -16.08 68.45 12.34
C ALA A 224 -16.18 68.82 10.85
N PHE A 225 -17.30 68.49 10.22
CA PHE A 225 -17.58 68.85 8.83
C PHE A 225 -17.51 70.35 8.60
N GLN A 226 -18.14 71.18 9.46
CA GLN A 226 -18.12 72.63 9.31
C GLN A 226 -16.70 73.23 9.38
N TRP A 227 -15.84 72.73 10.27
CA TRP A 227 -14.46 73.21 10.39
C TRP A 227 -13.55 72.71 9.26
N TYR A 228 -13.72 71.46 8.81
CA TYR A 228 -13.05 70.98 7.61
C TYR A 228 -13.47 71.78 6.36
N LEU A 229 -14.76 72.12 6.25
CA LEU A 229 -15.26 72.96 5.15
C LEU A 229 -14.60 74.33 5.15
N LYS A 230 -14.56 75.03 6.30
CA LYS A 230 -13.86 76.32 6.42
C LYS A 230 -12.38 76.23 6.04
N SER A 231 -11.69 75.20 6.52
CA SER A 231 -10.28 74.96 6.19
C SER A 231 -10.07 74.70 4.69
N ALA A 232 -10.94 73.88 4.09
CA ALA A 232 -10.89 73.51 2.68
C ALA A 232 -11.18 74.71 1.75
N GLU A 233 -12.20 75.52 2.08
CA GLU A 233 -12.55 76.75 1.36
C GLU A 233 -11.47 77.83 1.49
N GLY A 234 -10.76 77.86 2.63
CA GLY A 234 -9.56 78.67 2.83
C GLY A 234 -8.32 78.20 2.04
N GLY A 235 -8.44 77.15 1.22
CA GLY A 235 -7.37 76.65 0.35
C GLY A 235 -6.44 75.63 1.00
N ASN A 236 -6.70 75.18 2.24
CA ASN A 236 -5.87 74.18 2.90
C ASN A 236 -6.06 72.79 2.25
N HIS A 237 -5.03 72.27 1.60
CA HIS A 237 -5.11 71.00 0.86
C HIS A 237 -5.37 69.78 1.77
N MET A 238 -4.98 69.80 3.05
CA MET A 238 -5.33 68.73 4.01
C MET A 238 -6.79 68.85 4.47
N GLY A 239 -7.29 70.08 4.64
CA GLY A 239 -8.71 70.36 4.86
C GLY A 239 -9.57 69.85 3.70
N GLN A 240 -9.14 70.08 2.45
CA GLN A 240 -9.82 69.58 1.25
C GLN A 240 -9.89 68.05 1.21
N ASP A 241 -8.82 67.35 1.58
CA ASP A 241 -8.80 65.88 1.65
C ASP A 241 -9.79 65.34 2.69
N ASN A 242 -9.75 65.88 3.92
CA ASN A 242 -10.67 65.48 4.99
C ASN A 242 -12.13 65.80 4.65
N LEU A 243 -12.38 66.90 3.94
CA LEU A 243 -13.72 67.23 3.46
C LEU A 243 -14.18 66.23 2.39
N GLY A 244 -13.29 65.82 1.48
CA GLY A 244 -13.54 64.74 0.52
C GLY A 244 -13.94 63.44 1.24
N TYR A 245 -13.20 63.08 2.28
CA TYR A 245 -13.48 61.92 3.12
C TYR A 245 -14.84 62.00 3.85
N CYS A 246 -15.23 63.19 4.31
CA CYS A 246 -16.55 63.40 4.89
C CYS A 246 -17.68 63.16 3.88
N TYR A 247 -17.54 63.64 2.65
CA TYR A 247 -18.52 63.40 1.59
C TYR A 247 -18.55 61.94 1.13
N GLU A 248 -17.43 61.25 1.08
CA GLU A 248 -17.37 59.83 0.69
C GLU A 248 -18.07 58.92 1.71
N ASN A 249 -17.93 59.21 3.01
CA ASN A 249 -18.43 58.36 4.08
C ASN A 249 -19.71 58.89 4.76
N GLY A 250 -20.17 60.09 4.41
CA GLY A 250 -21.34 60.72 5.03
C GLY A 250 -21.11 61.18 6.48
N ILE A 251 -19.91 61.67 6.79
CA ILE A 251 -19.55 62.13 8.14
C ILE A 251 -20.01 63.57 8.31
N GLY A 252 -21.01 63.80 9.18
CA GLY A 252 -21.57 65.14 9.43
C GLY A 252 -22.37 65.73 8.26
N ILE A 253 -22.51 65.01 7.15
CA ILE A 253 -23.24 65.40 5.94
C ILE A 253 -23.76 64.15 5.22
N THR A 254 -24.70 64.28 4.28
CA THR A 254 -25.11 63.16 3.42
C THR A 254 -23.98 62.74 2.47
N LYS A 255 -23.80 61.42 2.29
CA LYS A 255 -22.81 60.86 1.35
C LYS A 255 -23.03 61.39 -0.08
N ASP A 256 -21.97 61.88 -0.71
CA ASP A 256 -21.95 62.44 -2.07
C ASP A 256 -20.59 62.16 -2.74
N GLU A 257 -20.55 61.10 -3.54
CA GLU A 257 -19.31 60.65 -4.20
C GLU A 257 -18.78 61.66 -5.24
N GLY A 258 -19.66 62.42 -5.88
CA GLY A 258 -19.28 63.44 -6.85
C GLY A 258 -18.55 64.62 -6.19
N LYS A 259 -19.05 65.08 -5.05
CA LYS A 259 -18.35 66.11 -4.25
C LYS A 259 -17.08 65.58 -3.61
N ALA A 260 -17.06 64.33 -3.15
CA ALA A 260 -15.84 63.69 -2.64
C ALA A 260 -14.73 63.74 -3.69
N PHE A 261 -15.03 63.30 -4.92
CA PHE A 261 -14.10 63.35 -6.04
C PHE A 261 -13.57 64.77 -6.30
N GLN A 262 -14.44 65.78 -6.34
CA GLN A 262 -14.04 67.17 -6.58
C GLN A 262 -13.08 67.71 -5.52
N TRP A 263 -13.31 67.39 -4.23
CA TRP A 263 -12.44 67.85 -3.15
C TRP A 263 -11.12 67.09 -3.08
N TYR A 264 -11.13 65.78 -3.34
CA TYR A 264 -9.89 65.01 -3.50
C TYR A 264 -9.07 65.52 -4.69
N LEU A 265 -9.70 65.90 -5.80
CA LEU A 265 -9.02 66.49 -6.96
C LEU A 265 -8.32 67.80 -6.59
N LYS A 266 -9.03 68.74 -5.95
CA LYS A 266 -8.43 70.00 -5.47
C LYS A 266 -7.26 69.75 -4.51
N SER A 267 -7.43 68.81 -3.57
CA SER A 267 -6.37 68.43 -2.63
C SER A 267 -5.14 67.85 -3.34
N ALA A 268 -5.36 66.96 -4.31
CA ALA A 268 -4.31 66.31 -5.08
C ALA A 268 -3.53 67.29 -5.97
N GLU A 269 -4.24 68.22 -6.62
CA GLU A 269 -3.66 69.32 -7.42
C GLU A 269 -2.90 70.32 -6.54
N GLY A 270 -3.36 70.54 -5.31
CA GLY A 270 -2.66 71.30 -4.27
C GLY A 270 -1.42 70.62 -3.69
N GLY A 271 -1.03 69.44 -4.21
CA GLY A 271 0.19 68.73 -3.82
C GLY A 271 0.05 67.80 -2.61
N ASN A 272 -1.16 67.62 -2.06
CA ASN A 272 -1.34 66.70 -0.93
C ASN A 272 -1.25 65.25 -1.39
N HIS A 273 -0.20 64.56 -0.96
CA HIS A 273 0.04 63.14 -1.22
C HIS A 273 -1.08 62.19 -0.75
N MET A 274 -1.88 62.53 0.28
CA MET A 274 -3.04 61.73 0.72
C MET A 274 -4.21 61.94 -0.24
N GLY A 275 -4.49 63.20 -0.60
CA GLY A 275 -5.45 63.54 -1.65
C GLY A 275 -5.12 62.89 -2.99
N GLN A 276 -3.85 62.84 -3.38
CA GLN A 276 -3.40 62.12 -4.58
C GLN A 276 -3.69 60.62 -4.50
N ASN A 277 -3.45 59.98 -3.35
CA ASN A 277 -3.80 58.57 -3.15
C ASN A 277 -5.33 58.34 -3.24
N ASN A 278 -6.10 59.16 -2.54
CA ASN A 278 -7.57 59.05 -2.49
C ASN A 278 -8.20 59.30 -3.87
N LEU A 279 -7.67 60.25 -4.63
CA LEU A 279 -8.05 60.46 -6.03
C LEU A 279 -7.69 59.26 -6.91
N GLY A 280 -6.54 58.62 -6.69
CA GLY A 280 -6.18 57.36 -7.33
C GLY A 280 -7.19 56.25 -7.05
N ILE A 281 -7.66 56.12 -5.80
CA ILE A 281 -8.73 55.17 -5.41
C ILE A 281 -10.03 55.50 -6.15
N CYS A 282 -10.40 56.78 -6.24
CA CYS A 282 -11.61 57.20 -6.95
C CYS A 282 -11.57 56.78 -8.42
N TYR A 283 -10.45 57.01 -9.12
CA TYR A 283 -10.29 56.57 -10.52
C TYR A 283 -10.26 55.04 -10.66
N ARG A 284 -9.65 54.31 -9.73
CA ARG A 284 -9.59 52.84 -9.78
C ARG A 284 -10.97 52.19 -9.62
N ASN A 285 -11.80 52.74 -8.72
CA ASN A 285 -13.08 52.15 -8.35
C ASN A 285 -14.29 52.81 -9.04
N GLY A 286 -14.09 53.95 -9.72
CA GLY A 286 -15.17 54.72 -10.32
C GLY A 286 -16.03 55.48 -9.29
N ILE A 287 -15.43 55.96 -8.20
CA ILE A 287 -16.12 56.73 -7.15
C ILE A 287 -16.25 58.17 -7.62
N GLY A 288 -17.47 58.65 -7.83
CA GLY A 288 -17.76 60.01 -8.28
C GLY A 288 -17.32 60.35 -9.72
N ASN A 289 -16.72 59.40 -10.44
CA ASN A 289 -16.27 59.52 -11.83
C ASN A 289 -16.20 58.14 -12.51
N ILE A 290 -15.97 58.09 -13.82
CA ILE A 290 -15.80 56.85 -14.58
C ILE A 290 -14.47 56.20 -14.18
N LYS A 291 -14.47 54.87 -14.05
CA LYS A 291 -13.26 54.08 -13.78
C LYS A 291 -12.18 54.31 -14.86
N ASP A 292 -10.96 54.64 -14.45
CA ASP A 292 -9.80 54.90 -15.31
C ASP A 292 -8.51 54.43 -14.61
N GLU A 293 -8.03 53.25 -14.98
CA GLU A 293 -6.86 52.65 -14.34
C GLU A 293 -5.54 53.37 -14.68
N GLY A 294 -5.45 54.01 -15.86
CA GLY A 294 -4.29 54.79 -16.26
C GLY A 294 -4.12 56.05 -15.41
N LYS A 295 -5.21 56.78 -15.16
CA LYS A 295 -5.19 57.93 -14.23
C LYS A 295 -4.96 57.50 -12.79
N ALA A 296 -5.56 56.38 -12.37
CA ALA A 296 -5.30 55.83 -11.03
C ALA A 296 -3.80 55.59 -10.81
N PHE A 297 -3.14 54.93 -11.76
CA PHE A 297 -1.70 54.70 -11.73
C PHE A 297 -0.90 56.01 -11.63
N GLN A 298 -1.21 57.02 -12.45
CA GLN A 298 -0.51 58.31 -12.42
C GLN A 298 -0.62 59.02 -11.06
N TRP A 299 -1.80 59.00 -10.44
CA TRP A 299 -2.01 59.63 -9.12
C TRP A 299 -1.37 58.84 -7.98
N TYR A 300 -1.42 57.50 -8.02
CA TYR A 300 -0.65 56.67 -7.09
C TYR A 300 0.85 56.90 -7.22
N LEU A 301 1.36 57.07 -8.45
CA LEU A 301 2.78 57.39 -8.68
C LEU A 301 3.18 58.70 -8.01
N LYS A 302 2.43 59.78 -8.25
CA LYS A 302 2.67 61.08 -7.59
C LYS A 302 2.62 60.97 -6.07
N SER A 303 1.62 60.27 -5.54
CA SER A 303 1.47 60.05 -4.10
C SER A 303 2.65 59.27 -3.51
N ALA A 304 3.10 58.21 -4.20
CA ALA A 304 4.20 57.36 -3.78
C ALA A 304 5.56 58.07 -3.81
N GLU A 305 5.80 58.86 -4.86
CA GLU A 305 6.99 59.73 -5.01
C GLU A 305 7.00 60.84 -3.96
N GLY A 306 5.82 61.34 -3.58
CA GLY A 306 5.62 62.26 -2.44
C GLY A 306 5.82 61.62 -1.06
N GLY A 307 6.18 60.32 -0.99
CA GLY A 307 6.50 59.63 0.26
C GLY A 307 5.30 59.03 1.00
N ASN A 308 4.10 59.04 0.43
CA ASN A 308 2.92 58.46 1.08
C ASN A 308 2.98 56.93 1.05
N HIS A 309 2.99 56.30 2.24
CA HIS A 309 3.13 54.85 2.34
C HIS A 309 1.93 54.06 1.75
N MET A 310 0.71 54.63 1.72
CA MET A 310 -0.44 54.00 1.05
C MET A 310 -0.37 54.17 -0.47
N GLY A 311 0.08 55.32 -0.95
CA GLY A 311 0.41 55.54 -2.35
C GLY A 311 1.46 54.54 -2.83
N GLN A 312 2.53 54.33 -2.06
CA GLN A 312 3.57 53.33 -2.33
C GLN A 312 3.01 51.90 -2.36
N LEU A 313 2.14 51.54 -1.41
CA LEU A 313 1.46 50.24 -1.40
C LEU A 313 0.59 50.05 -2.66
N ASN A 314 -0.26 51.02 -2.97
CA ASN A 314 -1.18 50.96 -4.10
C ASN A 314 -0.43 50.92 -5.43
N LEU A 315 0.68 51.66 -5.54
CA LEU A 315 1.54 51.62 -6.72
C LEU A 315 2.24 50.26 -6.87
N GLY A 316 2.70 49.67 -5.76
CA GLY A 316 3.23 48.30 -5.76
C GLY A 316 2.20 47.30 -6.28
N HIS A 317 0.95 47.41 -5.83
CA HIS A 317 -0.16 46.59 -6.30
C HIS A 317 -0.48 46.80 -7.79
N CYS A 318 -0.34 48.02 -8.30
CA CYS A 318 -0.52 48.30 -9.72
C CYS A 318 0.54 47.59 -10.57
N TYR A 319 1.81 47.64 -10.17
CA TYR A 319 2.88 46.93 -10.86
C TYR A 319 2.77 45.41 -10.76
N GLU A 320 2.32 44.86 -9.63
CA GLU A 320 2.12 43.42 -9.48
C GLU A 320 1.03 42.85 -10.39
N ASN A 321 -0.06 43.60 -10.59
CA ASN A 321 -1.24 43.14 -11.33
C ASN A 321 -1.37 43.75 -12.74
N GLY A 322 -0.50 44.68 -13.13
CA GLY A 322 -0.59 45.39 -14.40
C GLY A 322 -1.78 46.35 -14.49
N ILE A 323 -2.14 47.02 -13.40
CA ILE A 323 -3.27 47.97 -13.35
C ILE A 323 -2.77 49.34 -13.83
N GLY A 324 -3.26 49.79 -14.98
CA GLY A 324 -2.85 51.07 -15.60
C GLY A 324 -1.38 51.11 -16.08
N THR A 325 -0.68 49.98 -16.04
CA THR A 325 0.72 49.80 -16.46
C THR A 325 0.98 48.35 -16.86
N ILE A 326 2.16 48.04 -17.39
CA ILE A 326 2.59 46.65 -17.59
C ILE A 326 2.98 46.00 -16.25
N LYS A 327 2.69 44.70 -16.10
CA LYS A 327 3.10 43.92 -14.93
C LYS A 327 4.63 43.94 -14.78
N ASP A 328 5.13 44.32 -13.60
CA ASP A 328 6.55 44.42 -13.26
C ASP A 328 6.76 44.07 -11.77
N GLU A 329 7.10 42.81 -11.50
CA GLU A 329 7.25 42.31 -10.14
C GLU A 329 8.45 42.94 -9.40
N GLY A 330 9.51 43.32 -10.12
CA GLY A 330 10.67 43.98 -9.55
C GLY A 330 10.34 45.37 -9.01
N LYS A 331 9.57 46.16 -9.75
CA LYS A 331 9.06 47.46 -9.27
C LYS A 331 8.03 47.30 -8.16
N ALA A 332 7.16 46.29 -8.24
CA ALA A 332 6.21 45.99 -7.16
C ALA A 332 6.96 45.75 -5.84
N PHE A 333 8.00 44.91 -5.86
CA PHE A 333 8.86 44.65 -4.70
C PHE A 333 9.47 45.94 -4.14
N GLN A 334 10.05 46.80 -4.99
CA GLN A 334 10.68 48.05 -4.55
C GLN A 334 9.69 49.00 -3.86
N TRP A 335 8.46 49.10 -4.37
CA TRP A 335 7.44 49.97 -3.78
C TRP A 335 6.83 49.40 -2.50
N TYR A 336 6.62 48.08 -2.43
CA TYR A 336 6.25 47.42 -1.18
C TYR A 336 7.34 47.55 -0.12
N LEU A 337 8.61 47.47 -0.49
CA LEU A 337 9.74 47.71 0.42
C LEU A 337 9.69 49.12 1.01
N LYS A 338 9.56 50.15 0.17
CA LYS A 338 9.42 51.54 0.63
C LYS A 338 8.21 51.73 1.58
N SER A 339 7.06 51.15 1.22
CA SER A 339 5.86 51.21 2.04
C SER A 339 6.06 50.52 3.40
N ALA A 340 6.69 49.35 3.41
CA ALA A 340 6.98 48.57 4.61
C ALA A 340 7.99 49.25 5.55
N GLU A 341 9.05 49.84 4.97
CA GLU A 341 10.05 50.64 5.69
C GLU A 341 9.44 51.94 6.23
N GLY A 342 8.46 52.51 5.53
CA GLY A 342 7.60 53.61 6.01
C GLY A 342 6.64 53.23 7.15
N GLY A 343 6.70 52.00 7.66
CA GLY A 343 5.91 51.53 8.80
C GLY A 343 4.51 51.02 8.45
N ASN A 344 4.16 50.92 7.16
CA ASN A 344 2.83 50.47 6.77
C ASN A 344 2.66 48.96 6.95
N HIS A 345 1.78 48.55 7.86
CA HIS A 345 1.57 47.13 8.16
C HIS A 345 1.02 46.31 6.99
N MET A 346 0.31 46.92 6.02
CA MET A 346 -0.14 46.21 4.80
C MET A 346 1.03 46.05 3.81
N GLY A 347 1.86 47.08 3.67
CA GLY A 347 3.12 47.02 2.93
C GLY A 347 4.07 45.96 3.49
N GLN A 348 4.18 45.86 4.81
CA GLN A 348 4.96 44.82 5.49
C GLN A 348 4.41 43.42 5.19
N ASN A 349 3.09 43.23 5.19
CA ASN A 349 2.48 41.95 4.80
C ASN A 349 2.81 41.60 3.34
N ASN A 350 2.61 42.54 2.40
CA ASN A 350 2.84 42.29 0.98
C ASN A 350 4.33 42.04 0.68
N LEU A 351 5.23 42.75 1.36
CA LEU A 351 6.66 42.47 1.27
C LEU A 351 7.01 41.08 1.82
N GLY A 352 6.34 40.65 2.89
CA GLY A 352 6.42 39.27 3.39
C GLY A 352 5.99 38.25 2.34
N ILE A 353 4.90 38.52 1.61
CA ILE A 353 4.41 37.70 0.48
C ILE A 353 5.48 37.64 -0.62
N CYS A 354 6.07 38.78 -0.99
CA CYS A 354 7.12 38.81 -2.00
C CYS A 354 8.31 37.93 -1.63
N TYR A 355 8.80 38.00 -0.39
CA TYR A 355 9.89 37.13 0.06
C TYR A 355 9.48 35.66 0.18
N HIS A 356 8.22 35.37 0.54
CA HIS A 356 7.75 34.00 0.67
C HIS A 356 7.66 33.26 -0.67
N TYR A 357 7.18 33.94 -1.72
CA TYR A 357 6.99 33.35 -3.05
C TYR A 357 8.10 33.70 -4.06
N GLY A 358 9.02 34.62 -3.72
CA GLY A 358 10.05 35.10 -4.64
C GLY A 358 9.51 36.04 -5.72
N ILE A 359 8.52 36.88 -5.38
CA ILE A 359 7.93 37.85 -6.32
C ILE A 359 8.84 39.07 -6.38
N GLY A 360 9.45 39.31 -7.55
CA GLY A 360 10.35 40.45 -7.78
C GLY A 360 11.71 40.38 -7.06
N ASN A 361 11.97 39.31 -6.29
CA ASN A 361 13.24 39.05 -5.59
C ASN A 361 13.41 37.55 -5.33
N ILE A 362 14.59 37.12 -4.88
CA ILE A 362 14.82 35.74 -4.46
C ILE A 362 13.95 35.38 -3.25
N LYS A 363 13.41 34.15 -3.25
CA LYS A 363 12.65 33.60 -2.12
C LYS A 363 13.54 33.55 -0.86
N ASP A 364 13.05 34.08 0.25
CA ASP A 364 13.73 34.13 1.56
C ASP A 364 12.69 33.99 2.68
N GLU A 365 12.56 32.77 3.21
CA GLU A 365 11.55 32.46 4.23
C GLU A 365 11.84 33.15 5.58
N GLY A 366 13.11 33.39 5.92
CA GLY A 366 13.49 34.09 7.14
C GLY A 366 13.06 35.56 7.11
N LYS A 367 13.28 36.24 5.99
CA LYS A 367 12.79 37.62 5.80
C LYS A 367 11.27 37.68 5.71
N ALA A 368 10.64 36.72 5.04
CA ALA A 368 9.18 36.63 5.01
C ALA A 368 8.59 36.57 6.43
N PHE A 369 9.12 35.68 7.28
CA PHE A 369 8.73 35.58 8.67
C PHE A 369 8.89 36.90 9.43
N GLN A 370 10.04 37.57 9.30
CA GLN A 370 10.29 38.85 9.98
C GLN A 370 9.30 39.95 9.56
N TRP A 371 8.95 40.05 8.28
CA TRP A 371 8.00 41.04 7.79
C TRP A 371 6.55 40.72 8.15
N TYR A 372 6.15 39.46 8.11
CA TYR A 372 4.86 39.03 8.65
C TYR A 372 4.74 39.29 10.14
N LEU A 373 5.82 39.08 10.92
CA LEU A 373 5.84 39.39 12.35
C LEU A 373 5.60 40.88 12.59
N LYS A 374 6.35 41.76 11.93
CA LYS A 374 6.15 43.23 12.03
C LYS A 374 4.73 43.64 11.65
N SER A 375 4.20 43.08 10.57
CA SER A 375 2.82 43.34 10.11
C SER A 375 1.77 42.89 11.14
N ALA A 376 1.95 41.69 11.70
CA ALA A 376 1.04 41.09 12.68
C ALA A 376 1.05 41.85 14.02
N GLU A 377 2.24 42.25 14.49
CA GLU A 377 2.42 43.11 15.68
C GLU A 377 1.86 44.52 15.45
N GLY A 378 1.91 45.02 14.23
CA GLY A 378 1.23 46.24 13.78
C GLY A 378 -0.29 46.12 13.68
N GLY A 379 -0.88 44.98 14.05
CA GLY A 379 -2.33 44.77 14.09
C GLY A 379 -2.97 44.34 12.77
N ASN A 380 -2.19 44.06 11.73
CA ASN A 380 -2.75 43.64 10.45
C ASN A 380 -3.27 42.20 10.50
N HIS A 381 -4.58 42.01 10.35
CA HIS A 381 -5.20 40.69 10.44
C HIS A 381 -4.76 39.71 9.33
N MET A 382 -4.30 40.18 8.16
CA MET A 382 -3.71 39.31 7.12
C MET A 382 -2.30 38.87 7.51
N GLY A 383 -1.48 39.79 8.01
CA GLY A 383 -0.17 39.51 8.58
C GLY A 383 -0.24 38.52 9.74
N GLN A 384 -1.23 38.66 10.63
CA GLN A 384 -1.50 37.71 11.72
C GLN A 384 -1.82 36.30 11.19
N ASN A 385 -2.66 36.18 10.16
CA ASN A 385 -2.95 34.89 9.52
C ASN A 385 -1.69 34.27 8.90
N ASN A 386 -0.92 35.06 8.14
CA ASN A 386 0.29 34.58 7.47
C ASN A 386 1.38 34.18 8.48
N LEU A 387 1.50 34.91 9.59
CA LEU A 387 2.38 34.53 10.69
C LEU A 387 1.94 33.23 11.37
N GLY A 388 0.63 33.04 11.57
CA GLY A 388 0.06 31.77 12.04
C GLY A 388 0.41 30.61 11.10
N TYR A 389 0.36 30.85 9.79
CA TYR A 389 0.77 29.89 8.76
C TYR A 389 2.26 29.56 8.81
N CYS A 390 3.13 30.55 9.05
CA CYS A 390 4.56 30.32 9.25
C CYS A 390 4.83 29.42 10.46
N TYR A 391 4.21 29.69 11.61
CA TYR A 391 4.37 28.85 12.79
C TYR A 391 3.81 27.43 12.61
N ARG A 392 2.69 27.27 11.91
CA ARG A 392 2.09 25.94 11.65
C ARG A 392 3.01 25.05 10.82
N ASN A 393 3.73 25.62 9.85
CA ASN A 393 4.52 24.87 8.87
C ASN A 393 6.04 24.98 9.08
N GLY A 394 6.51 25.80 10.02
CA GLY A 394 7.94 26.04 10.24
C GLY A 394 8.61 26.85 9.13
N ILE A 395 7.88 27.80 8.52
CA ILE A 395 8.41 28.64 7.43
C ILE A 395 9.17 29.81 8.05
N GLY A 396 10.49 29.85 7.86
CA GLY A 396 11.37 30.88 8.42
C GLY A 396 11.50 30.84 9.96
N THR A 397 10.92 29.83 10.62
CA THR A 397 10.94 29.64 12.08
C THR A 397 10.75 28.16 12.42
N ILE A 398 10.86 27.79 13.70
CA ILE A 398 10.56 26.43 14.16
C ILE A 398 9.04 26.24 14.23
N LYS A 399 8.55 25.07 13.79
CA LYS A 399 7.12 24.70 13.86
C LYS A 399 6.61 24.80 15.31
N ASP A 400 5.55 25.56 15.53
CA ASP A 400 4.92 25.80 16.83
C ASP A 400 3.40 25.95 16.66
N GLU A 401 2.66 24.88 16.90
CA GLU A 401 1.21 24.85 16.71
C GLU A 401 0.45 25.72 17.73
N GLY A 402 0.99 25.89 18.93
CA GLY A 402 0.40 26.75 19.96
C GLY A 402 0.44 28.23 19.57
N LYS A 403 1.58 28.71 19.06
CA LYS A 403 1.68 30.07 18.50
C LYS A 403 0.86 30.24 17.24
N ALA A 404 0.81 29.23 16.37
CA ALA A 404 -0.04 29.27 15.18
C ALA A 404 -1.51 29.50 15.58
N PHE A 405 -2.03 28.73 16.53
CA PHE A 405 -3.37 28.89 17.07
C PHE A 405 -3.63 30.30 17.62
N GLN A 406 -2.72 30.85 18.43
CA GLN A 406 -2.86 32.20 18.99
C GLN A 406 -2.94 33.29 17.91
N TRP A 407 -2.13 33.19 16.85
CA TRP A 407 -2.14 34.18 15.77
C TRP A 407 -3.35 34.03 14.83
N TYR A 408 -3.80 32.80 14.55
CA TYR A 408 -5.06 32.59 13.85
C TYR A 408 -6.25 33.11 14.65
N LEU A 409 -6.25 32.95 15.98
CA LEU A 409 -7.28 33.52 16.86
C LEU A 409 -7.35 35.04 16.74
N LYS A 410 -6.22 35.73 16.89
CA LYS A 410 -6.15 37.20 16.72
C LYS A 410 -6.65 37.64 15.34
N SER A 411 -6.22 36.93 14.30
CA SER A 411 -6.65 37.20 12.91
C SER A 411 -8.16 37.03 12.73
N ALA A 412 -8.71 35.94 13.29
CA ALA A 412 -10.13 35.60 13.19
C ALA A 412 -11.02 36.60 13.96
N GLU A 413 -10.59 37.00 15.16
CA GLU A 413 -11.23 38.05 15.96
C GLU A 413 -11.16 39.42 15.27
N GLY A 414 -10.07 39.68 14.53
CA GLY A 414 -9.92 40.83 13.65
C GLY A 414 -10.78 40.79 12.38
N GLY A 415 -11.64 39.78 12.21
CA GLY A 415 -12.59 39.67 11.10
C GLY A 415 -12.02 39.05 9.81
N ASN A 416 -10.79 38.52 9.83
CA ASN A 416 -10.20 37.89 8.66
C ASN A 416 -10.85 36.53 8.39
N TYR A 417 -11.54 36.38 7.26
CA TYR A 417 -12.23 35.13 6.91
C TYR A 417 -11.28 33.94 6.71
N MET A 418 -10.03 34.13 6.26
CA MET A 418 -9.01 33.07 6.19
C MET A 418 -8.50 32.71 7.58
N GLY A 419 -8.34 33.70 8.46
CA GLY A 419 -8.03 33.48 9.87
C GLY A 419 -9.13 32.67 10.58
N GLN A 420 -10.40 33.01 10.34
CA GLN A 420 -11.56 32.28 10.84
C GLN A 420 -11.60 30.83 10.31
N PHE A 421 -11.33 30.63 9.02
CA PHE A 421 -11.21 29.30 8.42
C PHE A 421 -10.08 28.49 9.09
N ASN A 422 -8.88 29.05 9.19
CA ASN A 422 -7.73 28.37 9.79
C ASN A 422 -7.96 28.05 11.27
N LEU A 423 -8.63 28.92 12.00
CA LEU A 423 -9.01 28.67 13.39
C LEU A 423 -10.07 27.56 13.51
N GLY A 424 -11.04 27.52 12.60
CA GLY A 424 -11.98 26.40 12.49
C GLY A 424 -11.26 25.07 12.28
N HIS A 425 -10.29 25.06 11.37
CA HIS A 425 -9.45 23.88 11.11
C HIS A 425 -8.59 23.47 12.31
N CYS A 426 -8.09 24.43 13.09
CA CYS A 426 -7.39 24.14 14.35
C CYS A 426 -8.29 23.43 15.36
N TYR A 427 -9.53 23.89 15.53
CA TYR A 427 -10.48 23.24 16.44
C TYR A 427 -10.96 21.87 15.94
N GLU A 428 -11.16 21.68 14.65
CA GLU A 428 -11.57 20.39 14.08
C GLU A 428 -10.50 19.31 14.30
N ASN A 429 -9.22 19.66 14.18
CA ASN A 429 -8.11 18.71 14.20
C ASN A 429 -7.29 18.73 15.51
N GLY A 430 -7.59 19.64 16.45
CA GLY A 430 -6.82 19.80 17.69
C GLY A 430 -5.41 20.36 17.48
N ILE A 431 -5.22 21.26 16.51
CA ILE A 431 -3.91 21.86 16.20
C ILE A 431 -3.68 23.05 17.14
N GLY A 432 -2.72 22.92 18.07
CA GLY A 432 -2.41 23.94 19.07
C GLY A 432 -3.50 24.15 20.13
N THR A 433 -4.55 23.33 20.12
CA THR A 433 -5.69 23.38 21.04
C THR A 433 -6.35 22.00 21.18
N ILE A 434 -7.32 21.84 22.06
CA ILE A 434 -8.10 20.59 22.17
C ILE A 434 -9.13 20.56 21.04
N LYS A 435 -9.32 19.38 20.41
CA LYS A 435 -10.33 19.16 19.38
C LYS A 435 -11.73 19.55 19.90
N ASP A 436 -12.44 20.41 19.17
CA ASP A 436 -13.77 20.94 19.50
C ASP A 436 -14.56 21.20 18.21
N GLU A 437 -15.37 20.22 17.79
CA GLU A 437 -16.13 20.29 16.54
C GLU A 437 -17.20 21.40 16.56
N GLY A 438 -17.76 21.72 17.74
CA GLY A 438 -18.75 22.78 17.89
C GLY A 438 -18.16 24.17 17.61
N LYS A 439 -16.96 24.45 18.13
CA LYS A 439 -16.22 25.68 17.81
C LYS A 439 -15.74 25.70 16.36
N ALA A 440 -15.30 24.56 15.83
CA ALA A 440 -14.93 24.46 14.41
C ALA A 440 -16.09 24.90 13.51
N PHE A 441 -17.29 24.35 13.75
CA PHE A 441 -18.50 24.74 13.03
C PHE A 441 -18.79 26.24 13.12
N GLN A 442 -18.73 26.83 14.31
CA GLN A 442 -18.98 28.27 14.49
C GLN A 442 -17.99 29.15 13.72
N TRP A 443 -16.72 28.79 13.68
CA TRP A 443 -15.71 29.57 12.96
C TRP A 443 -15.77 29.37 11.45
N TYR A 444 -16.06 28.15 10.98
CA TYR A 444 -16.36 27.92 9.56
C TYR A 444 -17.62 28.66 9.11
N LEU A 445 -18.65 28.76 9.95
CA LEU A 445 -19.83 29.57 9.66
C LEU A 445 -19.49 31.05 9.47
N LYS A 446 -18.74 31.65 10.41
CA LYS A 446 -18.29 33.05 10.28
C LYS A 446 -17.45 33.26 9.01
N SER A 447 -16.53 32.34 8.71
CA SER A 447 -15.70 32.39 7.50
C SER A 447 -16.55 32.31 6.22
N ALA A 448 -17.54 31.42 6.21
CA ALA A 448 -18.43 31.22 5.07
C ALA A 448 -19.34 32.44 4.82
N GLU A 449 -19.89 33.03 5.89
CA GLU A 449 -20.68 34.26 5.85
C GLU A 449 -19.83 35.47 5.43
N GLY A 450 -18.54 35.48 5.79
CA GLY A 450 -17.53 36.42 5.30
C GLY A 450 -17.14 36.24 3.83
N GLY A 451 -17.75 35.29 3.11
CA GLY A 451 -17.54 35.07 1.67
C GLY A 451 -16.36 34.15 1.32
N SER A 452 -15.73 33.50 2.30
CA SER A 452 -14.63 32.56 2.05
C SER A 452 -15.11 31.32 1.28
N GLY A 453 -14.56 31.07 0.09
CA GLY A 453 -14.85 29.84 -0.66
C GLY A 453 -14.49 28.57 0.12
N ASP A 454 -13.38 28.58 0.85
CA ASP A 454 -12.94 27.45 1.69
C ASP A 454 -13.77 27.34 2.97
N GLY A 455 -14.20 28.48 3.55
CA GLY A 455 -15.15 28.49 4.67
C GLY A 455 -16.49 27.88 4.27
N GLN A 456 -17.04 28.28 3.12
CA GLN A 456 -18.28 27.74 2.56
C GLN A 456 -18.18 26.24 2.25
N LEU A 457 -17.06 25.80 1.67
CA LEU A 457 -16.78 24.39 1.44
C LEU A 457 -16.81 23.58 2.74
N ASN A 458 -16.07 24.02 3.76
CA ASN A 458 -15.95 23.28 5.01
C ASN A 458 -17.22 23.33 5.85
N LEU A 459 -17.98 24.42 5.80
CA LEU A 459 -19.32 24.46 6.37
C LEU A 459 -20.25 23.46 5.68
N GLY A 460 -20.14 23.30 4.35
CA GLY A 460 -20.81 22.23 3.62
C GLY A 460 -20.41 20.83 4.10
N ASN A 461 -19.12 20.60 4.36
CA ASN A 461 -18.61 19.35 4.94
C ASN A 461 -19.18 19.10 6.35
N CYS A 462 -19.26 20.13 7.19
CA CYS A 462 -19.85 20.03 8.52
C CYS A 462 -21.30 19.55 8.47
N TYR A 463 -22.12 20.14 7.60
CA TYR A 463 -23.50 19.69 7.41
C TYR A 463 -23.59 18.30 6.77
N ARG A 464 -22.71 17.95 5.84
CA ARG A 464 -22.71 16.62 5.20
C ARG A 464 -22.39 15.49 6.16
N HIS A 465 -21.45 15.73 7.08
CA HIS A 465 -20.92 14.70 7.98
C HIS A 465 -21.39 14.82 9.43
N GLY A 466 -22.11 15.90 9.78
CA GLY A 466 -22.54 16.17 11.15
C GLY A 466 -21.42 16.63 12.08
N ILE A 467 -20.40 17.33 11.56
CA ILE A 467 -19.26 17.82 12.35
C ILE A 467 -19.70 19.08 13.09
N GLY A 468 -19.84 18.99 14.42
CA GLY A 468 -20.26 20.11 15.27
C GLY A 468 -21.72 20.56 15.07
N THR A 469 -22.49 19.86 14.25
CA THR A 469 -23.89 20.16 13.92
C THR A 469 -24.65 18.88 13.55
N ILE A 470 -25.97 18.96 13.39
CA ILE A 470 -26.77 17.83 12.91
C ILE A 470 -26.56 17.68 11.39
N LYS A 471 -26.39 16.43 10.93
CA LYS A 471 -26.27 16.11 9.50
C LYS A 471 -27.48 16.64 8.71
N ASP A 472 -27.22 17.44 7.67
CA ASP A 472 -28.23 18.07 6.81
C ASP A 472 -27.69 18.17 5.37
N GLU A 473 -28.09 17.23 4.51
CA GLU A 473 -27.59 17.17 3.14
C GLU A 473 -28.09 18.33 2.27
N GLY A 474 -29.28 18.88 2.58
CA GLY A 474 -29.84 20.02 1.87
C GLY A 474 -29.03 21.30 2.11
N LYS A 475 -28.66 21.58 3.37
CA LYS A 475 -27.76 22.69 3.70
C LYS A 475 -26.35 22.46 3.16
N ALA A 476 -25.85 21.22 3.21
CA ALA A 476 -24.55 20.90 2.62
C ALA A 476 -24.51 21.25 1.13
N PHE A 477 -25.55 20.85 0.38
CA PHE A 477 -25.69 21.20 -1.04
C PHE A 477 -25.70 22.72 -1.27
N GLN A 478 -26.47 23.48 -0.49
CA GLN A 478 -26.53 24.94 -0.62
C GLN A 478 -25.16 25.62 -0.41
N TRP A 479 -24.38 25.16 0.59
CA TRP A 479 -23.06 25.74 0.87
C TRP A 479 -22.00 25.32 -0.15
N TYR A 480 -22.03 24.07 -0.63
CA TYR A 480 -21.20 23.66 -1.76
C TYR A 480 -21.54 24.45 -3.03
N LEU A 481 -22.82 24.75 -3.28
CA LEU A 481 -23.25 25.58 -4.40
C LEU A 481 -22.65 26.99 -4.32
N LYS A 482 -22.78 27.66 -3.17
CA LYS A 482 -22.18 28.99 -2.95
C LYS A 482 -20.66 28.96 -3.16
N SER A 483 -19.97 27.96 -2.61
CA SER A 483 -18.53 27.79 -2.76
C SER A 483 -18.15 27.60 -4.24
N ALA A 484 -18.90 26.76 -4.96
CA ALA A 484 -18.67 26.46 -6.37
C ALA A 484 -18.93 27.65 -7.30
N GLU A 485 -20.01 28.40 -7.05
CA GLU A 485 -20.35 29.63 -7.78
C GLU A 485 -19.35 30.75 -7.50
N GLY A 486 -18.79 30.80 -6.28
CA GLY A 486 -17.66 31.66 -5.91
C GLY A 486 -16.32 31.26 -6.55
N GLY A 487 -16.30 30.22 -7.38
CA GLY A 487 -15.10 29.79 -8.12
C GLY A 487 -14.19 28.81 -7.38
N ASN A 488 -14.56 28.34 -6.18
CA ASN A 488 -13.75 27.38 -5.45
C ASN A 488 -13.80 26.00 -6.13
N HIS A 489 -12.67 25.56 -6.69
CA HIS A 489 -12.59 24.33 -7.48
C HIS A 489 -12.87 23.05 -6.65
N MET A 490 -12.62 23.06 -5.33
CA MET A 490 -12.98 21.93 -4.44
C MET A 490 -14.49 21.91 -4.18
N GLY A 491 -15.10 23.09 -3.98
CA GLY A 491 -16.55 23.27 -3.93
C GLY A 491 -17.24 22.76 -5.20
N GLN A 492 -16.69 23.07 -6.37
CA GLN A 492 -17.18 22.58 -7.66
C GLN A 492 -17.13 21.04 -7.75
N ASN A 493 -16.04 20.40 -7.31
CA ASN A 493 -15.95 18.93 -7.26
C ASN A 493 -16.98 18.30 -6.30
N ASN A 494 -17.16 18.90 -5.12
CA ASN A 494 -18.12 18.41 -4.13
C ASN A 494 -19.56 18.58 -4.63
N LEU A 495 -19.86 19.69 -5.30
CA LEU A 495 -21.16 19.92 -5.93
C LEU A 495 -21.43 18.93 -7.08
N GLY A 496 -20.41 18.65 -7.91
CA GLY A 496 -20.49 17.58 -8.91
C GLY A 496 -20.82 16.22 -8.28
N THR A 497 -20.21 15.93 -7.13
CA THR A 497 -20.48 14.71 -6.35
C THR A 497 -21.89 14.68 -5.78
N CYS A 498 -22.43 15.82 -5.35
CA CYS A 498 -23.82 15.92 -4.93
C CYS A 498 -24.79 15.58 -6.05
N TYR A 499 -24.57 16.12 -7.26
CA TYR A 499 -25.40 15.80 -8.42
C TYR A 499 -25.27 14.35 -8.87
N ARG A 500 -24.06 13.76 -8.84
CA ARG A 500 -23.84 12.35 -9.19
C ARG A 500 -24.63 11.39 -8.30
N HIS A 501 -24.67 11.67 -7.00
CA HIS A 501 -25.24 10.75 -6.00
C HIS A 501 -26.61 11.18 -5.47
N GLY A 502 -27.13 12.35 -5.85
CA GLY A 502 -28.38 12.90 -5.32
C GLY A 502 -28.28 13.35 -3.86
N ILE A 503 -27.11 13.85 -3.42
CA ILE A 503 -26.90 14.30 -2.04
C ILE A 503 -27.47 15.71 -1.88
N GLY A 504 -28.57 15.84 -1.14
CA GLY A 504 -29.28 17.12 -0.94
C GLY A 504 -29.95 17.68 -2.19
N THR A 505 -29.99 16.92 -3.28
CA THR A 505 -30.58 17.30 -4.58
C THR A 505 -31.01 16.04 -5.35
N ILE A 506 -31.66 16.21 -6.50
CA ILE A 506 -31.99 15.09 -7.39
C ILE A 506 -30.75 14.70 -8.19
N LYS A 507 -30.53 13.40 -8.38
CA LYS A 507 -29.43 12.87 -9.19
C LYS A 507 -29.49 13.42 -10.62
N ASP A 508 -28.39 14.00 -11.10
CA ASP A 508 -28.26 14.62 -12.43
C ASP A 508 -26.82 14.48 -12.94
N GLU A 509 -26.58 13.46 -13.78
CA GLU A 509 -25.24 13.18 -14.32
C GLU A 509 -24.73 14.27 -15.29
N GLY A 510 -25.63 14.99 -15.96
CA GLY A 510 -25.27 16.08 -16.87
C GLY A 510 -24.73 17.29 -16.12
N LYS A 511 -25.39 17.69 -15.02
CA LYS A 511 -24.86 18.73 -14.13
C LYS A 511 -23.60 18.29 -13.40
N ALA A 512 -23.52 17.03 -12.98
CA ALA A 512 -22.30 16.49 -12.38
C ALA A 512 -21.10 16.65 -13.32
N PHE A 513 -21.26 16.27 -14.60
CA PHE A 513 -20.25 16.46 -15.64
C PHE A 513 -19.81 17.94 -15.76
N GLN A 514 -20.75 18.88 -15.85
CA GLN A 514 -20.45 20.30 -16.00
C GLN A 514 -19.65 20.86 -14.80
N TRP A 515 -19.98 20.45 -13.58
CA TRP A 515 -19.26 20.91 -12.38
C TRP A 515 -17.90 20.23 -12.21
N TYR A 516 -17.78 18.94 -12.55
CA TYR A 516 -16.46 18.29 -12.62
C TYR A 516 -15.57 18.92 -13.68
N LEU A 517 -16.12 19.34 -14.83
CA LEU A 517 -15.38 20.07 -15.86
C LEU A 517 -14.80 21.38 -15.33
N LYS A 518 -15.65 22.24 -14.73
CA LYS A 518 -15.19 23.50 -14.13
C LYS A 518 -14.12 23.28 -13.05
N SER A 519 -14.33 22.28 -12.20
CA SER A 519 -13.39 21.90 -11.14
C SER A 519 -12.04 21.45 -11.72
N ALA A 520 -12.07 20.64 -12.78
CA ALA A 520 -10.87 20.12 -13.44
C ALA A 520 -10.07 21.21 -14.16
N GLU A 521 -10.77 22.12 -14.85
CA GLU A 521 -10.19 23.31 -15.48
C GLU A 521 -9.60 24.27 -14.45
N GLY A 522 -10.23 24.37 -13.27
CA GLY A 522 -9.71 25.07 -12.10
C GLY A 522 -8.51 24.40 -11.41
N GLY A 523 -8.00 23.28 -11.95
CA GLY A 523 -6.81 22.60 -11.44
C GLY A 523 -7.06 21.60 -10.30
N ASN A 524 -8.32 21.30 -9.96
CA ASN A 524 -8.62 20.34 -8.90
C ASN A 524 -8.33 18.91 -9.37
N GLN A 525 -7.41 18.22 -8.70
CA GLN A 525 -6.97 16.89 -9.11
C GLN A 525 -8.07 15.83 -9.00
N ASN A 526 -8.94 15.92 -7.98
CA ASN A 526 -10.09 15.03 -7.83
C ASN A 526 -11.14 15.29 -8.91
N GLY A 527 -11.38 16.57 -9.25
CA GLY A 527 -12.22 16.98 -10.37
C GLY A 527 -11.68 16.45 -11.71
N GLN A 528 -10.36 16.55 -11.95
CA GLN A 528 -9.70 16.00 -13.13
C GLN A 528 -9.86 14.47 -13.20
N ASN A 529 -9.68 13.75 -12.09
CA ASN A 529 -9.88 12.31 -12.04
C ASN A 529 -11.35 11.92 -12.30
N ASN A 530 -12.29 12.58 -11.62
CA ASN A 530 -13.72 12.33 -11.80
C ASN A 530 -14.16 12.63 -13.24
N LEU A 531 -13.66 13.70 -13.85
CA LEU A 531 -13.94 14.02 -15.24
C LEU A 531 -13.37 12.96 -16.20
N GLY A 532 -12.18 12.42 -15.92
CA GLY A 532 -11.61 11.28 -16.63
C GLY A 532 -12.56 10.08 -16.63
N ILE A 533 -13.12 9.72 -15.47
CA ILE A 533 -14.09 8.62 -15.32
C ILE A 533 -15.35 8.87 -16.16
N TYR A 534 -15.84 10.11 -16.21
CA TYR A 534 -17.03 10.47 -16.99
C TYR A 534 -16.78 10.32 -18.49
N TYR A 535 -15.61 10.74 -18.99
CA TYR A 535 -15.23 10.54 -20.39
C TYR A 535 -14.99 9.07 -20.74
N GLU A 536 -14.35 8.30 -19.87
CA GLU A 536 -14.09 6.87 -20.10
C GLU A 536 -15.38 6.06 -20.25
N ASN A 537 -16.40 6.40 -19.45
CA ASN A 537 -17.67 5.66 -19.41
C ASN A 537 -18.80 6.30 -20.24
N GLY A 538 -18.61 7.52 -20.76
CA GLY A 538 -19.67 8.26 -21.46
C GLY A 538 -20.83 8.66 -20.56
N ILE A 539 -20.53 9.03 -19.30
CA ILE A 539 -21.55 9.45 -18.33
C ILE A 539 -21.77 10.95 -18.50
N GLY A 540 -23.00 11.39 -18.77
CA GLY A 540 -23.33 12.81 -18.98
C GLY A 540 -22.67 13.45 -20.21
N THR A 541 -21.93 12.68 -21.01
CA THR A 541 -21.20 13.08 -22.22
C THR A 541 -21.03 11.87 -23.16
N ILE A 542 -20.45 12.07 -24.34
CA ILE A 542 -20.07 10.97 -25.23
C ILE A 542 -18.77 10.33 -24.73
N LYS A 543 -18.71 8.99 -24.73
CA LYS A 543 -17.50 8.24 -24.36
C LYS A 543 -16.31 8.68 -25.23
N ASP A 544 -15.21 9.08 -24.59
CA ASP A 544 -13.98 9.58 -25.22
C ASP A 544 -12.75 9.17 -24.39
N GLU A 545 -12.15 8.04 -24.75
CA GLU A 545 -11.00 7.49 -24.01
C GLU A 545 -9.75 8.36 -24.13
N GLY A 546 -9.59 9.11 -25.23
CA GLY A 546 -8.47 10.03 -25.43
C GLY A 546 -8.52 11.21 -24.45
N LYS A 547 -9.70 11.80 -24.26
CA LYS A 547 -9.90 12.85 -23.23
C LYS A 547 -9.77 12.27 -21.82
N ALA A 548 -10.28 11.07 -21.58
CA ALA A 548 -10.12 10.40 -20.29
C ALA A 548 -8.63 10.29 -19.92
N PHE A 549 -7.80 9.78 -20.84
CA PHE A 549 -6.36 9.68 -20.68
C PHE A 549 -5.71 11.04 -20.35
N GLN A 550 -6.07 12.10 -21.08
CA GLN A 550 -5.50 13.44 -20.83
C GLN A 550 -5.84 13.99 -19.45
N TRP A 551 -7.06 13.76 -18.95
CA TRP A 551 -7.47 14.22 -17.63
C TRP A 551 -6.87 13.38 -16.50
N TYR A 552 -6.78 12.06 -16.67
CA TYR A 552 -6.03 11.20 -15.75
C TYR A 552 -4.55 11.59 -15.69
N LEU A 553 -3.93 11.93 -16.84
CA LEU A 553 -2.56 12.40 -16.88
C LEU A 553 -2.36 13.68 -16.05
N LYS A 554 -3.20 14.70 -16.26
CA LYS A 554 -3.14 15.94 -15.47
C LYS A 554 -3.33 15.68 -13.97
N SER A 555 -4.29 14.82 -13.61
CA SER A 555 -4.54 14.46 -12.21
C SER A 555 -3.35 13.73 -11.58
N ALA A 556 -2.74 12.80 -12.32
CA ALA A 556 -1.59 12.02 -11.88
C ALA A 556 -0.32 12.87 -11.72
N GLU A 557 -0.05 13.76 -12.68
CA GLU A 557 1.06 14.73 -12.62
C GLU A 557 0.86 15.74 -11.50
N GLY A 558 -0.39 16.10 -11.18
CA GLY A 558 -0.75 16.87 -10.00
C GLY A 558 -0.55 16.13 -8.67
N GLY A 559 -0.23 14.82 -8.70
CA GLY A 559 0.05 14.03 -7.50
C GLY A 559 -1.13 13.27 -6.91
N SER A 560 -2.29 13.22 -7.58
CA SER A 560 -3.43 12.45 -7.09
C SER A 560 -3.16 10.94 -7.16
N GLY A 561 -3.29 10.25 -6.03
CA GLY A 561 -3.13 8.79 -5.97
C GLY A 561 -4.13 8.04 -6.86
N ASP A 562 -5.38 8.50 -6.94
CA ASP A 562 -6.40 7.92 -7.81
C ASP A 562 -6.14 8.26 -9.29
N GLY A 563 -5.66 9.47 -9.58
CA GLY A 563 -5.24 9.85 -10.93
C GLY A 563 -4.08 8.97 -11.42
N GLN A 564 -3.07 8.75 -10.57
CA GLN A 564 -1.93 7.87 -10.87
C GLN A 564 -2.36 6.41 -11.08
N LEU A 565 -3.27 5.91 -10.24
CA LEU A 565 -3.89 4.59 -10.40
C LEU A 565 -4.60 4.45 -11.75
N ASN A 566 -5.48 5.39 -12.09
CA ASN A 566 -6.25 5.36 -13.33
C ASN A 566 -5.38 5.54 -14.57
N LEU A 567 -4.34 6.36 -14.50
CA LEU A 567 -3.36 6.46 -15.56
C LEU A 567 -2.56 5.14 -15.74
N GLY A 568 -2.23 4.47 -14.64
CA GLY A 568 -1.67 3.12 -14.66
C GLY A 568 -2.60 2.11 -15.36
N ASN A 569 -3.91 2.18 -15.07
CA ASN A 569 -4.92 1.37 -15.75
C ASN A 569 -4.99 1.67 -17.26
N CYS A 570 -4.90 2.95 -17.64
CA CYS A 570 -4.89 3.34 -19.05
C CYS A 570 -3.71 2.71 -19.80
N TYR A 571 -2.50 2.76 -19.24
CA TYR A 571 -1.34 2.11 -19.84
C TYR A 571 -1.43 0.58 -19.81
N ARG A 572 -1.98 -0.04 -18.77
CA ARG A 572 -2.12 -1.50 -18.68
C ARG A 572 -3.08 -2.06 -19.74
N HIS A 573 -4.18 -1.34 -19.99
CA HIS A 573 -5.27 -1.81 -20.84
C HIS A 573 -5.33 -1.15 -22.22
N GLY A 574 -4.53 -0.11 -22.47
CA GLY A 574 -4.55 0.66 -23.71
C GLY A 574 -5.74 1.61 -23.83
N ILE A 575 -6.24 2.16 -22.72
CA ILE A 575 -7.40 3.08 -22.71
C ILE A 575 -6.90 4.47 -23.11
N GLY A 576 -7.31 4.95 -24.30
CA GLY A 576 -6.91 6.26 -24.82
C GLY A 576 -5.41 6.40 -25.16
N THR A 577 -4.64 5.31 -25.07
CA THR A 577 -3.20 5.26 -25.32
C THR A 577 -2.77 3.85 -25.76
N ILE A 578 -1.52 3.69 -26.17
CA ILE A 578 -0.96 2.37 -26.50
C ILE A 578 -0.65 1.63 -25.20
N LYS A 579 -1.00 0.32 -25.14
CA LYS A 579 -0.68 -0.55 -24.01
C LYS A 579 0.83 -0.55 -23.73
N ASP A 580 1.21 -0.26 -22.49
CA ASP A 580 2.60 -0.17 -22.01
C ASP A 580 2.67 -0.61 -20.53
N GLU A 581 3.04 -1.87 -20.29
CA GLU A 581 3.08 -2.45 -18.96
C GLU A 581 4.18 -1.84 -18.08
N GLY A 582 5.28 -1.37 -18.67
CA GLY A 582 6.37 -0.70 -17.95
C GLY A 582 5.94 0.65 -17.38
N LYS A 583 5.23 1.47 -18.18
CA LYS A 583 4.63 2.72 -17.69
C LYS A 583 3.51 2.47 -16.69
N ALA A 584 2.69 1.43 -16.90
CA ALA A 584 1.65 1.06 -15.93
C ALA A 584 2.27 0.77 -14.56
N PHE A 585 3.34 -0.05 -14.52
CA PHE A 585 4.09 -0.33 -13.30
C PHE A 585 4.60 0.94 -12.61
N GLN A 586 5.21 1.88 -13.35
CA GLN A 586 5.73 3.12 -12.78
C GLN A 586 4.64 3.99 -12.14
N TRP A 587 3.46 4.06 -12.75
CA TRP A 587 2.35 4.85 -12.20
C TRP A 587 1.67 4.16 -11.01
N TYR A 588 1.52 2.83 -11.03
CA TYR A 588 1.08 2.10 -9.84
C TYR A 588 2.08 2.24 -8.68
N LEU A 589 3.38 2.25 -8.96
CA LEU A 589 4.41 2.48 -7.95
C LEU A 589 4.25 3.85 -7.28
N LYS A 590 4.12 4.92 -8.08
CA LYS A 590 3.89 6.28 -7.54
C LYS A 590 2.60 6.34 -6.69
N SER A 591 1.51 5.75 -7.18
CA SER A 591 0.23 5.70 -6.45
C SER A 591 0.35 4.95 -5.13
N ALA A 592 1.04 3.80 -5.13
CA ALA A 592 1.26 2.98 -3.96
C ALA A 592 2.16 3.64 -2.90
N GLU A 593 3.24 4.30 -3.34
CA GLU A 593 4.15 5.08 -2.49
C GLU A 593 3.46 6.31 -1.91
N GLY A 594 2.53 6.91 -2.65
CA GLY A 594 1.62 7.96 -2.18
C GLY A 594 0.56 7.48 -1.19
N GLY A 595 0.52 6.18 -0.86
CA GLY A 595 -0.38 5.60 0.13
C GLY A 595 -1.74 5.13 -0.40
N ASN A 596 -1.97 5.14 -1.71
CA ASN A 596 -3.24 4.68 -2.29
C ASN A 596 -3.36 3.15 -2.20
N HIS A 597 -4.35 2.65 -1.48
CA HIS A 597 -4.48 1.21 -1.22
C HIS A 597 -4.84 0.39 -2.47
N MET A 598 -5.57 0.95 -3.44
CA MET A 598 -5.80 0.30 -4.73
C MET A 598 -4.54 0.30 -5.62
N GLY A 599 -3.73 1.36 -5.54
CA GLY A 599 -2.41 1.42 -6.14
C GLY A 599 -1.46 0.36 -5.56
N GLN A 600 -1.45 0.19 -4.24
CA GLN A 600 -0.68 -0.83 -3.53
C GLN A 600 -1.09 -2.25 -3.97
N ASP A 601 -2.40 -2.49 -4.11
CA ASP A 601 -2.94 -3.76 -4.61
C ASP A 601 -2.50 -4.07 -6.05
N ASN A 602 -2.69 -3.12 -6.98
CA ASN A 602 -2.26 -3.29 -8.36
C ASN A 602 -0.74 -3.45 -8.49
N LEU A 603 0.04 -2.79 -7.64
CA LEU A 603 1.49 -2.98 -7.61
C LEU A 603 1.86 -4.37 -7.09
N GLY A 604 1.15 -4.88 -6.07
CA GLY A 604 1.25 -6.27 -5.62
C GLY A 604 0.95 -7.24 -6.76
N TYR A 605 -0.10 -6.98 -7.53
CA TYR A 605 -0.47 -7.75 -8.71
C TYR A 605 0.60 -7.72 -9.81
N CYS A 606 1.22 -6.56 -10.06
CA CYS A 606 2.35 -6.44 -10.99
C CYS A 606 3.54 -7.32 -10.56
N TYR A 607 3.93 -7.27 -9.29
CA TYR A 607 5.01 -8.12 -8.77
C TYR A 607 4.64 -9.61 -8.77
N GLY A 608 3.40 -9.97 -8.46
CA GLY A 608 2.94 -11.36 -8.41
C GLY A 608 2.88 -12.03 -9.78
N ASN A 609 2.60 -11.26 -10.84
CA ASN A 609 2.43 -11.79 -12.20
C ASN A 609 3.56 -11.39 -13.17
N GLY A 610 4.49 -10.53 -12.76
CA GLY A 610 5.56 -10.04 -13.61
C GLY A 610 5.11 -9.05 -14.69
N ILE A 611 4.16 -8.16 -14.38
CA ILE A 611 3.61 -7.17 -15.32
C ILE A 611 4.44 -5.90 -15.24
N GLY A 612 5.14 -5.58 -16.34
CA GLY A 612 6.04 -4.42 -16.41
C GLY A 612 7.32 -4.52 -15.57
N ILE A 613 7.49 -5.61 -14.82
CA ILE A 613 8.66 -5.91 -13.99
C ILE A 613 8.84 -7.42 -13.82
N THR A 614 10.02 -7.87 -13.39
CA THR A 614 10.25 -9.29 -13.04
C THR A 614 9.37 -9.72 -11.87
N LYS A 615 8.78 -10.92 -11.97
CA LYS A 615 7.97 -11.53 -10.91
C LYS A 615 8.74 -11.65 -9.59
N ASP A 616 8.14 -11.19 -8.49
CA ASP A 616 8.69 -11.21 -7.13
C ASP A 616 7.54 -11.43 -6.12
N GLU A 617 7.38 -12.66 -5.65
CA GLU A 617 6.27 -13.03 -4.76
C GLU A 617 6.43 -12.42 -3.36
N GLY A 618 7.66 -12.18 -2.90
CA GLY A 618 7.92 -11.56 -1.60
C GLY A 618 7.50 -10.09 -1.58
N LYS A 619 7.81 -9.34 -2.65
CA LYS A 619 7.33 -7.95 -2.81
C LYS A 619 5.83 -7.90 -3.04
N ALA A 620 5.25 -8.83 -3.79
CA ALA A 620 3.81 -8.93 -3.97
C ALA A 620 3.10 -9.04 -2.61
N PHE A 621 3.55 -9.98 -1.76
CA PHE A 621 3.04 -10.15 -0.41
C PHE A 621 3.10 -8.86 0.42
N GLN A 622 4.24 -8.15 0.40
CA GLN A 622 4.40 -6.90 1.17
C GLN A 622 3.43 -5.80 0.72
N TRP A 623 3.18 -5.67 -0.59
CA TRP A 623 2.26 -4.65 -1.10
C TRP A 623 0.79 -5.01 -0.88
N TYR A 624 0.41 -6.29 -1.03
CA TYR A 624 -0.91 -6.76 -0.63
C TYR A 624 -1.16 -6.56 0.86
N LEU A 625 -0.14 -6.78 1.71
CA LEU A 625 -0.25 -6.52 3.15
C LEU A 625 -0.57 -5.06 3.44
N LYS A 626 0.19 -4.11 2.86
CA LYS A 626 -0.06 -2.67 3.02
C LYS A 626 -1.47 -2.28 2.53
N SER A 627 -1.88 -2.80 1.37
CA SER A 627 -3.22 -2.59 0.80
C SER A 627 -4.32 -3.09 1.74
N ALA A 628 -4.15 -4.31 2.28
CA ALA A 628 -5.11 -4.95 3.18
C ALA A 628 -5.23 -4.25 4.54
N GLU A 629 -4.10 -3.82 5.11
CA GLU A 629 -4.04 -3.04 6.35
C GLU A 629 -4.65 -1.64 6.17
N GLY A 630 -4.51 -1.05 4.98
CA GLY A 630 -5.21 0.16 4.56
C GLY A 630 -6.71 -0.01 4.34
N GLY A 631 -7.25 -1.23 4.49
CA GLY A 631 -8.69 -1.49 4.40
C GLY A 631 -9.20 -1.83 3.00
N ASN A 632 -8.34 -1.97 1.99
CA ASN A 632 -8.79 -2.37 0.65
C ASN A 632 -9.25 -3.84 0.63
N HIS A 633 -10.52 -4.06 0.34
CA HIS A 633 -11.13 -5.39 0.33
C HIS A 633 -10.56 -6.32 -0.75
N MET A 634 -10.07 -5.79 -1.87
CA MET A 634 -9.34 -6.59 -2.88
C MET A 634 -7.98 -7.03 -2.33
N GLY A 635 -7.20 -6.11 -1.76
CA GLY A 635 -5.95 -6.45 -1.09
C GLY A 635 -6.11 -7.44 0.06
N GLN A 636 -7.20 -7.34 0.82
CA GLN A 636 -7.54 -8.32 1.86
C GLN A 636 -7.80 -9.72 1.28
N ASN A 637 -8.49 -9.81 0.13
CA ASN A 637 -8.67 -11.08 -0.56
C ASN A 637 -7.33 -11.64 -1.06
N ASP A 638 -6.53 -10.82 -1.71
CA ASP A 638 -5.29 -11.25 -2.34
C ASP A 638 -4.22 -11.64 -1.30
N LEU A 639 -4.19 -10.94 -0.16
CA LEU A 639 -3.40 -11.36 1.00
C LEU A 639 -3.91 -12.69 1.59
N GLY A 640 -5.22 -12.89 1.61
CA GLY A 640 -5.83 -14.17 1.97
C GLY A 640 -5.36 -15.32 1.05
N ILE A 641 -5.28 -15.07 -0.26
CA ILE A 641 -4.74 -15.99 -1.26
C ILE A 641 -3.27 -16.29 -0.97
N CYS A 642 -2.46 -15.26 -0.68
CA CYS A 642 -1.06 -15.44 -0.33
C CYS A 642 -0.88 -16.37 0.88
N TYR A 643 -1.64 -16.17 1.96
CA TYR A 643 -1.57 -17.05 3.12
C TYR A 643 -2.13 -18.45 2.85
N HIS A 644 -3.15 -18.58 2.01
CA HIS A 644 -3.75 -19.88 1.69
C HIS A 644 -2.79 -20.79 0.90
N TYR A 645 -2.04 -20.22 -0.05
CA TYR A 645 -1.14 -20.96 -0.92
C TYR A 645 0.34 -20.86 -0.55
N GLY A 646 0.71 -19.99 0.41
CA GLY A 646 2.11 -19.73 0.76
C GLY A 646 2.88 -18.93 -0.31
N ILE A 647 2.22 -17.95 -0.94
CA ILE A 647 2.83 -17.09 -1.96
C ILE A 647 3.54 -15.93 -1.27
N GLY A 648 4.88 -15.87 -1.40
CA GLY A 648 5.71 -14.84 -0.77
C GLY A 648 5.85 -14.95 0.74
N ASN A 649 5.19 -15.92 1.39
CA ASN A 649 5.24 -16.19 2.82
C ASN A 649 4.88 -17.66 3.12
N ILE A 650 5.06 -18.12 4.35
CA ILE A 650 4.65 -19.46 4.80
C ILE A 650 3.12 -19.57 4.77
N LYS A 651 2.62 -20.71 4.26
CA LYS A 651 1.19 -21.04 4.26
C LYS A 651 0.61 -21.00 5.68
N ASP A 652 -0.50 -20.30 5.86
CA ASP A 652 -1.22 -20.15 7.13
C ASP A 652 -2.73 -20.05 6.87
N GLU A 653 -3.44 -21.17 7.07
CA GLU A 653 -4.87 -21.25 6.78
C GLU A 653 -5.73 -20.42 7.76
N GLY A 654 -5.26 -20.22 9.01
CA GLY A 654 -5.96 -19.40 9.99
C GLY A 654 -5.94 -17.91 9.61
N LYS A 655 -4.78 -17.41 9.18
CA LYS A 655 -4.67 -16.03 8.65
C LYS A 655 -5.40 -15.86 7.34
N ALA A 656 -5.34 -16.85 6.44
CA ALA A 656 -6.12 -16.83 5.20
C ALA A 656 -7.61 -16.64 5.48
N PHE A 657 -8.18 -17.45 6.40
CA PHE A 657 -9.57 -17.33 6.82
C PHE A 657 -9.90 -15.93 7.36
N GLN A 658 -9.07 -15.37 8.24
CA GLN A 658 -9.29 -14.03 8.82
C GLN A 658 -9.30 -12.92 7.76
N TRP A 659 -8.41 -12.97 6.78
CA TRP A 659 -8.35 -11.97 5.72
C TRP A 659 -9.48 -12.12 4.70
N TYR A 660 -9.86 -13.35 4.33
CA TYR A 660 -11.06 -13.60 3.55
C TYR A 660 -12.32 -13.12 4.26
N LEU A 661 -12.42 -13.29 5.58
CA LEU A 661 -13.54 -12.80 6.38
C LEU A 661 -13.66 -11.27 6.29
N LYS A 662 -12.56 -10.54 6.55
CA LYS A 662 -12.53 -9.08 6.42
C LYS A 662 -12.92 -8.61 5.02
N SER A 663 -12.36 -9.25 3.99
CA SER A 663 -12.67 -8.95 2.59
C SER A 663 -14.16 -9.17 2.28
N ALA A 664 -14.72 -10.28 2.75
CA ALA A 664 -16.11 -10.65 2.52
C ALA A 664 -17.10 -9.72 3.25
N GLU A 665 -16.80 -9.34 4.49
CA GLU A 665 -17.55 -8.36 5.28
C GLU A 665 -17.49 -6.96 4.68
N GLY A 666 -16.35 -6.61 4.05
CA GLY A 666 -16.19 -5.40 3.23
C GLY A 666 -16.95 -5.43 1.89
N GLY A 667 -17.67 -6.51 1.58
CA GLY A 667 -18.49 -6.62 0.37
C GLY A 667 -17.75 -7.11 -0.88
N ASN A 668 -16.49 -7.54 -0.76
CA ASN A 668 -15.77 -8.14 -1.89
C ASN A 668 -16.35 -9.52 -2.21
N HIS A 669 -16.88 -9.66 -3.41
CA HIS A 669 -17.59 -10.85 -3.86
C HIS A 669 -16.65 -12.03 -4.19
N MET A 670 -15.37 -11.79 -4.52
CA MET A 670 -14.34 -12.85 -4.54
C MET A 670 -13.98 -13.32 -3.11
N GLY A 671 -13.81 -12.39 -2.18
CA GLY A 671 -13.61 -12.68 -0.76
C GLY A 671 -14.75 -13.49 -0.16
N GLN A 672 -16.01 -13.14 -0.50
CA GLN A 672 -17.20 -13.92 -0.12
C GLN A 672 -17.18 -15.34 -0.67
N ASN A 673 -16.79 -15.54 -1.94
CA ASN A 673 -16.64 -16.87 -2.52
C ASN A 673 -15.56 -17.68 -1.81
N ASN A 674 -14.39 -17.08 -1.57
CA ASN A 674 -13.27 -17.74 -0.90
C ASN A 674 -13.58 -18.08 0.56
N LEU A 675 -14.32 -17.22 1.26
CA LEU A 675 -14.82 -17.51 2.60
C LEU A 675 -15.84 -18.65 2.60
N GLY A 676 -16.75 -18.67 1.61
CA GLY A 676 -17.66 -19.80 1.39
C GLY A 676 -16.90 -21.11 1.16
N TYR A 677 -15.79 -21.06 0.44
CA TYR A 677 -14.88 -22.20 0.23
C TYR A 677 -14.19 -22.65 1.51
N CYS A 678 -13.74 -21.71 2.35
CA CYS A 678 -13.18 -22.03 3.66
C CYS A 678 -14.19 -22.76 4.55
N TYR A 679 -15.43 -22.26 4.65
CA TYR A 679 -16.48 -22.92 5.44
C TYR A 679 -16.87 -24.29 4.88
N ARG A 680 -16.94 -24.44 3.54
CA ARG A 680 -17.28 -25.73 2.91
C ARG A 680 -16.25 -26.82 3.23
N ASN A 681 -14.97 -26.46 3.32
CA ASN A 681 -13.87 -27.42 3.44
C ASN A 681 -13.20 -27.44 4.82
N GLY A 682 -13.58 -26.54 5.74
CA GLY A 682 -12.96 -26.43 7.07
C GLY A 682 -11.54 -25.84 7.03
N ILE A 683 -11.28 -24.87 6.15
CA ILE A 683 -9.95 -24.26 5.98
C ILE A 683 -9.82 -23.07 6.92
N GLY A 684 -8.93 -23.16 7.91
CA GLY A 684 -8.75 -22.13 8.94
C GLY A 684 -9.95 -21.95 9.89
N THR A 685 -10.98 -22.79 9.75
CA THR A 685 -12.24 -22.76 10.52
C THR A 685 -12.87 -24.14 10.56
N ILE A 686 -13.92 -24.32 11.36
CA ILE A 686 -14.70 -25.57 11.39
C ILE A 686 -15.60 -25.62 10.15
N LYS A 687 -15.68 -26.79 9.52
CA LYS A 687 -16.57 -27.02 8.37
C LYS A 687 -18.03 -26.68 8.73
N ASP A 688 -18.66 -25.81 7.94
CA ASP A 688 -20.03 -25.32 8.13
C ASP A 688 -20.69 -25.08 6.76
N GLU A 689 -21.48 -26.06 6.31
CA GLU A 689 -22.12 -26.00 4.98
C GLU A 689 -23.21 -24.93 4.89
N GLY A 690 -23.87 -24.60 6.01
CA GLY A 690 -24.89 -23.55 6.06
C GLY A 690 -24.28 -22.16 5.85
N LYS A 691 -23.17 -21.86 6.54
CA LYS A 691 -22.41 -20.62 6.29
C LYS A 691 -21.79 -20.58 4.91
N ALA A 692 -21.28 -21.71 4.41
CA ALA A 692 -20.77 -21.80 3.04
C ALA A 692 -21.84 -21.38 2.02
N PHE A 693 -23.05 -21.93 2.14
CA PHE A 693 -24.19 -21.57 1.29
C PHE A 693 -24.51 -20.06 1.37
N GLN A 694 -24.59 -19.48 2.57
CA GLN A 694 -24.89 -18.06 2.75
C GLN A 694 -23.85 -17.15 2.08
N TRP A 695 -22.56 -17.47 2.18
CA TRP A 695 -21.50 -16.67 1.57
C TRP A 695 -21.41 -16.85 0.05
N TYR A 696 -21.62 -18.06 -0.46
CA TYR A 696 -21.76 -18.27 -1.91
C TYR A 696 -22.98 -17.53 -2.47
N LEU A 697 -24.10 -17.47 -1.74
CA LEU A 697 -25.29 -16.72 -2.13
C LEU A 697 -24.97 -15.22 -2.26
N LYS A 698 -24.36 -14.61 -1.25
CA LYS A 698 -23.95 -13.20 -1.29
C LYS A 698 -23.00 -12.92 -2.47
N SER A 699 -22.01 -13.80 -2.67
CA SER A 699 -21.07 -13.69 -3.79
C SER A 699 -21.77 -13.75 -5.15
N ALA A 700 -22.72 -14.68 -5.30
CA ALA A 700 -23.47 -14.89 -6.53
C ALA A 700 -24.42 -13.73 -6.85
N GLU A 701 -25.12 -13.21 -5.84
CA GLU A 701 -25.98 -12.02 -5.95
C GLU A 701 -25.16 -10.76 -6.26
N GLY A 702 -23.93 -10.68 -5.75
CA GLY A 702 -22.95 -9.66 -6.12
C GLY A 702 -22.37 -9.80 -7.53
N GLY A 703 -22.83 -10.78 -8.32
CA GLY A 703 -22.44 -10.95 -9.72
C GLY A 703 -21.16 -11.77 -9.95
N ASN A 704 -20.56 -12.37 -8.91
CA ASN A 704 -19.37 -13.19 -9.08
C ASN A 704 -19.72 -14.54 -9.73
N HIS A 705 -19.19 -14.77 -10.93
CA HIS A 705 -19.49 -15.95 -11.72
C HIS A 705 -18.97 -17.27 -11.09
N MET A 706 -17.88 -17.25 -10.32
CA MET A 706 -17.43 -18.42 -9.53
C MET A 706 -18.38 -18.68 -8.36
N GLY A 707 -18.83 -17.63 -7.68
CA GLY A 707 -19.85 -17.71 -6.62
C GLY A 707 -21.18 -18.25 -7.15
N GLN A 708 -21.61 -17.81 -8.32
CA GLN A 708 -22.80 -18.34 -9.01
C GLN A 708 -22.66 -19.83 -9.34
N ASN A 709 -21.48 -20.26 -9.82
CA ASN A 709 -21.21 -21.68 -10.07
C ASN A 709 -21.21 -22.51 -8.77
N ASN A 710 -20.56 -22.02 -7.71
CA ASN A 710 -20.53 -22.69 -6.42
C ASN A 710 -21.92 -22.76 -5.76
N LEU A 711 -22.74 -21.72 -5.93
CA LEU A 711 -24.14 -21.74 -5.49
C LEU A 711 -24.99 -22.73 -6.30
N GLY A 712 -24.76 -22.81 -7.61
CA GLY A 712 -25.35 -23.86 -8.46
C GLY A 712 -25.01 -25.27 -7.95
N ASN A 713 -23.75 -25.49 -7.57
CA ASN A 713 -23.30 -26.74 -6.96
C ASN A 713 -23.95 -27.02 -5.61
N CYS A 714 -24.18 -25.99 -4.78
CA CYS A 714 -24.91 -26.14 -3.52
C CYS A 714 -26.35 -26.62 -3.75
N TYR A 715 -27.09 -26.01 -4.69
CA TYR A 715 -28.44 -26.43 -5.03
C TYR A 715 -28.48 -27.81 -5.70
N LEU A 716 -27.51 -28.16 -6.54
CA LEU A 716 -27.47 -29.46 -7.19
C LEU A 716 -27.23 -30.61 -6.19
N ASN A 717 -26.39 -30.38 -5.19
CA ASN A 717 -25.93 -31.42 -4.26
C ASN A 717 -26.56 -31.34 -2.87
N GLY A 718 -27.38 -30.33 -2.59
CA GLY A 718 -27.98 -30.10 -1.26
C GLY A 718 -26.98 -29.66 -0.18
N ILE A 719 -25.95 -28.88 -0.56
CA ILE A 719 -24.92 -28.41 0.39
C ILE A 719 -25.41 -27.14 1.08
N GLY A 720 -25.70 -27.23 2.38
CA GLY A 720 -26.20 -26.11 3.19
C GLY A 720 -27.61 -25.63 2.85
N THR A 721 -28.29 -26.31 1.92
CA THR A 721 -29.65 -26.03 1.45
C THR A 721 -30.31 -27.31 0.94
N LEU A 722 -31.60 -27.28 0.64
CA LEU A 722 -32.29 -28.39 -0.01
C LEU A 722 -31.90 -28.50 -1.49
N LYS A 723 -31.82 -29.72 -2.00
CA LYS A 723 -31.55 -29.99 -3.41
C LYS A 723 -32.64 -29.38 -4.30
N ASP A 724 -32.24 -28.57 -5.29
CA ASP A 724 -33.14 -27.90 -6.24
C ASP A 724 -32.45 -27.78 -7.61
N GLU A 725 -32.77 -28.70 -8.51
CA GLU A 725 -32.15 -28.76 -9.84
C GLU A 725 -32.53 -27.57 -10.73
N GLY A 726 -33.73 -27.01 -10.55
CA GLY A 726 -34.18 -25.83 -11.30
C GLY A 726 -33.38 -24.59 -10.93
N LYS A 727 -33.15 -24.35 -9.63
CA LYS A 727 -32.28 -23.26 -9.17
C LYS A 727 -30.82 -23.50 -9.54
N ALA A 728 -30.34 -24.74 -9.47
CA ALA A 728 -28.99 -25.08 -9.90
C ALA A 728 -28.77 -24.68 -11.37
N PHE A 729 -29.70 -25.06 -12.25
CA PHE A 729 -29.67 -24.67 -13.66
C PHE A 729 -29.65 -23.15 -13.86
N GLN A 730 -30.52 -22.41 -13.17
CA GLN A 730 -30.57 -20.94 -13.29
C GLN A 730 -29.25 -20.27 -12.88
N TRP A 731 -28.60 -20.75 -11.83
CA TRP A 731 -27.31 -20.18 -11.38
C TRP A 731 -26.14 -20.58 -12.26
N TYR A 732 -26.11 -21.81 -12.79
CA TYR A 732 -25.14 -22.17 -13.83
C TYR A 732 -25.33 -21.36 -15.10
N LEU A 733 -26.57 -21.06 -15.49
CA LEU A 733 -26.86 -20.19 -16.64
C LEU A 733 -26.28 -18.80 -16.45
N LYS A 734 -26.55 -18.14 -15.32
CA LYS A 734 -25.97 -16.83 -14.99
C LYS A 734 -24.44 -16.86 -15.00
N SER A 735 -23.84 -17.91 -14.40
CA SER A 735 -22.39 -18.09 -14.37
C SER A 735 -21.79 -18.24 -15.78
N ALA A 736 -22.46 -19.01 -16.64
CA ALA A 736 -22.03 -19.26 -18.01
C ALA A 736 -22.15 -18.03 -18.90
N GLU A 737 -23.25 -17.28 -18.78
CA GLU A 737 -23.47 -15.99 -19.46
C GLU A 737 -22.49 -14.93 -18.98
N GLY A 738 -22.11 -14.97 -17.70
CA GLY A 738 -21.03 -14.16 -17.12
C GLY A 738 -19.62 -14.57 -17.56
N GLY A 739 -19.47 -15.58 -18.43
CA GLY A 739 -18.20 -15.98 -19.04
C GLY A 739 -17.38 -17.02 -18.25
N SER A 740 -17.91 -17.59 -17.16
CA SER A 740 -17.17 -18.61 -16.41
C SER A 740 -17.01 -19.91 -17.20
N GLY A 741 -15.78 -20.38 -17.38
CA GLY A 741 -15.51 -21.67 -18.01
C GLY A 741 -16.17 -22.85 -17.29
N ASP A 742 -16.17 -22.84 -15.94
CA ASP A 742 -16.83 -23.88 -15.12
C ASP A 742 -18.36 -23.75 -15.17
N GLY A 743 -18.90 -22.52 -15.18
CA GLY A 743 -20.33 -22.28 -15.38
C GLY A 743 -20.81 -22.81 -16.74
N GLN A 744 -20.06 -22.53 -17.81
CA GLN A 744 -20.33 -23.02 -19.16
C GLN A 744 -20.26 -24.55 -19.24
N LEU A 745 -19.26 -25.16 -18.58
CA LEU A 745 -19.14 -26.62 -18.45
C LEU A 745 -20.35 -27.23 -17.74
N ASN A 746 -20.72 -26.71 -16.57
CA ASN A 746 -21.82 -27.24 -15.77
C ASN A 746 -23.17 -27.03 -16.44
N LEU A 747 -23.36 -25.91 -17.14
CA LEU A 747 -24.55 -25.68 -17.95
C LEU A 747 -24.64 -26.67 -19.13
N GLY A 748 -23.52 -26.93 -19.80
CA GLY A 748 -23.43 -27.98 -20.83
C GLY A 748 -23.81 -29.35 -20.26
N TYR A 749 -23.33 -29.68 -19.05
CA TYR A 749 -23.69 -30.91 -18.34
C TYR A 749 -25.17 -30.99 -17.97
N CYS A 750 -25.79 -29.85 -17.60
CA CYS A 750 -27.23 -29.80 -17.33
C CYS A 750 -28.05 -30.09 -18.58
N TYR A 751 -27.71 -29.50 -19.73
CA TYR A 751 -28.37 -29.79 -21.00
C TYR A 751 -28.12 -31.22 -21.48
N TYR A 752 -26.94 -31.79 -21.25
CA TYR A 752 -26.61 -33.16 -21.64
C TYR A 752 -27.44 -34.20 -20.86
N ASN A 753 -27.68 -33.97 -19.57
CA ASN A 753 -28.39 -34.91 -18.69
C ASN A 753 -29.86 -34.55 -18.42
N GLY A 754 -30.33 -33.37 -18.83
CA GLY A 754 -31.67 -32.87 -18.49
C GLY A 754 -31.84 -32.48 -17.02
N ILE A 755 -30.81 -31.90 -16.40
CA ILE A 755 -30.84 -31.46 -14.99
C ILE A 755 -31.42 -30.04 -14.92
N GLY A 756 -32.58 -29.89 -14.28
CA GLY A 756 -33.27 -28.59 -14.15
C GLY A 756 -33.78 -28.00 -15.48
N THR A 757 -33.65 -28.74 -16.58
CA THR A 757 -34.08 -28.37 -17.94
C THR A 757 -34.35 -29.63 -18.76
N MET A 758 -34.92 -29.51 -19.96
CA MET A 758 -35.03 -30.65 -20.88
C MET A 758 -33.67 -30.98 -21.49
N LYS A 759 -33.40 -32.28 -21.71
CA LYS A 759 -32.19 -32.75 -22.38
C LYS A 759 -32.10 -32.16 -23.79
N ASP A 760 -30.96 -31.54 -24.12
CA ASP A 760 -30.69 -30.88 -25.41
C ASP A 760 -29.19 -31.01 -25.75
N GLU A 761 -28.88 -32.00 -26.59
CA GLU A 761 -27.49 -32.31 -26.96
C GLU A 761 -26.85 -31.21 -27.82
N GLY A 762 -27.64 -30.49 -28.61
CA GLY A 762 -27.15 -29.37 -29.43
C GLY A 762 -26.71 -28.19 -28.57
N LYS A 763 -27.50 -27.82 -27.56
CA LYS A 763 -27.09 -26.80 -26.57
C LYS A 763 -25.94 -27.26 -25.68
N ALA A 764 -25.91 -28.54 -25.29
CA ALA A 764 -24.79 -29.10 -24.53
C ALA A 764 -23.48 -28.93 -25.31
N PHE A 765 -23.47 -29.28 -26.60
CA PHE A 765 -22.33 -29.08 -27.48
C PHE A 765 -21.89 -27.61 -27.56
N GLN A 766 -22.82 -26.68 -27.78
CA GLN A 766 -22.49 -25.25 -27.87
C GLN A 766 -21.84 -24.70 -26.59
N TRP A 767 -22.32 -25.11 -25.41
CA TRP A 767 -21.75 -24.65 -24.14
C TRP A 767 -20.41 -25.32 -23.80
N TYR A 768 -20.24 -26.61 -24.11
CA TYR A 768 -18.93 -27.25 -24.02
C TYR A 768 -17.92 -26.62 -24.99
N LEU A 769 -18.34 -26.21 -26.18
CA LEU A 769 -17.50 -25.48 -27.14
C LEU A 769 -17.02 -24.15 -26.56
N LYS A 770 -17.93 -23.32 -26.04
CA LYS A 770 -17.57 -22.05 -25.39
C LYS A 770 -16.61 -22.26 -24.22
N SER A 771 -16.87 -23.24 -23.36
CA SER A 771 -16.01 -23.59 -22.22
C SER A 771 -14.61 -24.00 -22.69
N ALA A 772 -14.53 -24.81 -23.74
CA ALA A 772 -13.28 -25.32 -24.29
C ALA A 772 -12.44 -24.23 -24.98
N GLU A 773 -13.07 -23.36 -25.76
CA GLU A 773 -12.45 -22.20 -26.41
C GLU A 773 -11.99 -21.16 -25.38
N GLY A 774 -12.72 -21.02 -24.27
CA GLY A 774 -12.32 -20.24 -23.10
C GLY A 774 -11.17 -20.85 -22.29
N GLY A 775 -10.61 -21.99 -22.71
CA GLY A 775 -9.44 -22.61 -22.10
C GLY A 775 -9.73 -23.61 -20.97
N ASN A 776 -11.00 -23.89 -20.64
CA ASN A 776 -11.33 -24.83 -19.57
C ASN A 776 -10.99 -26.27 -19.99
N HIS A 777 -10.09 -26.92 -19.27
CA HIS A 777 -9.58 -28.23 -19.67
C HIS A 777 -10.63 -29.35 -19.56
N MET A 778 -11.54 -29.31 -18.57
CA MET A 778 -12.67 -30.25 -18.53
C MET A 778 -13.65 -30.00 -19.68
N GLY A 779 -13.89 -28.74 -20.04
CA GLY A 779 -14.67 -28.36 -21.22
C GLY A 779 -14.06 -28.90 -22.51
N GLN A 780 -12.74 -28.79 -22.67
CA GLN A 780 -11.99 -29.35 -23.80
C GLN A 780 -12.14 -30.88 -23.88
N ASN A 781 -12.06 -31.58 -22.74
CA ASN A 781 -12.29 -33.03 -22.71
C ASN A 781 -13.72 -33.41 -23.10
N ASN A 782 -14.73 -32.73 -22.55
CA ASN A 782 -16.13 -33.02 -22.84
C ASN A 782 -16.49 -32.69 -24.29
N LEU A 783 -15.93 -31.63 -24.86
CA LEU A 783 -16.06 -31.32 -26.28
C LEU A 783 -15.40 -32.41 -27.16
N GLY A 784 -14.24 -32.94 -26.73
CA GLY A 784 -13.63 -34.11 -27.35
C GLY A 784 -14.57 -35.31 -27.38
N ASN A 785 -15.26 -35.59 -26.26
CA ASN A 785 -16.27 -36.65 -26.17
C ASN A 785 -17.46 -36.40 -27.11
N CYS A 786 -17.89 -35.14 -27.27
CA CYS A 786 -18.95 -34.81 -28.21
C CYS A 786 -18.57 -35.11 -29.65
N TYR A 787 -17.35 -34.74 -30.08
CA TYR A 787 -16.86 -35.05 -31.42
C TYR A 787 -16.60 -36.56 -31.63
N LEU A 788 -16.13 -37.28 -30.61
CA LEU A 788 -15.90 -38.72 -30.70
C LEU A 788 -17.20 -39.51 -30.88
N ASN A 789 -18.26 -39.10 -30.17
CA ASN A 789 -19.52 -39.85 -30.12
C ASN A 789 -20.64 -39.25 -31.00
N GLY A 790 -20.43 -38.09 -31.62
CA GLY A 790 -21.45 -37.39 -32.41
C GLY A 790 -22.58 -36.77 -31.55
N ILE A 791 -22.27 -36.32 -30.33
CA ILE A 791 -23.26 -35.72 -29.41
C ILE A 791 -23.42 -34.25 -29.78
N GLY A 792 -24.61 -33.87 -30.29
CA GLY A 792 -24.92 -32.50 -30.69
C GLY A 792 -24.15 -31.98 -31.91
N THR A 793 -23.35 -32.83 -32.56
CA THR A 793 -22.53 -32.54 -33.74
C THR A 793 -22.27 -33.81 -34.55
N LEU A 794 -21.68 -33.71 -35.74
CA LEU A 794 -21.23 -34.87 -36.50
C LEU A 794 -19.97 -35.48 -35.86
N LYS A 795 -19.86 -36.81 -35.90
CA LYS A 795 -18.68 -37.53 -35.42
C LYS A 795 -17.44 -37.11 -36.22
N ASP A 796 -16.38 -36.69 -35.51
CA ASP A 796 -15.11 -36.23 -36.08
C ASP A 796 -13.94 -36.61 -35.16
N GLU A 797 -13.30 -37.74 -35.46
CA GLU A 797 -12.22 -38.29 -34.63
C GLU A 797 -10.97 -37.39 -34.62
N GLY A 798 -10.69 -36.67 -35.71
CA GLY A 798 -9.56 -35.74 -35.79
C GLY A 798 -9.73 -34.54 -34.87
N LYS A 799 -10.93 -33.93 -34.83
CA LYS A 799 -11.24 -32.86 -33.88
C LYS A 799 -11.29 -33.37 -32.44
N ALA A 800 -11.82 -34.58 -32.21
CA ALA A 800 -11.82 -35.20 -30.88
C ALA A 800 -10.38 -35.31 -30.34
N PHE A 801 -9.46 -35.84 -31.16
CA PHE A 801 -8.04 -35.93 -30.81
C PHE A 801 -7.42 -34.56 -30.47
N GLN A 802 -7.67 -33.53 -31.27
CA GLN A 802 -7.11 -32.19 -31.01
C GLN A 802 -7.61 -31.59 -29.69
N TRP A 803 -8.88 -31.77 -29.35
CA TRP A 803 -9.43 -31.25 -28.10
C TRP A 803 -8.98 -32.04 -26.88
N TYR A 804 -8.86 -33.37 -26.98
CA TYR A 804 -8.22 -34.17 -25.93
C TYR A 804 -6.75 -33.77 -25.74
N LEU A 805 -6.03 -33.44 -26.82
CA LEU A 805 -4.65 -32.97 -26.74
C LEU A 805 -4.55 -31.67 -25.94
N LYS A 806 -5.34 -30.66 -26.31
CA LYS A 806 -5.40 -29.38 -25.57
C LYS A 806 -5.76 -29.59 -24.10
N SER A 807 -6.77 -30.43 -23.84
CA SER A 807 -7.18 -30.78 -22.47
C SER A 807 -6.05 -31.44 -21.67
N ALA A 808 -5.29 -32.33 -22.31
CA ALA A 808 -4.23 -33.09 -21.67
C ALA A 808 -2.99 -32.23 -21.38
N GLU A 809 -2.60 -31.37 -22.32
CA GLU A 809 -1.54 -30.38 -22.19
C GLU A 809 -1.86 -29.35 -21.10
N GLY A 810 -3.14 -29.00 -20.95
CA GLY A 810 -3.66 -28.20 -19.84
C GLY A 810 -3.67 -28.90 -18.47
N GLY A 811 -3.25 -30.17 -18.39
CA GLY A 811 -3.12 -30.89 -17.12
C GLY A 811 -4.38 -31.62 -16.64
N ASN A 812 -5.44 -31.70 -17.45
CA ASN A 812 -6.63 -32.45 -17.06
C ASN A 812 -6.42 -33.97 -17.19
N TYR A 813 -6.52 -34.70 -16.09
CA TYR A 813 -6.27 -36.14 -16.04
C TYR A 813 -7.24 -36.93 -16.94
N THR A 814 -8.53 -36.58 -17.03
CA THR A 814 -9.48 -37.25 -17.91
C THR A 814 -9.11 -37.06 -19.38
N GLY A 815 -8.69 -35.85 -19.76
CA GLY A 815 -8.18 -35.52 -21.10
C GLY A 815 -6.87 -36.25 -21.41
N GLN A 816 -5.96 -36.34 -20.44
CA GLN A 816 -4.72 -37.13 -20.57
C GLN A 816 -5.03 -38.62 -20.80
N ASN A 817 -6.03 -39.17 -20.10
CA ASN A 817 -6.49 -40.55 -20.29
C ASN A 817 -7.11 -40.75 -21.69
N ASN A 818 -8.02 -39.87 -22.09
CA ASN A 818 -8.68 -39.95 -23.39
C ASN A 818 -7.71 -39.75 -24.56
N LEU A 819 -6.72 -38.87 -24.41
CA LEU A 819 -5.63 -38.71 -25.37
C LEU A 819 -4.75 -39.97 -25.44
N GLY A 820 -4.44 -40.58 -24.29
CA GLY A 820 -3.75 -41.86 -24.21
C GLY A 820 -4.50 -42.97 -24.95
N TYR A 821 -5.82 -43.05 -24.75
CA TYR A 821 -6.71 -43.97 -25.46
C TYR A 821 -6.73 -43.71 -26.98
N CYS A 822 -6.70 -42.44 -27.41
CA CYS A 822 -6.62 -42.10 -28.83
C CYS A 822 -5.31 -42.58 -29.47
N TYR A 823 -4.16 -42.39 -28.81
CA TYR A 823 -2.87 -42.90 -29.29
C TYR A 823 -2.80 -44.43 -29.28
N GLN A 824 -3.44 -45.10 -28.31
CA GLN A 824 -3.46 -46.56 -28.23
C GLN A 824 -4.23 -47.20 -29.40
N ASN A 825 -5.33 -46.57 -29.82
CA ASN A 825 -6.25 -47.14 -30.82
C ASN A 825 -6.15 -46.47 -32.20
N GLY A 826 -5.33 -45.43 -32.35
CA GLY A 826 -5.22 -44.67 -33.60
C GLY A 826 -6.46 -43.83 -33.93
N ILE A 827 -7.15 -43.32 -32.92
CA ILE A 827 -8.37 -42.51 -33.10
C ILE A 827 -7.95 -41.07 -33.37
N GLY A 828 -8.26 -40.56 -34.56
CA GLY A 828 -7.92 -39.19 -34.99
C GLY A 828 -6.42 -38.93 -35.15
N THR A 829 -5.58 -39.95 -35.00
CA THR A 829 -4.11 -39.88 -35.07
C THR A 829 -3.53 -41.23 -35.46
N ILE A 830 -2.22 -41.30 -35.74
CA ILE A 830 -1.54 -42.57 -35.97
C ILE A 830 -1.33 -43.27 -34.62
N LYS A 831 -1.62 -44.58 -34.57
CA LYS A 831 -1.38 -45.42 -33.39
C LYS A 831 0.07 -45.27 -32.91
N ASN A 832 0.25 -44.92 -31.64
CA ASN A 832 1.57 -44.67 -31.04
C ASN A 832 1.56 -45.12 -29.56
N GLU A 833 2.04 -46.34 -29.32
CA GLU A 833 1.98 -46.99 -28.00
C GLU A 833 2.85 -46.27 -26.95
N GLU A 834 3.97 -45.65 -27.36
CA GLU A 834 4.84 -44.88 -26.47
C GLU A 834 4.16 -43.61 -25.97
N LYS A 835 3.56 -42.82 -26.88
CA LYS A 835 2.80 -41.61 -26.49
C LYS A 835 1.53 -41.95 -25.71
N ALA A 836 0.86 -43.04 -26.06
CA ALA A 836 -0.28 -43.55 -25.31
C ALA A 836 0.12 -43.80 -23.84
N PHE A 837 1.22 -44.52 -23.63
CA PHE A 837 1.74 -44.82 -22.30
C PHE A 837 2.14 -43.55 -21.52
N GLN A 838 2.83 -42.59 -22.16
CA GLN A 838 3.24 -41.34 -21.50
C GLN A 838 2.05 -40.53 -20.99
N TRP A 839 0.98 -40.40 -21.78
CA TRP A 839 -0.20 -39.62 -21.39
C TRP A 839 -1.08 -40.36 -20.37
N LEU A 840 -1.22 -41.69 -20.46
CA LEU A 840 -1.88 -42.50 -19.44
C LEU A 840 -1.13 -42.42 -18.08
N LEU A 841 0.21 -42.39 -18.10
CA LEU A 841 1.02 -42.24 -16.89
C LEU A 841 0.82 -40.85 -16.25
N LYS A 842 0.86 -39.77 -17.05
CA LYS A 842 0.58 -38.41 -16.57
C LYS A 842 -0.82 -38.29 -15.96
N SER A 843 -1.82 -38.94 -16.57
CA SER A 843 -3.18 -38.99 -16.00
C SER A 843 -3.22 -39.62 -14.61
N ALA A 844 -2.37 -40.61 -14.34
CA ALA A 844 -2.36 -41.36 -13.09
C ALA A 844 -1.69 -40.61 -11.94
N GLU A 845 -0.75 -39.70 -12.26
CA GLU A 845 -0.09 -38.80 -11.30
C GLU A 845 -1.05 -37.70 -10.81
N GLY A 846 -2.11 -37.39 -11.57
CA GLY A 846 -3.07 -36.31 -11.31
C GLY A 846 -4.22 -36.58 -10.33
N GLY A 847 -4.33 -37.76 -9.72
CA GLY A 847 -5.10 -37.94 -8.48
C GLY A 847 -6.58 -38.38 -8.55
N GLU A 848 -7.08 -39.02 -9.61
CA GLU A 848 -8.36 -39.76 -9.55
C GLU A 848 -8.17 -41.29 -9.47
N LYS A 849 -8.85 -41.91 -8.49
CA LYS A 849 -8.81 -43.35 -8.18
C LYS A 849 -9.29 -44.26 -9.32
N TYR A 850 -10.01 -43.75 -10.32
CA TYR A 850 -10.57 -44.56 -11.41
C TYR A 850 -9.53 -44.96 -12.48
N ASN A 851 -8.43 -44.20 -12.61
CA ASN A 851 -7.46 -44.37 -13.71
C ASN A 851 -6.17 -45.12 -13.32
N GLN A 852 -6.03 -45.57 -12.07
CA GLN A 852 -4.95 -46.51 -11.70
C GLN A 852 -5.09 -47.86 -12.44
N ASN A 853 -6.33 -48.24 -12.81
CA ASN A 853 -6.64 -49.51 -13.48
C ASN A 853 -6.26 -49.56 -14.98
N ALA A 854 -6.29 -48.42 -15.70
CA ALA A 854 -5.84 -48.37 -17.10
C ALA A 854 -4.30 -48.46 -17.19
N VAL A 855 -3.62 -47.86 -16.21
CA VAL A 855 -2.18 -48.05 -16.00
C VAL A 855 -1.90 -49.50 -15.65
N GLU A 856 -2.69 -50.15 -14.79
CA GLU A 856 -2.51 -51.55 -14.40
C GLU A 856 -2.75 -52.57 -15.54
N TYR A 857 -3.67 -52.28 -16.46
CA TYR A 857 -3.90 -53.10 -17.66
C TYR A 857 -2.73 -53.00 -18.68
N VAL A 858 -2.13 -51.82 -18.83
CA VAL A 858 -0.95 -51.62 -19.69
C VAL A 858 0.35 -52.09 -18.99
N TYR A 859 0.42 -52.05 -17.66
CA TYR A 859 1.53 -52.58 -16.86
C TYR A 859 1.69 -54.10 -16.95
N ARG A 860 0.67 -54.85 -17.41
CA ARG A 860 0.73 -56.31 -17.59
C ARG A 860 1.33 -56.77 -18.92
N ASN A 861 1.56 -55.88 -19.89
CA ASN A 861 2.27 -56.21 -21.13
C ASN A 861 3.64 -55.52 -21.16
N GLU A 862 4.68 -56.29 -20.83
CA GLU A 862 6.05 -55.86 -20.53
C GLU A 862 6.87 -55.28 -21.70
N ILE A 863 6.45 -54.22 -22.39
CA ILE A 863 7.28 -53.66 -23.50
C ILE A 863 7.67 -52.17 -23.36
N GLY A 864 7.03 -51.37 -22.50
CA GLY A 864 7.28 -49.91 -22.50
C GLY A 864 8.20 -49.32 -21.42
N ILE A 865 8.31 -49.94 -20.25
CA ILE A 865 8.65 -49.20 -19.02
C ILE A 865 10.15 -49.14 -18.71
N SER A 866 10.96 -50.06 -19.25
CA SER A 866 12.38 -50.18 -18.89
C SER A 866 13.27 -49.03 -19.41
N ASN A 867 12.91 -48.35 -20.50
CA ASN A 867 13.82 -47.43 -21.20
C ASN A 867 13.63 -45.93 -20.91
N VAL A 868 12.47 -45.49 -20.41
CA VAL A 868 12.20 -44.05 -20.23
C VAL A 868 12.50 -43.55 -18.81
N LYS A 869 12.18 -44.32 -17.76
CA LYS A 869 12.51 -43.95 -16.37
C LYS A 869 14.02 -43.95 -16.08
N LYS A 870 14.82 -44.75 -16.80
CA LYS A 870 16.29 -44.77 -16.65
C LYS A 870 17.01 -43.55 -17.22
N LYS A 871 16.38 -42.77 -18.11
CA LYS A 871 16.99 -41.57 -18.70
C LYS A 871 16.71 -40.29 -17.90
N GLN A 872 15.59 -40.17 -17.19
CA GLN A 872 15.27 -38.96 -16.43
C GLN A 872 15.95 -38.89 -15.06
N ASN A 873 16.14 -40.01 -14.36
CA ASN A 873 16.88 -40.03 -13.10
C ASN A 873 18.40 -39.83 -13.30
N LYS A 874 18.95 -39.98 -14.52
CA LYS A 874 20.38 -39.76 -14.83
C LYS A 874 20.82 -38.28 -14.84
N LEU A 875 19.93 -37.31 -14.63
CA LEU A 875 20.23 -35.87 -14.76
C LEU A 875 20.42 -35.11 -13.44
N LYS A 876 20.39 -35.77 -12.27
CA LYS A 876 20.36 -35.06 -10.98
C LYS A 876 21.16 -35.67 -9.81
N TYR A 877 22.26 -36.39 -10.07
CA TYR A 877 23.09 -36.94 -9.00
C TYR A 877 24.52 -36.40 -9.00
N LYS A 878 25.03 -36.08 -7.80
CA LYS A 878 26.43 -35.73 -7.54
C LYS A 878 27.29 -37.00 -7.53
N CYS A 879 28.53 -36.90 -8.00
CA CYS A 879 29.48 -38.02 -7.95
C CYS A 879 29.88 -38.34 -6.50
N ASN A 880 29.64 -39.58 -6.06
CA ASN A 880 29.96 -40.03 -4.69
C ASN A 880 31.47 -40.01 -4.35
N ASN A 881 32.36 -39.86 -5.34
CA ASN A 881 33.81 -39.78 -5.13
C ASN A 881 34.36 -38.35 -4.96
N CYS A 882 33.67 -37.30 -5.45
CA CYS A 882 34.20 -35.93 -5.45
C CYS A 882 33.19 -34.81 -5.11
N LYS A 883 31.91 -35.14 -4.84
CA LYS A 883 30.85 -34.19 -4.43
C LYS A 883 30.55 -33.02 -5.41
N ASN A 884 31.03 -33.04 -6.66
CA ASN A 884 30.62 -32.08 -7.69
C ASN A 884 29.35 -32.52 -8.44
N SER A 885 28.55 -31.53 -8.85
CA SER A 885 27.29 -31.67 -9.61
C SER A 885 27.60 -31.89 -11.09
N ASN A 886 27.19 -33.01 -11.69
CA ASN A 886 27.50 -33.29 -13.10
C ASN A 886 26.26 -33.38 -14.01
N ILE A 887 26.44 -32.86 -15.22
CA ILE A 887 25.55 -32.94 -16.38
C ILE A 887 25.97 -34.15 -17.22
N GLN A 888 25.02 -35.08 -17.41
CA GLN A 888 24.98 -36.21 -18.36
C GLN A 888 26.14 -37.26 -18.36
N ASN A 889 25.73 -38.52 -18.16
CA ASN A 889 26.43 -39.75 -18.55
C ASN A 889 27.84 -40.00 -17.98
N ASN A 890 27.97 -40.22 -16.67
CA ASN A 890 29.08 -40.97 -16.02
C ASN A 890 30.54 -40.80 -16.55
N THR A 891 30.86 -39.70 -17.21
CA THR A 891 32.23 -39.30 -17.56
C THR A 891 32.50 -37.99 -16.88
N CYS A 892 33.09 -38.06 -15.69
CA CYS A 892 33.94 -36.96 -15.23
C CYS A 892 35.15 -36.95 -16.17
N SER A 893 35.42 -35.84 -16.86
CA SER A 893 36.54 -35.71 -17.80
C SER A 893 37.91 -35.97 -17.16
N ASP A 894 37.99 -36.02 -15.82
CA ASP A 894 39.21 -36.28 -15.06
C ASP A 894 39.33 -37.73 -14.54
N CYS A 895 38.41 -38.65 -14.90
CA CYS A 895 38.46 -40.04 -14.44
C CYS A 895 38.50 -40.99 -15.64
N GLU A 896 39.71 -41.22 -16.16
CA GLU A 896 39.99 -42.26 -17.15
C GLU A 896 39.64 -43.67 -16.62
N LEU A 897 39.32 -44.53 -17.59
CA LEU A 897 38.99 -45.94 -17.48
C LEU A 897 39.83 -46.74 -16.45
N ILE A 898 39.12 -47.54 -15.66
CA ILE A 898 39.62 -48.58 -14.75
C ILE A 898 40.44 -48.04 -13.56
N VAL A 899 39.74 -47.46 -12.58
CA VAL A 899 40.28 -47.36 -11.22
C VAL A 899 39.22 -47.87 -10.25
N MET A 900 39.57 -48.92 -9.49
CA MET A 900 38.75 -49.43 -8.38
C MET A 900 38.32 -48.27 -7.46
N PRO A 901 37.17 -48.36 -6.77
CA PRO A 901 36.74 -47.32 -5.83
C PRO A 901 37.86 -46.96 -4.83
N LYS A 902 37.90 -45.70 -4.35
CA LYS A 902 38.85 -45.26 -3.30
C LYS A 902 38.72 -46.05 -1.98
N TRP A 903 37.72 -46.90 -1.86
CA TRP A 903 37.51 -47.86 -0.80
C TRP A 903 37.63 -49.28 -1.38
N THR A 904 38.29 -50.18 -0.67
CA THR A 904 38.32 -51.62 -0.96
C THR A 904 38.14 -52.36 0.35
N SER A 905 37.39 -53.45 0.33
CA SER A 905 37.30 -54.37 1.47
C SER A 905 38.58 -55.18 1.70
N GLY A 906 39.52 -55.14 0.74
CA GLY A 906 40.66 -56.05 0.67
C GLY A 906 40.29 -57.46 0.19
N ASN A 907 39.01 -57.71 -0.16
CA ASN A 907 38.53 -58.98 -0.69
C ASN A 907 37.87 -58.80 -2.06
N TYR A 908 38.45 -59.46 -3.08
CA TYR A 908 38.02 -59.34 -4.47
C TYR A 908 36.54 -59.70 -4.70
N GLU A 909 36.03 -60.76 -4.05
CA GLU A 909 34.65 -61.21 -4.27
C GLU A 909 33.62 -60.26 -3.64
N VAL A 910 33.95 -59.67 -2.49
CA VAL A 910 33.13 -58.62 -1.86
C VAL A 910 33.13 -57.34 -2.69
N ASP A 911 34.31 -56.89 -3.12
CA ASP A 911 34.42 -55.69 -3.96
C ASP A 911 33.68 -55.86 -5.29
N LYS A 912 33.78 -57.06 -5.90
CA LYS A 912 33.09 -57.40 -7.15
C LYS A 912 31.57 -57.33 -7.01
N ILE A 913 30.98 -57.92 -5.97
CA ILE A 913 29.53 -57.90 -5.83
C ILE A 913 29.00 -56.51 -5.46
N ILE A 914 29.74 -55.72 -4.65
CA ILE A 914 29.38 -54.32 -4.40
C ILE A 914 29.46 -53.52 -5.70
N TYR A 915 30.51 -53.70 -6.51
CA TYR A 915 30.65 -53.06 -7.81
C TYR A 915 29.52 -53.44 -8.77
N MET A 916 29.10 -54.70 -8.81
CA MET A 916 27.94 -55.14 -9.60
C MET A 916 26.66 -54.41 -9.19
N THR A 917 26.50 -54.08 -7.90
CA THR A 917 25.35 -53.29 -7.42
C THR A 917 25.41 -51.83 -7.85
N GLN A 918 26.60 -51.23 -7.87
CA GLN A 918 26.84 -49.85 -8.25
C GLN A 918 26.79 -49.64 -9.77
N SER A 919 27.09 -50.69 -10.53
CA SER A 919 27.08 -50.69 -11.99
C SER A 919 25.73 -51.08 -12.59
N ASP A 920 24.76 -51.48 -11.75
CA ASP A 920 23.40 -51.80 -12.19
C ASP A 920 22.66 -50.49 -12.51
N GLU A 921 22.59 -50.14 -13.79
CA GLU A 921 21.91 -48.93 -14.28
C GLU A 921 20.40 -48.88 -13.97
N ASN A 922 19.85 -49.99 -13.48
CA ASN A 922 18.43 -50.15 -13.19
C ASN A 922 18.14 -50.07 -11.69
N ALA A 923 19.17 -50.05 -10.85
CA ALA A 923 19.05 -50.01 -9.41
C ALA A 923 18.69 -48.60 -8.93
N ASN A 924 17.73 -48.51 -8.01
CA ASN A 924 17.48 -47.29 -7.25
C ASN A 924 18.61 -47.05 -6.24
N GLN A 925 18.77 -45.80 -5.77
CA GLN A 925 19.84 -45.44 -4.84
C GLN A 925 19.85 -46.27 -3.54
N TRP A 926 18.69 -46.73 -3.06
CA TRP A 926 18.55 -47.60 -1.88
C TRP A 926 18.81 -49.09 -2.14
N GLU A 927 19.03 -49.50 -3.40
CA GLU A 927 19.37 -50.87 -3.84
C GLU A 927 20.87 -51.04 -4.12
N ILE A 928 21.62 -49.94 -4.11
CA ILE A 928 23.07 -49.88 -4.29
C ILE A 928 23.75 -50.18 -2.96
N TRP A 929 24.66 -51.16 -2.95
CA TRP A 929 25.39 -51.55 -1.75
C TRP A 929 26.68 -50.73 -1.63
N SER A 930 27.11 -50.53 -0.39
CA SER A 930 28.39 -49.86 -0.10
C SER A 930 29.27 -50.73 0.79
N TRP A 931 30.58 -50.54 0.71
CA TRP A 931 31.45 -50.96 1.80
C TRP A 931 31.30 -49.96 2.94
N ILE A 932 30.96 -50.46 4.12
CA ILE A 932 30.75 -49.64 5.31
C ILE A 932 31.91 -49.89 6.26
N ASP A 933 32.70 -48.86 6.54
CA ASP A 933 33.76 -48.95 7.53
C ASP A 933 33.14 -49.25 8.91
N TYR A 934 33.58 -50.35 9.52
CA TYR A 934 33.07 -50.82 10.82
C TYR A 934 33.20 -49.75 11.91
N SER A 935 34.19 -48.84 11.81
CA SER A 935 34.36 -47.73 12.76
C SER A 935 33.17 -46.75 12.80
N LYS A 936 32.35 -46.74 11.74
CA LYS A 936 31.14 -45.92 11.58
C LYS A 936 29.89 -46.55 12.18
N LEU A 937 29.99 -47.78 12.65
CA LEU A 937 28.92 -48.47 13.35
C LEU A 937 29.14 -48.30 14.86
N LYS A 938 28.20 -47.61 15.52
CA LYS A 938 28.20 -47.35 16.97
C LYS A 938 27.04 -48.08 17.64
N ASN A 939 27.09 -48.16 18.97
CA ASN A 939 26.04 -48.76 19.79
C ASN A 939 25.68 -50.19 19.35
N ILE A 940 26.70 -51.01 19.11
CA ILE A 940 26.53 -52.38 18.61
C ILE A 940 26.01 -53.27 19.75
N GLU A 941 24.80 -53.78 19.60
CA GLU A 941 24.06 -54.57 20.59
C GLU A 941 23.70 -55.95 20.02
N TYR A 942 23.88 -57.02 20.78
CA TYR A 942 23.47 -58.36 20.39
C TYR A 942 21.95 -58.51 20.43
N LEU A 943 21.33 -59.02 19.35
CA LEU A 943 19.87 -59.24 19.29
C LEU A 943 19.48 -60.71 19.40
N ALA A 944 20.07 -61.57 18.57
CA ALA A 944 19.66 -62.97 18.48
C ALA A 944 20.74 -63.85 17.83
N GLU A 945 20.70 -65.15 18.11
CA GLU A 945 21.49 -66.18 17.45
C GLU A 945 20.56 -67.10 16.65
N GLY A 946 20.95 -67.39 15.40
CA GLY A 946 20.26 -68.31 14.50
C GLY A 946 21.15 -69.49 14.10
N GLY A 947 20.61 -70.38 13.26
CA GLY A 947 21.33 -71.57 12.80
C GLY A 947 22.68 -71.30 12.13
N PHE A 948 22.78 -70.18 11.39
CA PHE A 948 23.92 -69.83 10.54
C PHE A 948 24.74 -68.62 10.99
N GLY A 949 24.38 -67.96 12.10
CA GLY A 949 25.03 -66.72 12.49
C GLY A 949 24.34 -66.00 13.64
N SER A 950 24.85 -64.81 13.97
CA SER A 950 24.28 -63.92 14.97
C SER A 950 23.83 -62.60 14.34
N ILE A 951 22.77 -62.02 14.89
CA ILE A 951 22.20 -60.74 14.49
C ILE A 951 22.49 -59.71 15.57
N TRP A 952 23.00 -58.56 15.16
CA TRP A 952 23.33 -57.44 16.03
C TRP A 952 22.63 -56.17 15.54
N LYS A 953 22.30 -55.26 16.42
CA LYS A 953 21.80 -53.91 16.12
C LYS A 953 22.97 -52.94 16.17
N ALA A 954 22.99 -51.93 15.31
CA ALA A 954 23.95 -50.84 15.36
C ALA A 954 23.35 -49.52 14.81
N GLU A 955 24.02 -48.41 15.06
CA GLU A 955 23.73 -47.11 14.46
C GLU A 955 24.83 -46.72 13.47
N TRP A 956 24.45 -46.33 12.25
CA TRP A 956 25.37 -45.88 11.21
C TRP A 956 25.47 -44.36 11.21
N ILE A 957 26.58 -43.82 11.73
CA ILE A 957 26.70 -42.39 12.10
C ILE A 957 26.83 -41.42 10.91
N ASP A 958 27.32 -41.88 9.77
CA ASP A 958 27.50 -41.08 8.55
C ASP A 958 26.74 -41.68 7.37
N MET A 959 25.56 -42.24 7.65
CA MET A 959 24.64 -42.74 6.64
C MET A 959 24.37 -41.64 5.59
N PRO A 960 24.47 -41.95 4.28
CA PRO A 960 24.15 -41.00 3.21
C PRO A 960 22.76 -40.39 3.36
N GLU A 961 22.64 -39.09 3.14
CA GLU A 961 21.42 -38.30 3.35
C GLU A 961 20.23 -38.89 2.59
N GLU A 962 20.44 -39.40 1.37
CA GLU A 962 19.37 -39.98 0.55
C GLU A 962 18.87 -41.33 1.11
N ILE A 963 19.76 -42.13 1.70
CA ILE A 963 19.39 -43.39 2.38
C ILE A 963 18.66 -43.07 3.68
N PHE A 964 19.15 -42.08 4.43
CA PHE A 964 18.51 -41.60 5.65
C PHE A 964 17.14 -40.97 5.38
N GLU A 965 17.00 -40.18 4.32
CA GLU A 965 15.73 -39.57 3.92
C GLU A 965 14.69 -40.61 3.52
N PHE A 966 15.10 -41.67 2.84
CA PHE A 966 14.22 -42.76 2.43
C PHE A 966 13.76 -43.62 3.62
N TYR A 967 14.68 -43.97 4.52
CA TYR A 967 14.36 -44.87 5.64
C TYR A 967 13.96 -44.17 6.94
N LYS A 968 14.21 -42.87 7.04
CA LYS A 968 14.00 -42.01 8.22
C LYS A 968 14.60 -42.60 9.50
N SER A 969 15.68 -43.36 9.37
CA SER A 969 16.38 -44.03 10.47
C SER A 969 17.80 -44.38 10.04
N ASN A 970 18.74 -44.19 10.96
CA ASN A 970 20.14 -44.61 10.82
C ASN A 970 20.43 -45.96 11.51
N GLN A 971 19.40 -46.64 12.04
CA GLN A 971 19.55 -47.94 12.68
C GLN A 971 19.69 -49.05 11.64
N VAL A 972 20.67 -49.93 11.84
CA VAL A 972 20.99 -51.05 10.96
C VAL A 972 21.09 -52.36 11.76
N ALA A 973 20.89 -53.48 11.07
CA ALA A 973 21.12 -54.81 11.62
C ALA A 973 22.35 -55.42 10.95
N LEU A 974 23.26 -56.00 11.74
CA LEU A 974 24.46 -56.69 11.26
C LEU A 974 24.22 -58.20 11.37
N LYS A 975 24.21 -58.89 10.23
CA LYS A 975 24.17 -60.35 10.17
C LYS A 975 25.59 -60.88 10.04
N LYS A 976 26.13 -61.44 11.12
CA LYS A 976 27.45 -62.09 11.16
C LYS A 976 27.26 -63.60 10.96
N LEU A 977 27.76 -64.16 9.87
CA LEU A 977 27.72 -65.62 9.65
C LEU A 977 28.82 -66.32 10.47
N LYS A 978 28.57 -67.58 10.86
CA LYS A 978 29.57 -68.42 11.55
C LYS A 978 30.82 -68.58 10.68
N ASN A 979 32.00 -68.46 11.30
CA ASN A 979 33.32 -68.56 10.63
C ASN A 979 33.53 -67.57 9.48
N SER A 980 32.91 -66.40 9.54
CA SER A 980 32.98 -65.35 8.51
C SER A 980 34.30 -64.58 8.50
N GLN A 981 35.38 -65.04 9.15
CA GLN A 981 36.72 -64.46 9.02
C GLN A 981 37.27 -64.60 7.59
N LYS A 982 36.74 -65.55 6.83
CA LYS A 982 36.97 -65.71 5.38
C LYS A 982 35.61 -65.75 4.68
N ILE A 983 35.55 -65.19 3.47
CA ILE A 983 34.35 -65.25 2.63
C ILE A 983 34.10 -66.69 2.19
N SER A 984 33.04 -67.30 2.73
CA SER A 984 32.64 -68.67 2.38
C SER A 984 31.78 -68.70 1.12
N SER A 985 31.64 -69.89 0.52
CA SER A 985 30.76 -70.08 -0.64
C SER A 985 29.30 -69.80 -0.29
N GLU A 986 28.92 -70.07 0.96
CA GLU A 986 27.61 -69.84 1.56
C GLU A 986 27.33 -68.34 1.69
N PHE A 987 28.32 -67.56 2.16
CA PHE A 987 28.23 -66.10 2.25
C PHE A 987 28.04 -65.46 0.86
N LEU A 988 28.78 -65.93 -0.15
CA LEU A 988 28.63 -65.44 -1.54
C LEU A 988 27.30 -65.85 -2.18
N LYS A 989 26.81 -67.06 -1.88
CA LYS A 989 25.48 -67.51 -2.35
C LYS A 989 24.36 -66.63 -1.78
N GLU A 990 24.43 -66.31 -0.49
CA GLU A 990 23.44 -65.41 0.14
C GLU A 990 23.46 -64.02 -0.51
N LEU A 991 24.65 -63.45 -0.72
CA LEU A 991 24.77 -62.15 -1.40
C LEU A 991 24.29 -62.22 -2.85
N THR A 992 24.58 -63.30 -3.58
CA THR A 992 24.14 -63.49 -4.97
C THR A 992 22.61 -63.61 -5.06
N ALA A 993 22.00 -64.41 -4.19
CA ALA A 993 20.55 -64.57 -4.13
C ALA A 993 19.87 -63.24 -3.78
N ASN A 994 20.41 -62.51 -2.79
CA ASN A 994 19.92 -61.17 -2.45
C ASN A 994 20.03 -60.20 -3.63
N PHE A 995 21.18 -60.16 -4.31
CA PHE A 995 21.42 -59.29 -5.47
C PHE A 995 20.42 -59.54 -6.61
N GLN A 996 20.19 -60.81 -6.96
CA GLN A 996 19.28 -61.19 -8.05
C GLN A 996 17.79 -60.99 -7.69
N CYS A 997 17.45 -61.11 -6.41
CA CYS A 997 16.08 -60.98 -5.90
C CYS A 997 15.78 -59.61 -5.28
N ARG A 998 16.65 -58.59 -5.48
CA ARG A 998 16.43 -57.23 -4.93
C ARG A 998 15.09 -56.69 -5.38
N ASN A 999 14.26 -56.35 -4.40
CA ASN A 999 12.95 -55.76 -4.60
C ASN A 999 12.47 -55.14 -3.29
N LYS A 1000 11.52 -54.20 -3.35
CA LYS A 1000 10.90 -53.59 -2.16
C LYS A 1000 10.25 -54.59 -1.19
N TYR A 1001 9.90 -55.80 -1.65
CA TYR A 1001 9.33 -56.90 -0.84
C TYR A 1001 10.38 -57.86 -0.25
N VAL A 1002 11.67 -57.71 -0.59
CA VAL A 1002 12.79 -58.49 -0.04
C VAL A 1002 13.59 -57.59 0.93
N LEU A 1003 14.14 -58.17 2.00
CA LEU A 1003 14.85 -57.41 3.03
C LEU A 1003 16.10 -56.71 2.44
N PRO A 1004 16.21 -55.37 2.50
CA PRO A 1004 17.29 -54.68 1.81
C PRO A 1004 18.62 -54.80 2.54
N ILE A 1005 19.66 -55.14 1.77
CA ILE A 1005 21.06 -54.98 2.13
C ILE A 1005 21.48 -53.55 1.79
N LEU A 1006 22.06 -52.86 2.77
CA LEU A 1006 22.62 -51.51 2.62
C LEU A 1006 24.11 -51.55 2.30
N GLY A 1007 24.80 -52.61 2.73
CA GLY A 1007 26.22 -52.75 2.52
C GLY A 1007 26.83 -53.97 3.19
N ILE A 1008 28.15 -54.05 3.12
CA ILE A 1008 28.97 -55.09 3.75
C ILE A 1008 30.02 -54.39 4.61
N THR A 1009 30.35 -54.98 5.75
CA THR A 1009 31.40 -54.50 6.66
C THR A 1009 32.24 -55.66 7.16
N GLN A 1010 33.40 -55.37 7.74
CA GLN A 1010 34.24 -56.35 8.44
C GLN A 1010 34.62 -55.81 9.82
N ASP A 1011 34.32 -56.59 10.85
CA ASP A 1011 34.71 -56.27 12.22
C ASP A 1011 36.25 -56.17 12.31
N SER A 1012 36.73 -54.99 12.70
CA SER A 1012 38.17 -54.71 12.70
C SER A 1012 38.94 -55.56 13.72
N MET A 1013 38.28 -56.03 14.78
CA MET A 1013 38.86 -56.88 15.83
C MET A 1013 38.72 -58.37 15.50
N THR A 1014 37.51 -58.84 15.22
CA THR A 1014 37.26 -60.29 15.00
C THR A 1014 37.58 -60.75 13.58
N LYS A 1015 37.77 -59.81 12.65
CA LYS A 1015 37.93 -60.03 11.20
C LYS A 1015 36.74 -60.68 10.52
N GLU A 1016 35.61 -60.79 11.21
CA GLU A 1016 34.38 -61.37 10.69
C GLU A 1016 33.67 -60.41 9.74
N TYR A 1017 33.29 -60.90 8.57
CA TYR A 1017 32.43 -60.17 7.64
C TYR A 1017 30.97 -60.18 8.11
N ALA A 1018 30.29 -59.05 7.97
CA ALA A 1018 28.88 -58.90 8.30
C ALA A 1018 28.10 -58.24 7.15
N ILE A 1019 26.89 -58.73 6.91
CA ILE A 1019 25.92 -58.09 6.00
C ILE A 1019 25.19 -57.02 6.78
N VAL A 1020 25.21 -55.78 6.28
CA VAL A 1020 24.51 -54.64 6.88
C VAL A 1020 23.13 -54.51 6.25
N LEU A 1021 22.10 -54.82 7.03
CA LEU A 1021 20.69 -54.82 6.65
C LEU A 1021 19.97 -53.61 7.26
N ARG A 1022 18.84 -53.21 6.67
CA ARG A 1022 17.94 -52.25 7.32
C ARG A 1022 17.38 -52.85 8.62
N TYR A 1023 17.51 -52.13 9.74
CA TYR A 1023 16.84 -52.51 10.97
C TYR A 1023 15.33 -52.28 10.88
N MET A 1024 14.54 -53.29 11.24
CA MET A 1024 13.08 -53.25 11.17
C MET A 1024 12.51 -53.10 12.56
N LYS A 1025 12.07 -51.88 12.91
CA LYS A 1025 11.63 -51.52 14.26
C LYS A 1025 10.46 -52.33 14.82
N ASN A 1026 9.62 -52.91 13.95
CA ASN A 1026 8.48 -53.75 14.35
C ASN A 1026 8.85 -55.25 14.41
N GLY A 1027 10.14 -55.58 14.35
CA GLY A 1027 10.64 -56.95 14.48
C GLY A 1027 10.21 -57.88 13.34
N ASN A 1028 10.14 -59.17 13.67
CA ASN A 1028 9.66 -60.22 12.77
C ASN A 1028 8.16 -60.53 13.02
N LEU A 1029 7.52 -61.24 12.08
CA LEU A 1029 6.08 -61.53 12.11
C LEU A 1029 5.64 -62.24 13.39
N ARG A 1030 6.46 -63.14 13.95
CA ARG A 1030 6.12 -63.86 15.18
C ARG A 1030 6.01 -62.91 16.37
N ASP A 1031 6.99 -62.05 16.56
CA ASP A 1031 7.04 -61.15 17.71
C ASP A 1031 5.99 -60.04 17.54
N PHE A 1032 5.79 -59.57 16.31
CA PHE A 1032 4.73 -58.62 15.97
C PHE A 1032 3.32 -59.14 16.30
N LEU A 1033 2.99 -60.38 15.93
CA LEU A 1033 1.66 -60.96 16.22
C LEU A 1033 1.46 -61.29 17.71
N LYS A 1034 2.54 -61.52 18.47
CA LYS A 1034 2.46 -61.66 19.94
C LYS A 1034 2.06 -60.34 20.62
N GLU A 1035 2.62 -59.23 20.15
CA GLU A 1035 2.33 -57.88 20.67
C GLU A 1035 0.99 -57.35 20.15
N ASN A 1036 0.54 -57.80 18.98
CA ASN A 1036 -0.67 -57.33 18.30
C ASN A 1036 -1.69 -58.47 18.14
N LYS A 1037 -2.26 -58.91 19.28
CA LYS A 1037 -3.17 -60.07 19.34
C LYS A 1037 -4.46 -59.91 18.53
N SER A 1038 -4.93 -58.67 18.33
CA SER A 1038 -6.10 -58.36 17.51
C SER A 1038 -5.71 -57.44 16.35
N LEU A 1039 -5.86 -57.94 15.12
CA LEU A 1039 -5.57 -57.22 13.89
C LEU A 1039 -6.77 -57.31 12.96
N PRO A 1040 -7.22 -56.18 12.38
CA PRO A 1040 -8.26 -56.19 11.37
C PRO A 1040 -7.89 -57.05 10.15
N TRP A 1041 -8.88 -57.65 9.51
CA TRP A 1041 -8.71 -58.49 8.32
C TRP A 1041 -7.97 -57.79 7.20
N ILE A 1042 -8.20 -56.50 7.01
CA ILE A 1042 -7.47 -55.74 6.00
C ILE A 1042 -5.96 -55.72 6.28
N GLU A 1043 -5.54 -55.62 7.55
CA GLU A 1043 -4.11 -55.67 7.92
C GLU A 1043 -3.53 -57.08 7.76
N ARG A 1044 -4.29 -58.12 8.14
CA ARG A 1044 -3.91 -59.53 7.93
C ARG A 1044 -3.69 -59.84 6.45
N LEU A 1045 -4.57 -59.34 5.58
CA LEU A 1045 -4.46 -59.47 4.13
C LEU A 1045 -3.24 -58.72 3.56
N TRP A 1046 -2.94 -57.52 4.06
CA TRP A 1046 -1.73 -56.77 3.69
C TRP A 1046 -0.44 -57.51 4.08
N LEU A 1047 -0.40 -58.11 5.28
CA LEU A 1047 0.73 -58.93 5.73
C LEU A 1047 0.93 -60.15 4.81
N LEU A 1048 -0.14 -60.87 4.48
CA LEU A 1048 -0.11 -62.00 3.55
C LEU A 1048 0.38 -61.58 2.16
N ASN A 1049 -0.24 -60.55 1.57
CA ASN A 1049 0.05 -60.14 0.20
C ASN A 1049 1.49 -59.64 0.06
N SER A 1050 1.98 -58.82 1.01
CA SER A 1050 3.37 -58.32 0.96
C SER A 1050 4.41 -59.44 1.10
N PHE A 1051 4.17 -60.41 1.98
CA PHE A 1051 5.00 -61.61 2.10
C PHE A 1051 5.02 -62.43 0.80
N VAL A 1052 3.85 -62.74 0.24
CA VAL A 1052 3.72 -63.56 -0.97
C VAL A 1052 4.29 -62.84 -2.19
N LYS A 1053 4.19 -61.51 -2.27
CA LYS A 1053 4.89 -60.72 -3.31
C LYS A 1053 6.41 -60.85 -3.20
N GLY A 1054 6.96 -60.89 -1.99
CA GLY A 1054 8.38 -61.18 -1.76
C GLY A 1054 8.76 -62.59 -2.26
N LEU A 1055 7.94 -63.59 -1.98
CA LEU A 1055 8.16 -64.95 -2.47
C LEU A 1055 8.03 -65.06 -4.00
N THR A 1056 7.07 -64.33 -4.58
CA THR A 1056 6.87 -64.26 -6.04
C THR A 1056 8.13 -63.73 -6.73
N VAL A 1057 8.76 -62.68 -6.19
CA VAL A 1057 10.04 -62.16 -6.70
C VAL A 1057 11.13 -63.24 -6.72
N ILE A 1058 11.24 -64.02 -5.63
CA ILE A 1058 12.25 -65.09 -5.53
C ILE A 1058 11.94 -66.21 -6.53
N HIS A 1059 10.67 -66.61 -6.64
CA HIS A 1059 10.24 -67.68 -7.54
C HIS A 1059 10.37 -67.30 -9.02
N ASP A 1060 10.05 -66.05 -9.39
CA ASP A 1060 10.17 -65.54 -10.76
C ASP A 1060 11.63 -65.49 -11.23
N LYS A 1061 12.59 -65.39 -10.29
CA LYS A 1061 14.03 -65.51 -10.57
C LYS A 1061 14.53 -66.95 -10.61
N GLY A 1062 13.63 -67.93 -10.46
CA GLY A 1062 13.96 -69.36 -10.47
C GLY A 1062 14.56 -69.89 -9.17
N TRP A 1063 14.49 -69.13 -8.08
CA TRP A 1063 14.98 -69.54 -6.76
C TRP A 1063 13.88 -70.22 -5.93
N ILE A 1064 14.32 -71.02 -4.96
CA ILE A 1064 13.52 -71.67 -3.91
C ILE A 1064 14.07 -71.17 -2.57
N HIS A 1065 13.21 -70.66 -1.68
CA HIS A 1065 13.62 -70.03 -0.42
C HIS A 1065 14.07 -71.05 0.64
N ARG A 1066 13.34 -72.16 0.77
CA ARG A 1066 13.63 -73.32 1.65
C ARG A 1066 13.51 -73.11 3.15
N ASP A 1067 13.58 -71.87 3.65
CA ASP A 1067 13.48 -71.56 5.08
C ASP A 1067 12.44 -70.48 5.42
N ILE A 1068 11.22 -70.67 4.94
CA ILE A 1068 10.11 -69.74 5.20
C ILE A 1068 9.47 -70.06 6.55
N HIS A 1069 9.63 -69.15 7.50
CA HIS A 1069 8.94 -69.16 8.78
C HIS A 1069 8.79 -67.72 9.31
N PRO A 1070 7.92 -67.45 10.30
CA PRO A 1070 7.62 -66.08 10.77
C PRO A 1070 8.84 -65.28 11.25
N GLY A 1071 9.91 -65.98 11.66
CA GLY A 1071 11.16 -65.36 12.10
C GLY A 1071 11.97 -64.73 10.97
N ASN A 1072 11.75 -65.13 9.72
CA ASN A 1072 12.41 -64.58 8.52
C ASN A 1072 11.54 -63.55 7.78
N LEU A 1073 10.39 -63.17 8.36
CA LEU A 1073 9.44 -62.21 7.81
C LEU A 1073 9.49 -60.91 8.61
N MET A 1074 10.16 -59.89 8.08
CA MET A 1074 10.40 -58.63 8.82
C MET A 1074 9.29 -57.60 8.58
N ILE A 1075 8.86 -56.89 9.64
CA ILE A 1075 7.72 -55.98 9.60
C ILE A 1075 8.15 -54.51 9.52
N THR A 1076 7.57 -53.75 8.59
CA THR A 1076 7.84 -52.31 8.38
C THR A 1076 6.56 -51.54 7.98
N GLU A 1077 6.62 -50.21 7.88
CA GLU A 1077 5.51 -49.38 7.35
C GLU A 1077 5.52 -49.28 5.82
N ILE A 1078 4.35 -49.02 5.23
CA ILE A 1078 4.22 -48.64 3.82
C ILE A 1078 4.70 -47.19 3.63
N HIS A 1079 5.51 -46.94 2.59
CA HIS A 1079 6.24 -45.69 2.35
C HIS A 1079 5.40 -44.39 2.36
N ASN A 1080 4.08 -44.44 2.19
CA ASN A 1080 3.20 -43.27 2.20
C ASN A 1080 1.95 -43.45 3.09
N ASN A 1081 1.93 -44.48 3.94
CA ASN A 1081 0.79 -44.76 4.81
C ASN A 1081 1.26 -45.51 6.07
N SER A 1082 1.44 -44.77 7.17
CA SER A 1082 1.86 -45.32 8.47
C SER A 1082 0.83 -46.25 9.11
N LYS A 1083 -0.42 -46.24 8.60
CA LYS A 1083 -1.54 -47.04 9.10
C LYS A 1083 -1.36 -48.54 8.89
N TYR A 1084 -0.80 -48.98 7.75
CA TYR A 1084 -0.73 -50.39 7.39
C TYR A 1084 0.70 -50.93 7.49
N LYS A 1085 0.84 -52.14 8.04
CA LYS A 1085 2.12 -52.86 8.15
C LYS A 1085 2.39 -53.72 6.92
N PHE A 1086 3.66 -53.93 6.64
CA PHE A 1086 4.18 -54.55 5.43
C PHE A 1086 5.29 -55.54 5.77
N VAL A 1087 5.30 -56.71 5.12
CA VAL A 1087 6.32 -57.76 5.30
C VAL A 1087 7.41 -57.64 4.24
N ARG A 1088 8.67 -57.74 4.67
CA ARG A 1088 9.82 -58.01 3.81
C ARG A 1088 10.38 -59.40 4.10
N LEU A 1089 10.46 -60.22 3.06
CA LEU A 1089 11.03 -61.57 3.13
C LEU A 1089 12.55 -61.47 3.24
N GLY A 1090 13.14 -62.07 4.29
CA GLY A 1090 14.57 -62.04 4.56
C GLY A 1090 15.15 -63.45 4.74
N ASP A 1091 16.47 -63.48 4.98
CA ASP A 1091 17.28 -64.70 5.11
C ASP A 1091 17.29 -65.62 3.88
N LEU A 1092 18.02 -65.18 2.86
CA LEU A 1092 18.21 -65.94 1.62
C LEU A 1092 19.44 -66.87 1.69
N GLY A 1093 19.99 -67.12 2.88
CA GLY A 1093 21.22 -67.93 3.04
C GLY A 1093 21.07 -69.38 2.60
N LEU A 1094 19.84 -69.91 2.60
CA LEU A 1094 19.50 -71.25 2.14
C LEU A 1094 18.87 -71.31 0.75
N CYS A 1095 18.69 -70.16 0.12
CA CYS A 1095 18.09 -70.06 -1.20
C CYS A 1095 18.89 -70.90 -2.20
N ARG A 1096 18.15 -71.52 -3.12
CA ARG A 1096 18.73 -72.34 -4.17
C ARG A 1096 18.02 -72.18 -5.50
N LEU A 1097 18.76 -72.20 -6.61
CA LEU A 1097 18.18 -72.30 -7.94
C LEU A 1097 17.42 -73.62 -8.11
N ALA A 1098 16.20 -73.55 -8.68
CA ALA A 1098 15.35 -74.72 -8.91
C ALA A 1098 15.98 -75.75 -9.87
N SER A 1099 16.97 -75.33 -10.67
CA SER A 1099 17.71 -76.19 -11.60
C SER A 1099 18.81 -77.05 -10.95
N GLU A 1100 19.16 -76.80 -9.69
CA GLU A 1100 20.24 -77.55 -9.01
C GLU A 1100 19.73 -78.83 -8.32
N THR A 1101 20.45 -79.96 -8.47
CA THR A 1101 19.95 -81.32 -8.10
C THR A 1101 20.48 -81.93 -6.79
N LEU A 1102 21.61 -81.47 -6.22
CA LEU A 1102 22.20 -81.99 -4.96
C LEU A 1102 21.40 -81.63 -3.68
N SER A 1103 20.83 -82.57 -2.93
CA SER A 1103 20.16 -82.27 -1.64
C SER A 1103 21.10 -82.45 -0.43
N SER A 1104 21.31 -81.40 0.37
CA SER A 1104 22.15 -81.41 1.59
C SER A 1104 21.37 -81.77 2.88
N GLY A 1105 20.26 -82.50 2.78
CA GLY A 1105 19.33 -82.81 3.88
C GLY A 1105 18.19 -81.81 4.05
N ALA A 1106 17.23 -82.10 4.94
CA ALA A 1106 16.14 -81.20 5.30
C ALA A 1106 16.62 -80.17 6.31
N TYR A 1107 16.42 -78.89 6.01
CA TYR A 1107 16.80 -77.77 6.85
C TYR A 1107 15.60 -76.83 6.96
N GLY A 1108 15.33 -76.34 8.18
CA GLY A 1108 14.30 -75.34 8.44
C GLY A 1108 13.63 -75.56 9.78
N VAL A 1109 12.45 -74.96 9.97
CA VAL A 1109 11.64 -75.11 11.18
C VAL A 1109 10.52 -76.13 10.91
N LEU A 1110 10.53 -77.26 11.61
CA LEU A 1110 9.76 -78.48 11.26
C LEU A 1110 8.30 -78.26 10.82
N PRO A 1111 7.45 -77.49 11.53
CA PRO A 1111 6.06 -77.27 11.12
C PRO A 1111 5.88 -76.62 9.75
N TYR A 1112 6.88 -75.89 9.28
CA TYR A 1112 6.85 -75.14 8.01
C TYR A 1112 7.49 -75.93 6.86
N ILE A 1113 8.07 -77.10 7.12
CA ILE A 1113 8.70 -77.95 6.10
C ILE A 1113 7.66 -78.83 5.43
N ALA A 1114 7.66 -78.83 4.10
CA ALA A 1114 6.69 -79.59 3.31
C ALA A 1114 6.87 -81.13 3.44
N PRO A 1115 5.78 -81.92 3.38
CA PRO A 1115 5.84 -83.38 3.47
C PRO A 1115 6.84 -84.04 2.51
N GLU A 1116 6.91 -83.57 1.26
CA GLU A 1116 7.81 -84.13 0.25
C GLU A 1116 9.29 -83.84 0.53
N VAL A 1117 9.58 -82.78 1.30
CA VAL A 1117 10.94 -82.44 1.75
C VAL A 1117 11.35 -83.38 2.89
N LEU A 1118 10.44 -83.73 3.80
CA LEU A 1118 10.72 -84.66 4.90
C LEU A 1118 11.01 -86.08 4.40
N ASN A 1119 10.38 -86.52 3.30
CA ASN A 1119 10.54 -87.86 2.73
C ASN A 1119 11.75 -87.98 1.79
N LYS A 1120 11.89 -87.08 0.80
CA LYS A 1120 12.87 -87.22 -0.30
C LYS A 1120 13.84 -86.04 -0.43
N TYR A 1121 13.86 -85.11 0.54
CA TYR A 1121 14.61 -83.84 0.48
C TYR A 1121 14.40 -83.03 -0.81
N LYS A 1122 13.22 -83.18 -1.42
CA LYS A 1122 12.86 -82.54 -2.69
C LYS A 1122 12.30 -81.15 -2.45
N TYR A 1123 13.20 -80.17 -2.34
CA TYR A 1123 12.82 -78.77 -2.36
C TYR A 1123 12.37 -78.35 -3.76
N THR A 1124 11.20 -77.74 -3.83
CA THR A 1124 10.61 -77.14 -5.03
C THR A 1124 9.96 -75.81 -4.66
N GLN A 1125 9.60 -74.99 -5.64
CA GLN A 1125 8.79 -73.79 -5.34
C GLN A 1125 7.47 -74.15 -4.65
N ALA A 1126 6.84 -75.28 -5.01
CA ALA A 1126 5.65 -75.80 -4.32
C ALA A 1126 5.90 -76.18 -2.85
N SER A 1127 7.15 -76.53 -2.48
CA SER A 1127 7.51 -76.77 -1.09
C SER A 1127 7.56 -75.47 -0.26
N ASP A 1128 7.93 -74.33 -0.85
CA ASP A 1128 7.81 -73.02 -0.20
C ASP A 1128 6.33 -72.62 -0.02
N ILE A 1129 5.45 -72.99 -0.97
CA ILE A 1129 4.01 -72.73 -0.89
C ILE A 1129 3.34 -73.48 0.27
N TYR A 1130 3.84 -74.67 0.61
CA TYR A 1130 3.40 -75.34 1.84
C TYR A 1130 3.64 -74.47 3.07
N SER A 1131 4.83 -73.88 3.18
CA SER A 1131 5.17 -72.94 4.25
C SER A 1131 4.24 -71.73 4.22
N VAL A 1132 3.86 -71.21 3.04
CA VAL A 1132 2.85 -70.13 2.91
C VAL A 1132 1.52 -70.53 3.55
N GLY A 1133 1.04 -71.75 3.36
CA GLY A 1133 -0.19 -72.24 4.01
C GLY A 1133 -0.10 -72.23 5.53
N ILE A 1134 1.04 -72.64 6.09
CA ILE A 1134 1.29 -72.59 7.54
C ILE A 1134 1.41 -71.13 8.03
N ILE A 1135 2.05 -70.23 7.27
CA ILE A 1135 2.11 -68.79 7.58
C ILE A 1135 0.72 -68.14 7.55
N MET A 1136 -0.14 -68.51 6.60
CA MET A 1136 -1.53 -68.04 6.56
C MET A 1136 -2.26 -68.43 7.85
N TRP A 1137 -2.04 -69.64 8.37
CA TRP A 1137 -2.59 -70.04 9.66
C TRP A 1137 -2.01 -69.24 10.84
N VAL A 1138 -0.71 -68.92 10.80
CA VAL A 1138 -0.07 -68.04 11.80
C VAL A 1138 -0.65 -66.63 11.76
N ILE A 1139 -0.88 -66.05 10.58
CA ILE A 1139 -1.53 -64.73 10.43
C ILE A 1139 -2.99 -64.77 10.92
N LEU A 1140 -3.69 -65.89 10.66
CA LEU A 1140 -5.06 -66.10 11.10
C LEU A 1140 -5.19 -66.18 12.62
N THR A 1141 -4.24 -66.83 13.30
CA THR A 1141 -4.40 -67.20 14.72
C THR A 1141 -3.46 -66.44 15.67
N GLY A 1142 -2.36 -65.89 15.17
CA GLY A 1142 -1.25 -65.39 15.99
C GLY A 1142 -0.49 -66.48 16.77
N LYS A 1143 -0.83 -67.77 16.58
CA LYS A 1143 -0.33 -68.89 17.39
C LYS A 1143 0.89 -69.57 16.78
N ILE A 1144 1.60 -70.33 17.61
CA ILE A 1144 2.71 -71.18 17.19
C ILE A 1144 2.14 -72.53 16.71
N PRO A 1145 2.45 -72.99 15.48
CA PRO A 1145 1.95 -74.28 14.99
C PRO A 1145 2.44 -75.43 15.89
N TYR A 1146 1.50 -76.26 16.35
CA TYR A 1146 1.78 -77.43 17.21
C TYR A 1146 2.51 -77.10 18.52
N ALA A 1147 2.21 -75.95 19.14
CA ALA A 1147 2.88 -75.46 20.36
C ALA A 1147 2.96 -76.48 21.52
N ASN A 1148 1.99 -77.37 21.64
CA ASN A 1148 1.90 -78.39 22.67
C ASN A 1148 2.64 -79.71 22.36
N SER A 1149 3.30 -79.81 21.21
CA SER A 1149 3.98 -81.03 20.74
C SER A 1149 5.50 -80.83 20.66
N ALA A 1150 6.29 -81.85 21.00
CA ALA A 1150 7.73 -81.84 20.77
C ALA A 1150 8.03 -81.80 19.25
N CYS A 1151 9.01 -81.01 18.82
CA CYS A 1151 9.47 -81.00 17.42
C CYS A 1151 10.40 -82.21 17.16
N ASN A 1152 9.82 -83.41 17.14
CA ASN A 1152 10.50 -84.69 17.01
C ASN A 1152 10.06 -85.44 15.73
N LEU A 1153 10.57 -86.66 15.56
CA LEU A 1153 10.26 -87.54 14.42
C LEU A 1153 8.76 -87.89 14.32
N GLU A 1154 8.06 -88.02 15.45
CA GLU A 1154 6.63 -88.34 15.50
C GLU A 1154 5.78 -87.23 14.87
N LEU A 1155 6.03 -85.98 15.23
CA LEU A 1155 5.34 -84.83 14.63
C LEU A 1155 5.60 -84.72 13.11
N ALA A 1156 6.80 -85.06 12.66
CA ALA A 1156 7.15 -85.06 11.25
C ALA A 1156 6.39 -86.13 10.44
N VAL A 1157 6.25 -87.35 11.00
CA VAL A 1157 5.44 -88.44 10.41
C VAL A 1157 3.97 -88.05 10.36
N ASP A 1158 3.45 -87.47 11.42
CA ASP A 1158 2.10 -86.94 11.49
C ASP A 1158 1.82 -85.89 10.40
N ILE A 1159 2.72 -84.90 10.24
CA ILE A 1159 2.62 -83.86 9.20
C ILE A 1159 2.63 -84.50 7.81
N PHE A 1160 3.48 -85.50 7.59
CA PHE A 1160 3.55 -86.26 6.35
C PHE A 1160 2.23 -87.00 6.04
N ASN A 1161 1.62 -87.58 7.07
CA ASN A 1161 0.35 -88.29 6.97
C ASN A 1161 -0.87 -87.38 6.81
N GLY A 1162 -0.69 -86.06 6.92
CA GLY A 1162 -1.75 -85.08 6.65
C GLY A 1162 -2.21 -84.31 7.88
N LYS A 1163 -1.54 -84.44 9.04
CA LYS A 1163 -1.82 -83.58 10.21
C LYS A 1163 -1.60 -82.12 9.83
N ARG A 1164 -2.59 -81.28 10.13
CA ARG A 1164 -2.56 -79.82 9.93
C ARG A 1164 -3.05 -79.11 11.20
N PRO A 1165 -2.66 -77.83 11.41
CA PRO A 1165 -3.19 -77.05 12.52
C PRO A 1165 -4.71 -76.87 12.42
N LYS A 1166 -5.40 -76.87 13.57
CA LYS A 1166 -6.86 -76.72 13.65
C LYS A 1166 -7.28 -75.30 13.23
N ILE A 1167 -8.32 -75.18 12.41
CA ILE A 1167 -8.90 -73.90 11.97
C ILE A 1167 -10.12 -73.57 12.85
N ASN A 1168 -10.22 -72.33 13.33
CA ASN A 1168 -11.33 -71.89 14.18
C ASN A 1168 -12.62 -71.68 13.37
N LYS A 1169 -13.76 -72.08 13.94
CA LYS A 1169 -15.10 -71.79 13.39
C LYS A 1169 -15.31 -70.27 13.40
N GLY A 1170 -15.56 -69.67 12.24
CA GLY A 1170 -15.73 -68.20 12.10
C GLY A 1170 -14.71 -67.52 11.20
N SER A 1171 -13.66 -68.22 10.76
CA SER A 1171 -12.69 -67.71 9.78
C SER A 1171 -13.34 -67.51 8.39
N PRO A 1172 -12.94 -66.49 7.59
CA PRO A 1172 -13.43 -66.29 6.23
C PRO A 1172 -13.16 -67.52 5.36
N GLN A 1173 -14.22 -68.06 4.76
CA GLN A 1173 -14.14 -69.31 4.01
C GLN A 1173 -13.18 -69.22 2.81
N CYS A 1174 -13.20 -68.12 2.07
CA CYS A 1174 -12.28 -67.90 0.95
C CYS A 1174 -10.80 -67.94 1.38
N TYR A 1175 -10.47 -67.44 2.58
CA TYR A 1175 -9.12 -67.49 3.15
C TYR A 1175 -8.73 -68.91 3.54
N THR A 1176 -9.63 -69.65 4.19
CA THR A 1176 -9.36 -71.02 4.63
C THR A 1176 -9.19 -71.97 3.45
N GLU A 1177 -9.99 -71.83 2.39
CA GLU A 1177 -9.87 -72.64 1.17
C GLU A 1177 -8.54 -72.42 0.45
N LEU A 1178 -8.05 -71.17 0.38
CA LEU A 1178 -6.75 -70.89 -0.20
C LEU A 1178 -5.62 -71.45 0.67
N MET A 1179 -5.71 -71.27 1.99
CA MET A 1179 -4.75 -71.83 2.94
C MET A 1179 -4.65 -73.35 2.82
N GLU A 1180 -5.79 -74.03 2.67
CA GLU A 1180 -5.86 -75.47 2.49
C GLU A 1180 -5.24 -75.96 1.18
N LYS A 1181 -5.44 -75.20 0.10
CA LYS A 1181 -4.74 -75.45 -1.17
C LYS A 1181 -3.23 -75.28 -1.04
N CYS A 1182 -2.76 -74.27 -0.30
CA CYS A 1182 -1.33 -74.00 -0.12
C CYS A 1182 -0.61 -75.13 0.62
N TRP A 1183 -1.19 -75.73 1.67
CA TRP A 1183 -0.56 -76.80 2.43
C TRP A 1183 -1.02 -78.23 2.05
N HIS A 1184 -1.61 -78.38 0.85
CA HIS A 1184 -2.12 -79.66 0.35
C HIS A 1184 -1.02 -80.72 0.29
N LYS A 1185 -1.37 -81.99 0.54
CA LYS A 1185 -0.38 -83.10 0.58
C LYS A 1185 0.31 -83.29 -0.78
N ASP A 1186 -0.46 -83.25 -1.87
CA ASP A 1186 0.08 -83.26 -3.23
C ASP A 1186 0.62 -81.87 -3.62
N PRO A 1187 1.92 -81.72 -3.93
CA PRO A 1187 2.51 -80.44 -4.31
C PRO A 1187 1.99 -79.89 -5.65
N SER A 1188 1.46 -80.73 -6.55
CA SER A 1188 0.94 -80.27 -7.86
C SER A 1188 -0.38 -79.50 -7.76
N VAL A 1189 -1.11 -79.66 -6.66
CA VAL A 1189 -2.37 -78.97 -6.36
C VAL A 1189 -2.13 -77.58 -5.77
N ARG A 1190 -0.92 -77.33 -5.24
CA ARG A 1190 -0.60 -76.07 -4.57
C ARG A 1190 -0.51 -74.93 -5.61
N PRO A 1191 -1.13 -73.77 -5.34
CA PRO A 1191 -1.07 -72.63 -6.26
C PRO A 1191 0.34 -72.04 -6.32
N SER A 1192 0.67 -71.32 -7.40
CA SER A 1192 1.95 -70.58 -7.44
C SER A 1192 1.91 -69.35 -6.53
N ALA A 1193 3.09 -68.84 -6.14
CA ALA A 1193 3.19 -67.60 -5.35
C ALA A 1193 2.47 -66.42 -6.05
N SER A 1194 2.62 -66.31 -7.37
CA SER A 1194 1.94 -65.31 -8.19
C SER A 1194 0.41 -65.42 -8.14
N MET A 1195 -0.15 -66.64 -8.17
CA MET A 1195 -1.59 -66.86 -8.02
C MET A 1195 -2.09 -66.41 -6.65
N ILE A 1196 -1.39 -66.77 -5.57
CA ILE A 1196 -1.73 -66.36 -4.20
C ILE A 1196 -1.64 -64.83 -4.06
N SER A 1197 -0.62 -64.20 -4.66
CA SER A 1197 -0.49 -62.73 -4.64
C SER A 1197 -1.67 -62.05 -5.33
N ASN A 1198 -2.05 -62.53 -6.52
CA ASN A 1198 -3.20 -61.98 -7.25
C ASN A 1198 -4.52 -62.15 -6.48
N ILE A 1199 -4.73 -63.31 -5.85
CA ILE A 1199 -5.93 -63.58 -5.05
C ILE A 1199 -5.98 -62.67 -3.82
N SER A 1200 -4.88 -62.57 -3.07
CA SER A 1200 -4.82 -61.72 -1.86
C SER A 1200 -4.89 -60.22 -2.18
N GLU A 1201 -4.32 -59.76 -3.30
CA GLU A 1201 -4.46 -58.38 -3.78
C GLU A 1201 -5.90 -58.06 -4.18
N LYS A 1202 -6.59 -58.99 -4.86
CA LYS A 1202 -8.02 -58.88 -5.15
C LYS A 1202 -8.84 -58.75 -3.86
N TRP A 1203 -8.57 -59.58 -2.84
CA TRP A 1203 -9.26 -59.47 -1.55
C TRP A 1203 -9.05 -58.11 -0.87
N ILE A 1204 -7.82 -57.58 -0.87
CA ILE A 1204 -7.51 -56.25 -0.33
C ILE A 1204 -8.32 -55.18 -1.05
N PHE A 1205 -8.36 -55.23 -2.39
CA PHE A 1205 -9.11 -54.28 -3.21
C PHE A 1205 -10.61 -54.31 -2.89
N GLU A 1206 -11.20 -55.50 -2.86
CA GLU A 1206 -12.62 -55.66 -2.60
C GLU A 1206 -13.00 -55.20 -1.17
N VAL A 1207 -12.21 -55.55 -0.15
CA VAL A 1207 -12.46 -55.09 1.24
C VAL A 1207 -12.37 -53.57 1.39
N LEU A 1208 -11.47 -52.90 0.66
CA LEU A 1208 -11.28 -51.45 0.73
C LEU A 1208 -12.30 -50.66 -0.10
N TYR A 1209 -12.69 -51.17 -1.27
CA TYR A 1209 -13.38 -50.37 -2.29
C TYR A 1209 -14.71 -50.97 -2.78
N ASP A 1210 -14.90 -52.28 -2.68
CA ASP A 1210 -16.14 -52.96 -3.10
C ASP A 1210 -16.66 -53.93 -2.02
N LYS A 1211 -17.20 -53.33 -0.96
CA LYS A 1211 -17.71 -54.03 0.25
C LYS A 1211 -18.95 -54.91 0.01
N LYS A 1212 -19.33 -55.15 -1.25
CA LYS A 1212 -20.53 -55.91 -1.65
C LYS A 1212 -20.21 -57.25 -2.32
N THR A 1213 -18.94 -57.53 -2.63
CA THR A 1213 -18.55 -58.84 -3.17
C THR A 1213 -18.72 -59.95 -2.15
N VAL A 1214 -18.88 -61.19 -2.63
CA VAL A 1214 -19.02 -62.37 -1.77
C VAL A 1214 -17.80 -62.52 -0.85
N ASP A 1215 -16.58 -62.34 -1.38
CA ASP A 1215 -15.35 -62.45 -0.61
C ASP A 1215 -15.21 -61.30 0.41
N SER A 1216 -15.49 -60.05 0.03
CA SER A 1216 -15.39 -58.91 0.97
C SER A 1216 -16.40 -58.99 2.11
N LEU A 1217 -17.61 -59.49 1.83
CA LEU A 1217 -18.61 -59.78 2.86
C LEU A 1217 -18.14 -60.88 3.83
N MET A 1218 -17.46 -61.93 3.34
CA MET A 1218 -16.90 -62.97 4.21
C MET A 1218 -15.86 -62.39 5.19
N PHE A 1219 -14.98 -61.49 4.73
CA PHE A 1219 -14.01 -60.81 5.59
C PHE A 1219 -14.67 -59.84 6.58
N LEU A 1220 -15.64 -59.03 6.14
CA LEU A 1220 -16.35 -58.08 7.00
C LEU A 1220 -17.21 -58.78 8.06
N ASN A 1221 -17.85 -59.90 7.72
CA ASN A 1221 -18.62 -60.71 8.68
C ASN A 1221 -17.71 -61.38 9.71
N ALA A 1222 -16.53 -61.85 9.31
CA ALA A 1222 -15.53 -62.38 10.24
C ALA A 1222 -14.96 -61.29 11.16
N GLU A 1223 -14.76 -60.07 10.65
CA GLU A 1223 -14.36 -58.90 11.43
C GLU A 1223 -15.39 -58.54 12.51
N GLN A 1224 -16.69 -58.54 12.17
CA GLN A 1224 -17.77 -58.29 13.14
C GLN A 1224 -17.80 -59.35 14.24
N LYS A 1225 -17.66 -60.63 13.89
CA LYS A 1225 -17.61 -61.72 14.88
C LYS A 1225 -16.41 -61.62 15.82
N MET A 1226 -15.26 -61.14 15.34
CA MET A 1226 -14.09 -60.85 16.19
C MET A 1226 -14.30 -59.68 17.16
N GLN A 1227 -15.30 -58.81 16.91
CA GLN A 1227 -15.66 -57.68 17.79
C GLN A 1227 -16.77 -58.03 18.78
N ASP A 1228 -17.61 -59.02 18.47
CA ASP A 1228 -18.78 -59.43 19.27
C ASP A 1228 -18.49 -60.57 20.28
N GLU A 1229 -17.43 -61.36 20.10
CA GLU A 1229 -17.03 -62.41 21.05
C GLU A 1229 -16.12 -61.84 22.16
N GLU A 1230 -16.67 -61.67 23.37
CA GLU A 1230 -15.86 -61.72 24.60
C GLU A 1230 -15.25 -63.13 24.70
N ASP A 1231 -13.95 -63.18 24.48
CA ASP A 1231 -13.07 -64.35 24.47
C ASP A 1231 -13.35 -65.33 25.63
N SER A 1232 -14.16 -66.37 25.38
CA SER A 1232 -14.34 -67.48 26.33
C SER A 1232 -13.58 -68.76 25.92
N ASP A 1233 -12.75 -68.73 24.87
CA ASP A 1233 -11.98 -69.89 24.42
C ASP A 1233 -10.49 -69.58 24.08
N LEU A 1234 -10.01 -68.34 24.23
CA LEU A 1234 -8.58 -67.97 24.02
C LEU A 1234 -7.83 -67.55 25.30
N SER A 1235 -8.38 -67.76 26.49
CA SER A 1235 -7.70 -67.45 27.76
C SER A 1235 -6.83 -68.57 28.34
N SER A 1236 -6.60 -69.69 27.64
CA SER A 1236 -5.61 -70.65 28.11
C SER A 1236 -4.23 -70.25 27.59
N ASP A 1237 -3.32 -69.88 28.49
CA ASP A 1237 -1.89 -69.88 28.22
C ASP A 1237 -1.52 -71.24 27.59
N GLU A 1238 -1.34 -71.26 26.27
CA GLU A 1238 -0.92 -72.47 25.55
C GLU A 1238 0.48 -72.82 26.04
N PHE A 1239 0.58 -73.90 26.83
CA PHE A 1239 1.85 -74.47 27.27
C PHE A 1239 2.71 -74.79 26.05
N ILE A 1240 3.77 -74.01 25.83
CA ILE A 1240 4.77 -74.25 24.78
C ILE A 1240 5.66 -75.40 25.27
N HIS A 1241 5.63 -76.53 24.58
CA HIS A 1241 6.49 -77.66 24.91
C HIS A 1241 7.97 -77.22 24.89
N PRO A 1242 8.81 -77.55 25.89
CA PRO A 1242 10.21 -77.10 25.98
C PRO A 1242 11.06 -77.44 24.74
N GLU A 1243 10.69 -78.50 24.02
CA GLU A 1243 11.33 -78.97 22.79
C GLU A 1243 10.65 -78.50 21.49
N ALA A 1244 9.72 -77.54 21.56
CA ALA A 1244 9.17 -76.86 20.39
C ALA A 1244 10.23 -75.88 19.84
N HIS A 1245 11.19 -76.41 19.08
CA HIS A 1245 12.30 -75.62 18.54
C HIS A 1245 11.80 -74.63 17.47
N LEU A 1246 11.99 -73.32 17.71
CA LEU A 1246 11.55 -72.23 16.82
C LEU A 1246 12.70 -71.60 16.01
N ILE A 1247 13.83 -72.29 15.89
CA ILE A 1247 15.03 -71.86 15.18
C ILE A 1247 15.34 -72.89 14.10
N SER A 1248 15.69 -72.43 12.89
CA SER A 1248 16.05 -73.27 11.76
C SER A 1248 17.28 -74.12 12.09
N LYS A 1249 17.18 -75.44 11.87
CA LYS A 1249 18.27 -76.39 12.07
C LYS A 1249 18.25 -77.48 11.00
N LEU A 1250 19.39 -78.15 10.83
CA LEU A 1250 19.45 -79.39 10.06
C LEU A 1250 18.68 -80.47 10.82
N LEU A 1251 17.70 -81.10 10.18
CA LEU A 1251 17.00 -82.22 10.80
C LEU A 1251 17.92 -83.45 10.86
N PRO A 1252 17.87 -84.26 11.94
CA PRO A 1252 18.68 -85.47 12.12
C PRO A 1252 18.72 -86.39 10.89
N SER A 1253 19.83 -87.11 10.70
CA SER A 1253 19.98 -88.07 9.60
C SER A 1253 19.02 -89.25 9.68
N ASP A 1254 18.40 -89.53 10.83
CA ASP A 1254 17.45 -90.63 11.01
C ASP A 1254 16.20 -90.49 10.14
N PHE A 1255 15.90 -89.26 9.67
CA PHE A 1255 14.89 -89.00 8.66
C PHE A 1255 15.22 -89.59 7.27
N LYS A 1256 16.49 -89.92 6.96
CA LYS A 1256 16.91 -90.54 5.68
C LYS A 1256 16.45 -91.99 5.53
N ASN A 1257 16.32 -92.72 6.64
CA ASN A 1257 16.00 -94.14 6.61
C ASN A 1257 14.48 -94.41 6.51
N PHE A 1258 13.67 -93.35 6.53
CA PHE A 1258 12.22 -93.41 6.34
C PHE A 1258 11.88 -93.49 4.85
N ASN A 1259 11.99 -94.67 4.26
CA ASN A 1259 11.28 -94.95 3.01
C ASN A 1259 9.81 -95.27 3.37
N ILE A 1260 8.99 -94.23 3.54
CA ILE A 1260 7.58 -94.35 4.00
C ILE A 1260 6.72 -95.12 2.99
N ASP A 1261 7.20 -95.31 1.75
CA ASP A 1261 6.60 -96.18 0.74
C ASP A 1261 6.47 -97.66 1.23
N ASN A 1262 7.10 -98.05 2.36
CA ASN A 1262 6.98 -99.38 3.01
C ASN A 1262 6.18 -99.41 4.33
N ILE A 1263 5.60 -98.31 4.80
CA ILE A 1263 4.81 -98.29 6.05
C ILE A 1263 3.31 -98.32 5.70
N ASN A 1264 2.76 -99.53 5.57
CA ASN A 1264 1.31 -99.74 5.59
C ASN A 1264 0.79 -99.48 7.01
N PHE A 1265 -0.02 -98.43 7.19
CA PHE A 1265 -0.93 -98.30 8.32
C PHE A 1265 -2.38 -98.46 7.83
N ASP A 1266 -2.79 -99.70 7.63
CA ASP A 1266 -4.18 -100.10 7.87
C ASP A 1266 -4.23 -100.61 9.32
N GLY A 1267 -4.85 -99.83 10.21
CA GLY A 1267 -5.07 -100.29 11.59
C GLY A 1267 -5.45 -99.22 12.61
N ARG A 1268 -6.75 -98.88 12.64
CA ARG A 1268 -7.53 -98.23 13.72
C ARG A 1268 -7.17 -96.82 14.18
#